data_AF-P08096-F1
#
_entry.id   AF-P08096-F1
#
_cell.length_a   1.000
_cell.length_b   1.000
_cell.length_c   1.000
_cell.angle_alpha   90.00
_cell.angle_beta   90.00
_cell.angle_gamma   90.00
#
_symmetry.space_group_name_H-M   'P 1'
#
loop_
_entity.id
_entity.type
_entity.pdbx_description
1 polymer ?
#
loop_
_entity_poly.entity_id
_entity_poly.type
_entity_poly.pdbx_seq_one_letter_code
_entity_poly.pdbx_strand_id
1 'polypeptide(L)'
;MSIDADFSDYEDEASGDENVLPNTTTKRKASTTSSKSRAKKASTPDLRQTSLTSMTASEQIPLVTNNGNGNSNVSTQYQRLTPREHVLRRPDTYIGSIEPTTSEMWVFDSEKNKLDYKAVTYVPGLYKIFDEIIVNAADNKVRDPNMNTLKVTLDPEANVISIYNNGKGIPIEIHDKEKIYIPELIFGNLLTSSNYDDNQKKVTGGRNGYGAKLCNIFSTEFVVETADKERMKKYKQTWYDNMSRKSEPVITSLKKPDEYTKITFKPDLAKFGMDKIDDDMVSIIKRRIYDMAGTVRETKVYLNNERISISGFKKYVEMYLASDTKPDEEPPRVIYEHVNDRWDVAFAVSDGQFKQVSFVNNISTIRGGTHVNYVANKIVDAIDEVVKKENKKAPVKAFQIKNYVQVFVNCQIENPSFDSQTKETLTTKVSAFGSQCTLSDKFLKAIKKSSVVEEVLKFATAKADQQLSKGDGGLRSRITGLTKLEDANKAGTKESHKCVLILTEGDSAKSLAVSGLSVVGRDYYGVFPLRGKLLNVREASHSQILNNKEIQAIKKIMGFTHKKTYTDVKGLRYGHLMIMTDQDHDGSHIKGLIINYLESSYPSLLQIPGFLIQFITPIIKCTRGNQVQAFYTLPEYEYWKEANNNGRGWKIKYYKGLGTSDHDDMKSYFSDLDRHMKYFHAMQEKDAELIEMAFAKKKADVRKEWLRTYRPGIYMDYTQPQIPIDDFINRELIQFSMADNIRSIPSVVDGLKPGQRKVVYYCFKRNLVHETKVSRLAGYVASETAYHHGEVSMEQTIVNLAQNFVGSNNINLLMPNGQFGTRSEGGKNASASRYLNTALSPLARVLFNSNDDQLLNYQNDEGQWIEPEYYVPILPMVLVNGAEGIGTGWSTFIPNYNPKDITANLRHMLNGEPLEIMTPWYRGFRGSITKVAPDRYKISGIINQIGENKVEITELPIRFWTQDMKEYLEAGLVGTEKIRKFIVDYESHHGEGNVHFNVTLTEAGMKEALNESLEVKFKLSRTQATSNMIAFDASGRIKKYDSVEDILTEFYEVRLRTYQRRKEHMVNELEKRFDRFSNQARFIHMIIEGELVVSKKKKKDLIVELKEKKFQPISKPKKGHLVDLEVENALAEEEQSGDVSQDEDSDAYNYLLSMPLWSLTYERYVELLKKKDEVMAELDALIKKTPKELWLHDLDAFEHAWNKVMDDIQREMLEEEQSSRDFVNRTKKKPRGKSTGTRKPRAIAGSSSSTAVKKEASSESKPSTTNRKQQTLLEFAASKEPEKSSDINIVKTEDNSHGLSVEENRISKSPGLDSSDSGKSRKRSQSVDSEDAGSKKPVKKIAASASGRGRKTNKPVATTIFSSDDEDDLLPSSLKPSTITSTKASAKNKGKKASSVKKQSPEDDDDDFIIPGSSSTPKASSTNAEPPEDSDSPIRKRPTRRAAATVKTPIYVDPSFDSMDEPSMQDDSFIVDNDEDVDDYDESD
;
A
#
# COMPACT_ATOMS: atom_id res chain seq x y z
N MET A 1 4.03 18.61 56.14
CA MET A 1 3.64 18.69 57.56
C MET A 1 2.13 18.76 57.64
N SER A 2 1.58 18.38 58.79
CA SER A 2 0.16 18.20 59.12
C SER A 2 -0.76 19.40 58.85
N ILE A 3 -2.01 19.16 58.44
CA ILE A 3 -3.25 19.38 59.23
C ILE A 3 -4.50 19.09 58.36
N ASP A 4 -5.54 18.58 59.00
CA ASP A 4 -6.79 18.07 58.40
C ASP A 4 -7.85 19.15 58.12
N ALA A 5 -8.97 18.75 57.50
CA ALA A 5 -10.17 19.59 57.28
C ALA A 5 -11.45 18.77 57.45
N ASP A 6 -12.48 19.37 58.06
CA ASP A 6 -13.77 18.76 58.41
C ASP A 6 -14.96 19.43 57.68
N PHE A 7 -15.99 18.63 57.35
CA PHE A 7 -17.45 18.92 57.27
C PHE A 7 -17.98 20.25 56.68
N SER A 8 -19.03 20.33 55.85
CA SER A 8 -20.21 19.45 55.58
C SER A 8 -20.98 20.00 54.32
N ASP A 9 -22.23 19.72 53.92
CA ASP A 9 -23.38 18.99 54.50
C ASP A 9 -24.50 18.67 53.45
N TYR A 10 -25.60 18.02 53.91
CA TYR A 10 -27.00 17.98 53.41
C TYR A 10 -27.46 17.32 52.08
N GLU A 11 -28.11 16.15 52.28
CA GLU A 11 -29.48 15.74 51.86
C GLU A 11 -29.87 15.25 50.42
N ASP A 12 -30.97 14.47 50.42
CA ASP A 12 -31.55 13.65 49.34
C ASP A 12 -32.74 14.32 48.61
N GLU A 13 -33.02 13.93 47.35
CA GLU A 13 -34.28 13.22 46.96
C GLU A 13 -34.44 13.03 45.43
N ALA A 14 -35.05 11.89 45.03
CA ALA A 14 -35.90 11.66 43.83
C ALA A 14 -35.34 11.86 42.39
N SER A 15 -35.76 11.13 41.34
CA SER A 15 -36.54 9.88 41.21
C SER A 15 -36.54 9.35 39.74
N GLY A 16 -36.97 8.10 39.52
CA GLY A 16 -37.37 7.56 38.20
C GLY A 16 -36.25 6.85 37.40
N ASP A 17 -36.48 5.74 36.70
CA ASP A 17 -37.76 5.13 36.30
C ASP A 17 -37.68 3.57 36.22
N GLU A 18 -38.81 2.88 36.37
CA GLU A 18 -38.92 1.40 36.27
C GLU A 18 -39.58 0.96 34.95
N ASN A 19 -39.19 -0.19 34.40
CA ASN A 19 -39.92 -0.83 33.28
C ASN A 19 -41.03 -1.77 33.80
N VAL A 20 -42.18 -1.80 33.11
CA VAL A 20 -43.46 -1.98 33.82
C VAL A 20 -44.47 -2.93 33.14
N LEU A 21 -45.31 -3.61 33.95
CA LEU A 21 -46.56 -4.36 33.64
C LEU A 21 -46.45 -5.77 32.96
N PRO A 22 -47.50 -6.62 32.99
CA PRO A 22 -48.33 -7.01 34.17
C PRO A 22 -48.79 -8.51 34.19
N ASN A 23 -49.35 -9.05 35.30
CA ASN A 23 -50.81 -9.17 35.54
C ASN A 23 -51.28 -10.02 36.77
N THR A 24 -52.53 -9.74 37.21
CA THR A 24 -53.49 -10.61 37.95
C THR A 24 -53.20 -11.18 39.37
N THR A 25 -53.74 -10.49 40.41
CA THR A 25 -54.76 -10.96 41.42
C THR A 25 -54.59 -12.28 42.21
N THR A 26 -54.94 -12.44 43.52
CA THR A 26 -55.86 -11.66 44.38
C THR A 26 -55.70 -11.84 45.92
N LYS A 27 -55.84 -10.74 46.69
CA LYS A 27 -56.50 -10.55 48.03
C LYS A 27 -56.29 -11.51 49.25
N ARG A 28 -55.80 -10.87 50.33
CA ARG A 28 -56.24 -10.95 51.77
C ARG A 28 -55.90 -12.24 52.55
N LYS A 29 -55.78 -12.23 53.90
CA LYS A 29 -56.20 -11.26 54.95
C LYS A 29 -55.20 -11.28 56.15
N ALA A 30 -55.19 -10.26 57.01
CA ALA A 30 -54.25 -10.14 58.15
C ALA A 30 -54.96 -9.82 59.49
N SER A 31 -54.40 -10.30 60.62
CA SER A 31 -54.64 -9.87 62.04
C SER A 31 -54.02 -10.88 63.04
N THR A 32 -53.48 -10.56 64.22
CA THR A 32 -52.98 -9.30 64.85
C THR A 32 -52.15 -9.62 66.12
N THR A 33 -51.04 -8.90 66.33
CA THR A 33 -50.46 -8.42 67.61
C THR A 33 -50.33 -9.30 68.90
N SER A 34 -49.05 -9.54 69.27
CA SER A 34 -48.39 -9.13 70.54
C SER A 34 -48.57 -9.86 71.91
N SER A 35 -47.45 -10.51 72.33
CA SER A 35 -46.65 -10.22 73.56
C SER A 35 -46.76 -11.06 74.88
N LYS A 36 -45.64 -11.03 75.63
CA LYS A 36 -45.41 -11.32 77.07
C LYS A 36 -45.38 -12.77 77.62
N SER A 37 -44.22 -13.41 77.41
CA SER A 37 -43.26 -13.86 78.47
C SER A 37 -43.63 -14.89 79.59
N ARG A 38 -42.90 -16.03 79.53
CA ARG A 38 -42.04 -16.61 80.61
C ARG A 38 -42.62 -17.50 81.74
N ALA A 39 -42.63 -18.82 81.48
CA ALA A 39 -42.34 -19.94 82.42
C ALA A 39 -43.40 -20.27 83.54
N LYS A 40 -43.43 -21.42 84.24
CA LYS A 40 -42.49 -22.59 84.37
C LYS A 40 -43.19 -23.82 85.04
N LYS A 41 -42.94 -25.07 84.60
CA LYS A 41 -43.18 -26.39 85.30
C LYS A 41 -44.66 -26.74 85.64
N ALA A 42 -45.10 -27.97 85.95
CA ALA A 42 -44.53 -29.35 86.02
C ALA A 42 -45.61 -30.37 85.52
N SER A 43 -45.53 -31.72 85.53
CA SER A 43 -44.53 -32.71 86.00
C SER A 43 -44.70 -34.10 85.31
N THR A 44 -43.58 -34.69 84.86
CA THR A 44 -43.01 -36.03 85.20
C THR A 44 -43.83 -37.03 86.06
N PRO A 45 -43.66 -38.37 85.93
CA PRO A 45 -42.32 -39.03 85.98
C PRO A 45 -41.99 -40.24 85.08
N ASP A 46 -40.71 -40.60 85.12
CA ASP A 46 -39.98 -41.75 84.54
C ASP A 46 -39.67 -42.80 85.64
N LEU A 47 -39.42 -44.08 85.27
CA LEU A 47 -38.46 -44.97 85.99
C LEU A 47 -38.11 -46.29 85.25
N ARG A 48 -37.02 -46.25 84.48
CA ARG A 48 -35.89 -47.23 84.38
C ARG A 48 -36.08 -48.78 84.46
N GLN A 49 -35.44 -49.44 83.48
CA GLN A 49 -34.66 -50.71 83.51
C GLN A 49 -35.33 -52.06 83.83
N THR A 50 -35.27 -53.01 82.85
CA THR A 50 -34.51 -54.27 82.97
C THR A 50 -34.41 -55.10 81.65
N SER A 51 -33.28 -55.82 81.51
CA SER A 51 -33.09 -57.11 80.80
C SER A 51 -32.84 -57.20 79.26
N LEU A 52 -32.05 -58.25 78.92
CA LEU A 52 -31.95 -59.05 77.67
C LEU A 52 -31.26 -58.52 76.38
N THR A 53 -29.93 -58.66 76.40
CA THR A 53 -29.05 -59.30 75.39
C THR A 53 -29.56 -59.68 73.99
N SER A 54 -28.85 -59.15 72.98
CA SER A 54 -28.37 -59.80 71.74
C SER A 54 -29.29 -60.67 70.87
N MET A 55 -29.51 -60.22 69.61
CA MET A 55 -29.30 -61.06 68.42
C MET A 55 -28.73 -60.23 67.26
N THR A 56 -28.09 -60.92 66.31
CA THR A 56 -27.42 -60.35 65.13
C THR A 56 -28.35 -60.23 63.93
N ALA A 57 -28.28 -59.12 63.21
CA ALA A 57 -28.79 -59.00 61.85
C ALA A 57 -27.87 -58.10 61.02
N SER A 58 -27.51 -58.54 59.82
CA SER A 58 -26.71 -57.76 58.87
C SER A 58 -27.61 -57.37 57.69
N GLU A 59 -27.88 -56.08 57.52
CA GLU A 59 -28.61 -55.59 56.36
C GLU A 59 -27.64 -55.31 55.21
N GLN A 60 -27.61 -56.20 54.22
CA GLN A 60 -26.96 -55.97 52.95
C GLN A 60 -27.82 -55.05 52.08
N ILE A 61 -27.22 -54.04 51.46
CA ILE A 61 -27.90 -53.19 50.46
C ILE A 61 -28.05 -54.02 49.17
N PRO A 62 -29.29 -54.29 48.70
CA PRO A 62 -29.48 -55.10 47.50
C PRO A 62 -29.13 -54.32 46.23
N LEU A 63 -28.19 -54.86 45.44
CA LEU A 63 -27.92 -54.41 44.07
C LEU A 63 -29.16 -54.60 43.20
N VAL A 64 -29.70 -53.51 42.66
CA VAL A 64 -30.87 -53.55 41.77
C VAL A 64 -30.48 -54.16 40.42
N THR A 65 -30.78 -55.45 40.25
CA THR A 65 -30.67 -56.12 38.96
C THR A 65 -31.80 -55.70 38.02
N ASN A 66 -31.45 -55.37 36.78
CA ASN A 66 -32.36 -54.73 35.83
C ASN A 66 -33.24 -55.77 35.11
N ASN A 67 -34.35 -56.16 35.73
CA ASN A 67 -35.34 -57.07 35.15
C ASN A 67 -36.62 -56.30 34.75
N GLY A 68 -36.87 -56.21 33.45
CA GLY A 68 -37.99 -55.45 32.91
C GLY A 68 -39.30 -56.24 32.87
N ASN A 69 -40.30 -55.82 33.64
CA ASN A 69 -41.69 -55.89 33.18
C ASN A 69 -42.52 -54.74 33.77
N GLY A 70 -43.50 -54.25 33.01
CA GLY A 70 -44.05 -52.91 33.25
C GLY A 70 -45.24 -52.85 34.21
N ASN A 71 -45.09 -52.11 35.32
CA ASN A 71 -46.18 -51.30 35.88
C ASN A 71 -45.63 -50.15 36.77
N SER A 72 -45.05 -49.12 36.17
CA SER A 72 -44.45 -47.99 36.90
C SER A 72 -45.53 -47.06 37.48
N ASN A 73 -45.91 -47.28 38.74
CA ASN A 73 -46.72 -46.35 39.51
C ASN A 73 -46.05 -44.96 39.51
N VAL A 74 -46.83 -43.90 39.25
CA VAL A 74 -46.37 -42.49 39.16
C VAL A 74 -45.50 -42.10 40.36
N SER A 75 -45.84 -42.54 41.57
CA SER A 75 -45.06 -42.27 42.79
C SER A 75 -43.65 -42.87 42.81
N THR A 76 -43.36 -43.85 41.95
CA THR A 76 -42.01 -44.44 41.79
C THR A 76 -41.17 -43.72 40.74
N GLN A 77 -41.81 -43.03 39.79
CA GLN A 77 -41.16 -42.26 38.73
C GLN A 77 -40.67 -40.90 39.24
N TYR A 78 -41.48 -40.22 40.06
CA TYR A 78 -41.17 -38.88 40.59
C TYR A 78 -40.58 -38.94 42.00
N GLN A 79 -39.26 -39.11 42.09
CA GLN A 79 -38.54 -39.26 43.36
C GLN A 79 -38.01 -37.92 43.89
N ARG A 80 -38.29 -37.60 45.16
CA ARG A 80 -37.67 -36.47 45.88
C ARG A 80 -36.48 -36.99 46.69
N LEU A 81 -35.26 -36.57 46.33
CA LEU A 81 -34.04 -36.88 47.07
C LEU A 81 -33.73 -35.78 48.09
N THR A 82 -33.09 -36.14 49.20
CA THR A 82 -32.41 -35.19 50.08
C THR A 82 -31.14 -34.64 49.41
N PRO A 83 -30.60 -33.49 49.87
CA PRO A 83 -29.35 -32.95 49.31
C PRO A 83 -28.16 -33.92 49.36
N ARG A 84 -28.03 -34.73 50.43
CA ARG A 84 -26.96 -35.74 50.56
C ARG A 84 -27.13 -36.88 49.56
N GLU A 85 -28.36 -37.38 49.38
CA GLU A 85 -28.65 -38.42 48.40
C GLU A 85 -28.47 -37.92 46.96
N HIS A 86 -28.79 -36.65 46.68
CA HIS A 86 -28.53 -36.06 45.37
C HIS A 86 -27.02 -35.94 45.09
N VAL A 87 -26.22 -35.47 46.06
CA VAL A 87 -24.75 -35.45 45.96
C VAL A 87 -24.18 -36.85 45.69
N LEU A 88 -24.64 -37.87 46.42
CA LEU A 88 -24.17 -39.25 46.24
C LEU A 88 -24.64 -39.91 44.93
N ARG A 89 -25.83 -39.56 44.43
CA ARG A 89 -26.43 -40.16 43.22
C ARG A 89 -26.13 -39.38 41.93
N ARG A 90 -25.60 -38.16 42.05
CA ARG A 90 -25.15 -37.27 40.96
C ARG A 90 -23.88 -36.50 41.37
N PRO A 91 -22.75 -37.19 41.59
CA PRO A 91 -21.48 -36.57 42.03
C PRO A 91 -20.94 -35.50 41.09
N ASP A 92 -21.15 -35.69 39.78
CA ASP A 92 -20.51 -34.90 38.72
C ASP A 92 -20.71 -33.37 38.88
N THR A 93 -21.91 -32.92 39.23
CA THR A 93 -22.22 -31.50 39.45
C THR A 93 -21.59 -30.90 40.72
N TYR A 94 -20.96 -31.70 41.58
CA TYR A 94 -20.39 -31.29 42.86
C TYR A 94 -18.87 -31.49 42.96
N ILE A 95 -18.38 -32.65 42.51
CA ILE A 95 -16.95 -33.05 42.58
C ILE A 95 -16.35 -33.38 41.20
N GLY A 96 -17.16 -33.42 40.13
CA GLY A 96 -16.76 -33.98 38.84
C GLY A 96 -16.94 -35.50 38.78
N SER A 97 -16.56 -36.09 37.65
CA SER A 97 -16.75 -37.51 37.37
C SER A 97 -16.18 -38.44 38.45
N ILE A 98 -16.93 -39.49 38.80
CA ILE A 98 -16.44 -40.63 39.59
C ILE A 98 -15.89 -41.77 38.71
N GLU A 99 -16.01 -41.66 37.39
CA GLU A 99 -15.45 -42.62 36.43
C GLU A 99 -13.95 -42.32 36.20
N PRO A 100 -13.08 -43.34 36.14
CA PRO A 100 -11.68 -43.19 35.73
C PRO A 100 -11.55 -42.46 34.39
N THR A 101 -10.75 -41.41 34.38
CA THR A 101 -10.55 -40.50 33.25
C THR A 101 -9.07 -40.40 32.92
N THR A 102 -8.70 -40.74 31.68
CA THR A 102 -7.32 -40.59 31.20
C THR A 102 -7.12 -39.21 30.57
N SER A 103 -6.07 -38.48 30.98
CA SER A 103 -5.69 -37.20 30.37
C SER A 103 -4.20 -36.91 30.50
N GLU A 104 -3.64 -36.17 29.55
CA GLU A 104 -2.27 -35.66 29.63
C GLU A 104 -2.21 -34.42 30.54
N MET A 105 -1.53 -34.56 31.67
CA MET A 105 -1.33 -33.45 32.61
C MET A 105 0.02 -33.52 33.29
N TRP A 106 0.43 -32.38 33.84
CA TRP A 106 1.54 -32.32 34.78
C TRP A 106 1.21 -33.13 36.03
N VAL A 107 2.15 -33.97 36.44
CA VAL A 107 2.16 -34.71 37.71
C VAL A 107 3.56 -34.66 38.34
N PHE A 108 3.72 -35.22 39.54
CA PHE A 108 5.02 -35.28 40.21
C PHE A 108 5.58 -36.70 40.16
N ASP A 109 6.69 -36.84 39.42
CA ASP A 109 7.44 -38.09 39.36
C ASP A 109 8.31 -38.23 40.61
N SER A 110 8.07 -39.30 41.37
CA SER A 110 8.75 -39.56 42.65
C SER A 110 10.08 -40.28 42.51
N GLU A 111 10.36 -40.89 41.35
CA GLU A 111 11.65 -41.53 41.05
C GLU A 111 12.63 -40.50 40.52
N LYS A 112 12.17 -39.64 39.61
CA LYS A 112 12.96 -38.54 39.02
C LYS A 112 13.02 -37.28 39.89
N ASN A 113 12.22 -37.21 40.97
CA ASN A 113 12.08 -36.04 41.86
C ASN A 113 11.79 -34.72 41.11
N LYS A 114 11.00 -34.79 40.04
CA LYS A 114 10.66 -33.64 39.18
C LYS A 114 9.19 -33.67 38.76
N LEU A 115 8.77 -32.63 38.05
CA LEU A 115 7.49 -32.68 37.35
C LEU A 115 7.64 -33.53 36.09
N ASP A 116 6.55 -34.10 35.61
CA ASP A 116 6.52 -34.83 34.35
C ASP A 116 5.16 -34.61 33.66
N TYR A 117 5.15 -34.52 32.34
CA TYR A 117 3.94 -34.29 31.55
C TYR A 117 3.59 -35.58 30.81
N LYS A 118 2.70 -36.38 31.40
CA LYS A 118 2.31 -37.69 30.88
C LYS A 118 0.80 -37.90 30.91
N ALA A 119 0.32 -38.83 30.09
CA ALA A 119 -1.00 -39.40 30.23
C ALA A 119 -1.10 -40.13 31.58
N VAL A 120 -2.07 -39.75 32.39
CA VAL A 120 -2.42 -40.42 33.66
C VAL A 120 -3.90 -40.74 33.69
N THR A 121 -4.25 -41.86 34.33
CA THR A 121 -5.66 -42.26 34.54
C THR A 121 -6.02 -42.06 36.01
N TYR A 122 -7.01 -41.21 36.27
CA TYR A 122 -7.38 -40.81 37.63
C TYR A 122 -8.87 -40.58 37.74
N VAL A 123 -9.39 -40.47 38.96
CA VAL A 123 -10.80 -40.16 39.21
C VAL A 123 -10.95 -38.68 39.59
N PRO A 124 -11.57 -37.83 38.74
CA PRO A 124 -11.71 -36.40 39.01
C PRO A 124 -12.38 -36.07 40.34
N GLY A 125 -13.40 -36.85 40.74
CA GLY A 125 -14.08 -36.71 42.02
C GLY A 125 -13.17 -36.93 43.23
N LEU A 126 -12.26 -37.92 43.16
CA LEU A 126 -11.30 -38.21 44.22
C LEU A 126 -10.25 -37.09 44.32
N TYR A 127 -9.73 -36.62 43.18
CA TYR A 127 -8.88 -35.43 43.15
C TYR A 127 -9.58 -34.20 43.77
N LYS A 128 -10.86 -33.98 43.45
CA LYS A 128 -11.56 -32.76 43.87
C LYS A 128 -11.90 -32.75 45.37
N ILE A 129 -12.21 -33.89 45.99
CA ILE A 129 -12.41 -33.93 47.45
C ILE A 129 -11.12 -33.69 48.24
N PHE A 130 -9.97 -34.01 47.67
CA PHE A 130 -8.66 -33.63 48.21
C PHE A 130 -8.37 -32.13 47.99
N ASP A 131 -8.56 -31.64 46.77
CA ASP A 131 -8.34 -30.23 46.39
C ASP A 131 -9.17 -29.27 47.25
N GLU A 132 -10.44 -29.55 47.50
CA GLU A 132 -11.27 -28.69 48.35
C GLU A 132 -10.78 -28.66 49.81
N ILE A 133 -10.13 -29.69 50.36
CA ILE A 133 -9.54 -29.61 51.72
C ILE A 133 -8.22 -28.83 51.71
N ILE A 134 -7.32 -29.07 50.73
CA ILE A 134 -6.03 -28.37 50.70
C ILE A 134 -6.19 -26.88 50.35
N VAL A 135 -7.18 -26.51 49.53
CA VAL A 135 -7.55 -25.11 49.27
C VAL A 135 -8.16 -24.46 50.51
N ASN A 136 -8.98 -25.15 51.32
CA ASN A 136 -9.46 -24.60 52.60
C ASN A 136 -8.32 -24.35 53.60
N ALA A 137 -7.28 -25.20 53.59
CA ALA A 137 -6.08 -24.98 54.40
C ALA A 137 -5.25 -23.79 53.87
N ALA A 138 -5.10 -23.64 52.55
CA ALA A 138 -4.44 -22.49 51.93
C ALA A 138 -5.19 -21.16 52.15
N ASP A 139 -6.53 -21.19 52.12
CA ASP A 139 -7.40 -20.05 52.47
C ASP A 139 -7.14 -19.56 53.91
N ASN A 140 -6.60 -20.39 54.80
CA ASN A 140 -6.28 -19.96 56.16
C ASN A 140 -5.09 -19.00 56.23
N LYS A 141 -4.18 -18.96 55.24
CA LYS A 141 -3.14 -17.90 55.11
C LYS A 141 -3.74 -16.53 54.81
N VAL A 142 -4.91 -16.48 54.18
CA VAL A 142 -5.68 -15.25 53.92
C VAL A 142 -6.46 -14.82 55.17
N ARG A 143 -6.95 -15.78 55.97
CA ARG A 143 -7.67 -15.53 57.23
C ARG A 143 -6.75 -15.14 58.39
N ASP A 144 -5.55 -15.74 58.43
CA ASP A 144 -4.50 -15.48 59.40
C ASP A 144 -3.13 -15.46 58.70
N PRO A 145 -2.58 -14.25 58.42
CA PRO A 145 -1.25 -14.09 57.84
C PRO A 145 -0.12 -14.76 58.65
N ASN A 146 -0.33 -15.11 59.92
CA ASN A 146 0.67 -15.81 60.74
C ASN A 146 0.78 -17.31 60.42
N MET A 147 -0.13 -17.87 59.61
CA MET A 147 0.04 -19.22 59.06
C MET A 147 1.36 -19.31 58.28
N ASN A 148 2.15 -20.34 58.58
CA ASN A 148 3.47 -20.55 57.99
C ASN A 148 3.84 -22.02 57.80
N THR A 149 2.96 -22.95 58.18
CA THR A 149 3.19 -24.40 58.14
C THR A 149 1.94 -25.12 57.64
N LEU A 150 2.06 -25.76 56.49
CA LEU A 150 1.08 -26.69 55.92
C LEU A 150 1.71 -28.08 55.87
N LYS A 151 1.04 -29.11 56.39
CA LYS A 151 1.54 -30.49 56.33
C LYS A 151 0.48 -31.39 55.72
N VAL A 152 0.89 -32.24 54.80
CA VAL A 152 0.05 -33.29 54.22
C VAL A 152 0.67 -34.65 54.52
N THR A 153 -0.14 -35.57 55.01
CA THR A 153 0.20 -37.00 55.13
C THR A 153 -0.65 -37.76 54.12
N LEU A 154 0.00 -38.51 53.25
CA LEU A 154 -0.61 -39.38 52.26
C LEU A 154 -0.11 -40.79 52.54
N ASP A 155 -1.04 -41.68 52.87
CA ASP A 155 -0.82 -43.09 53.15
C ASP A 155 -1.69 -43.92 52.18
N PRO A 156 -1.11 -44.38 51.05
CA PRO A 156 -1.84 -45.16 50.04
C PRO A 156 -2.20 -46.58 50.49
N GLU A 157 -1.52 -47.13 51.51
CA GLU A 157 -1.78 -48.49 52.02
C GLU A 157 -2.97 -48.48 52.98
N ALA A 158 -3.04 -47.49 53.89
CA ALA A 158 -4.19 -47.28 54.77
C ALA A 158 -5.36 -46.55 54.09
N ASN A 159 -5.17 -46.09 52.84
CA ASN A 159 -6.07 -45.18 52.12
C ASN A 159 -6.42 -43.91 52.94
N VAL A 160 -5.45 -43.35 53.67
CA VAL A 160 -5.61 -42.18 54.54
C VAL A 160 -4.96 -40.94 53.93
N ILE A 161 -5.70 -39.84 53.92
CA ILE A 161 -5.15 -38.51 53.66
C ILE A 161 -5.38 -37.62 54.88
N SER A 162 -4.33 -36.91 55.32
CA SER A 162 -4.42 -35.93 56.40
C SER A 162 -3.80 -34.60 55.98
N ILE A 163 -4.52 -33.50 56.22
CA ILE A 163 -4.07 -32.14 55.94
C ILE A 163 -4.12 -31.33 57.25
N TYR A 164 -3.00 -30.72 57.62
CA TYR A 164 -2.80 -29.91 58.82
C TYR A 164 -2.32 -28.51 58.40
N ASN A 165 -2.90 -27.46 58.97
CA ASN A 165 -2.33 -26.11 58.92
C ASN A 165 -2.24 -25.52 60.33
N ASN A 166 -1.21 -24.71 60.58
CA ASN A 166 -1.19 -23.83 61.75
C ASN A 166 -1.91 -22.49 61.45
N GLY A 167 -1.77 -21.53 62.37
CA GLY A 167 -2.55 -20.29 62.35
C GLY A 167 -3.94 -20.51 62.95
N LYS A 168 -4.82 -19.51 62.79
CA LYS A 168 -6.13 -19.50 63.45
C LYS A 168 -6.94 -20.77 63.19
N GLY A 169 -7.51 -21.33 64.25
CA GLY A 169 -8.29 -22.57 64.21
C GLY A 169 -9.78 -22.30 63.98
N ILE A 170 -10.57 -23.37 64.02
CA ILE A 170 -12.04 -23.27 64.00
C ILE A 170 -12.52 -22.98 65.44
N PRO A 171 -13.34 -21.92 65.69
CA PRO A 171 -13.81 -21.57 67.03
C PRO A 171 -14.56 -22.71 67.73
N ILE A 172 -14.15 -23.05 68.97
CA ILE A 172 -14.73 -24.16 69.74
C ILE A 172 -15.85 -23.64 70.65
N GLU A 173 -16.94 -23.25 70.00
CA GLU A 173 -18.17 -22.78 70.64
C GLU A 173 -19.43 -23.27 69.93
N ILE A 174 -20.57 -23.11 70.61
CA ILE A 174 -21.89 -23.46 70.10
C ILE A 174 -22.42 -22.27 69.30
N HIS A 175 -22.82 -22.50 68.04
CA HIS A 175 -23.40 -21.46 67.19
C HIS A 175 -24.71 -20.94 67.80
N ASP A 176 -24.83 -19.62 67.90
CA ASP A 176 -25.96 -18.92 68.52
C ASP A 176 -27.34 -19.32 67.94
N LYS A 177 -27.43 -19.48 66.62
CA LYS A 177 -28.63 -19.88 65.87
C LYS A 177 -28.79 -21.40 65.80
N GLU A 178 -27.78 -22.12 65.29
CA GLU A 178 -27.90 -23.55 64.95
C GLU A 178 -27.74 -24.51 66.15
N LYS A 179 -27.34 -24.01 67.33
CA LYS A 179 -27.26 -24.74 68.62
C LYS A 179 -26.33 -25.96 68.67
N ILE A 180 -25.54 -26.20 67.63
CA ILE A 180 -24.44 -27.17 67.58
C ILE A 180 -23.08 -26.46 67.56
N TYR A 181 -21.99 -27.20 67.80
CA TYR A 181 -20.63 -26.67 67.74
C TYR A 181 -20.28 -26.18 66.32
N ILE A 182 -19.56 -25.07 66.19
CA ILE A 182 -19.17 -24.51 64.88
C ILE A 182 -18.40 -25.51 64.00
N PRO A 183 -17.42 -26.30 64.49
CA PRO A 183 -16.82 -27.38 63.71
C PRO A 183 -17.85 -28.41 63.21
N GLU A 184 -18.81 -28.82 64.04
CA GLU A 184 -19.87 -29.76 63.63
C GLU A 184 -20.75 -29.15 62.52
N LEU A 185 -21.10 -27.87 62.64
CA LEU A 185 -21.86 -27.16 61.64
C LEU A 185 -21.12 -27.12 60.29
N ILE A 186 -19.88 -26.62 60.28
CA ILE A 186 -19.19 -26.29 59.02
C ILE A 186 -18.55 -27.49 58.31
N PHE A 187 -18.45 -28.65 58.98
CA PHE A 187 -17.97 -29.91 58.40
C PHE A 187 -19.03 -31.02 58.29
N GLY A 188 -20.10 -30.97 59.11
CA GLY A 188 -21.17 -31.98 59.12
C GLY A 188 -22.46 -31.57 58.40
N ASN A 189 -22.64 -30.30 58.01
CA ASN A 189 -23.87 -29.80 57.38
C ASN A 189 -23.58 -29.10 56.05
N LEU A 190 -24.29 -29.51 54.99
CA LEU A 190 -24.23 -28.88 53.67
C LEU A 190 -24.66 -27.41 53.73
N LEU A 191 -24.27 -26.62 52.73
CA LEU A 191 -24.60 -25.20 52.61
C LEU A 191 -24.10 -24.33 53.78
N THR A 192 -22.92 -24.64 54.35
CA THR A 192 -22.30 -23.83 55.41
C THR A 192 -20.97 -23.19 54.93
N SER A 193 -20.86 -21.86 55.07
CA SER A 193 -19.73 -21.06 54.55
C SER A 193 -19.55 -19.77 55.36
N SER A 194 -18.31 -19.27 55.47
CA SER A 194 -18.02 -17.88 55.89
C SER A 194 -18.12 -16.87 54.72
N ASN A 195 -18.28 -17.37 53.50
CA ASN A 195 -18.01 -16.63 52.26
C ASN A 195 -19.30 -16.43 51.44
N TYR A 196 -20.45 -16.31 52.13
CA TYR A 196 -21.75 -15.97 51.52
C TYR A 196 -22.04 -14.47 51.47
N ASP A 197 -21.39 -13.67 52.32
CA ASP A 197 -21.38 -12.22 52.15
C ASP A 197 -20.35 -11.84 51.06
N ASP A 198 -20.84 -11.61 49.85
CA ASP A 198 -20.10 -11.13 48.67
C ASP A 198 -19.88 -9.58 48.68
N ASN A 199 -20.46 -8.84 49.64
CA ASN A 199 -20.16 -7.41 49.81
C ASN A 199 -18.70 -7.25 50.27
N GLN A 200 -18.29 -8.07 51.24
CA GLN A 200 -16.88 -8.27 51.60
C GLN A 200 -16.12 -8.90 50.44
N LYS A 201 -15.15 -8.16 49.88
CA LYS A 201 -14.29 -8.64 48.79
C LYS A 201 -13.26 -9.64 49.31
N LYS A 202 -13.40 -10.90 48.89
CA LYS A 202 -12.67 -12.05 49.43
C LYS A 202 -11.81 -12.68 48.35
N VAL A 203 -10.52 -12.84 48.64
CA VAL A 203 -9.52 -13.53 47.80
C VAL A 203 -9.31 -14.99 48.23
N THR A 204 -10.41 -15.66 48.62
CA THR A 204 -10.43 -17.08 49.02
C THR A 204 -10.90 -17.97 47.87
N GLY A 205 -10.50 -19.24 47.87
CA GLY A 205 -10.91 -20.27 46.91
C GLY A 205 -12.22 -20.98 47.28
N GLY A 206 -12.59 -20.98 48.57
CA GLY A 206 -13.93 -21.37 49.02
C GLY A 206 -14.97 -20.28 48.76
N ARG A 207 -16.03 -20.57 47.99
CA ARG A 207 -17.22 -19.70 47.87
C ARG A 207 -18.49 -20.42 48.31
N ASN A 208 -18.87 -21.46 47.56
CA ASN A 208 -20.22 -22.06 47.56
C ASN A 208 -20.61 -22.89 48.81
N GLY A 209 -19.79 -22.96 49.87
CA GLY A 209 -20.14 -23.66 51.12
C GLY A 209 -20.18 -25.19 51.08
N TYR A 210 -19.78 -25.82 49.97
CA TYR A 210 -19.82 -27.28 49.78
C TYR A 210 -18.54 -28.02 50.18
N GLY A 211 -17.37 -27.58 49.70
CA GLY A 211 -16.11 -28.35 49.62
C GLY A 211 -15.85 -29.39 50.72
N ALA A 212 -15.65 -28.93 51.96
CA ALA A 212 -15.34 -29.82 53.09
C ALA A 212 -16.42 -30.88 53.40
N LYS A 213 -17.70 -30.60 53.12
CA LYS A 213 -18.79 -31.57 53.25
C LYS A 213 -18.80 -32.58 52.11
N LEU A 214 -18.39 -32.19 50.90
CA LEU A 214 -18.28 -33.13 49.79
C LEU A 214 -17.21 -34.18 50.10
N CYS A 215 -16.08 -33.77 50.68
CA CYS A 215 -15.06 -34.67 51.18
C CYS A 215 -15.60 -35.63 52.26
N ASN A 216 -16.32 -35.11 53.26
CA ASN A 216 -16.97 -35.92 54.30
C ASN A 216 -18.01 -36.92 53.73
N ILE A 217 -18.84 -36.49 52.78
CA ILE A 217 -19.84 -37.35 52.10
C ILE A 217 -19.17 -38.45 51.27
N PHE A 218 -18.04 -38.18 50.61
CA PHE A 218 -17.27 -39.18 49.87
C PHE A 218 -16.14 -39.82 50.69
N SER A 219 -16.31 -39.90 52.01
CA SER A 219 -15.41 -40.61 52.92
C SER A 219 -16.15 -41.71 53.71
N THR A 220 -15.43 -42.79 54.02
CA THR A 220 -15.86 -43.82 54.99
C THR A 220 -15.63 -43.35 56.43
N GLU A 221 -14.56 -42.59 56.65
CA GLU A 221 -14.21 -41.96 57.92
C GLU A 221 -13.68 -40.53 57.64
N PHE A 222 -14.19 -39.54 58.37
CA PHE A 222 -13.77 -38.13 58.25
C PHE A 222 -13.61 -37.50 59.63
N VAL A 223 -12.39 -37.10 59.98
CA VAL A 223 -12.00 -36.60 61.30
C VAL A 223 -11.68 -35.10 61.21
N VAL A 224 -12.33 -34.31 62.04
CA VAL A 224 -11.97 -32.90 62.29
C VAL A 224 -11.27 -32.82 63.64
N GLU A 225 -10.07 -32.27 63.67
CA GLU A 225 -9.28 -32.04 64.89
C GLU A 225 -8.73 -30.61 64.88
N THR A 226 -9.17 -29.76 65.82
CA THR A 226 -8.86 -28.31 65.83
C THR A 226 -8.47 -27.84 67.23
N ALA A 227 -7.62 -26.82 67.29
CA ALA A 227 -7.27 -26.09 68.50
C ALA A 227 -7.72 -24.64 68.38
N ASP A 228 -8.28 -24.10 69.45
CA ASP A 228 -8.74 -22.70 69.56
C ASP A 228 -8.02 -22.08 70.77
N LYS A 229 -7.18 -21.08 70.51
CA LYS A 229 -6.39 -20.40 71.55
C LYS A 229 -7.20 -19.37 72.34
N GLU A 230 -8.26 -18.80 71.76
CA GLU A 230 -9.15 -17.84 72.43
C GLU A 230 -9.95 -18.53 73.54
N ARG A 231 -10.38 -19.77 73.29
CA ARG A 231 -11.19 -20.59 74.21
C ARG A 231 -10.36 -21.65 74.95
N MET A 232 -9.04 -21.69 74.72
CA MET A 232 -8.05 -22.63 75.27
C MET A 232 -8.48 -24.11 75.20
N LYS A 233 -9.05 -24.51 74.06
CA LYS A 233 -9.64 -25.85 73.84
C LYS A 233 -9.04 -26.54 72.62
N LYS A 234 -9.01 -27.86 72.69
CA LYS A 234 -8.87 -28.77 71.56
C LYS A 234 -10.19 -29.52 71.39
N TYR A 235 -10.61 -29.70 70.15
CA TYR A 235 -11.84 -30.36 69.76
C TYR A 235 -11.50 -31.46 68.74
N LYS A 236 -12.13 -32.63 68.87
CA LYS A 236 -12.06 -33.71 67.90
C LYS A 236 -13.43 -34.35 67.69
N GLN A 237 -13.90 -34.43 66.44
CA GLN A 237 -15.12 -35.15 66.07
C GLN A 237 -14.86 -36.00 64.82
N THR A 238 -15.50 -37.17 64.74
CA THR A 238 -15.37 -38.09 63.60
C THR A 238 -16.73 -38.38 63.00
N TRP A 239 -16.83 -38.31 61.68
CA TRP A 239 -17.96 -38.76 60.89
C TRP A 239 -17.63 -40.10 60.24
N TYR A 240 -18.68 -40.88 60.02
CA TYR A 240 -18.61 -42.20 59.40
C TYR A 240 -19.67 -42.31 58.31
N ASP A 241 -19.47 -43.30 57.43
CA ASP A 241 -20.52 -43.84 56.56
C ASP A 241 -21.15 -42.74 55.67
N ASN A 242 -20.33 -42.06 54.86
CA ASN A 242 -20.74 -40.98 53.95
C ASN A 242 -21.44 -39.78 54.64
N MET A 243 -20.91 -39.32 55.78
CA MET A 243 -21.52 -38.27 56.60
C MET A 243 -22.97 -38.62 57.04
N SER A 244 -23.26 -39.92 57.25
CA SER A 244 -24.55 -40.37 57.80
C SER A 244 -24.52 -40.60 59.31
N ARG A 245 -23.35 -40.90 59.87
CA ARG A 245 -23.11 -41.04 61.31
C ARG A 245 -22.00 -40.08 61.77
N LYS A 246 -22.03 -39.73 63.05
CA LYS A 246 -21.00 -38.92 63.74
C LYS A 246 -20.73 -39.47 65.14
N SER A 247 -19.55 -39.20 65.68
CA SER A 247 -19.26 -39.28 67.10
C SER A 247 -19.78 -38.04 67.82
N GLU A 248 -19.95 -38.14 69.14
CA GLU A 248 -19.93 -36.94 69.98
C GLU A 248 -18.54 -36.27 69.90
N PRO A 249 -18.45 -34.93 70.10
CA PRO A 249 -17.19 -34.21 70.05
C PRO A 249 -16.38 -34.40 71.34
N VAL A 250 -15.15 -34.89 71.22
CA VAL A 250 -14.19 -34.96 72.31
C VAL A 250 -13.55 -33.59 72.48
N ILE A 251 -13.82 -32.92 73.61
CA ILE A 251 -13.30 -31.57 73.91
C ILE A 251 -12.39 -31.64 75.15
N THR A 252 -11.17 -31.13 75.02
CA THR A 252 -10.12 -31.15 76.06
C THR A 252 -9.42 -29.81 76.15
N SER A 253 -8.97 -29.38 77.34
CA SER A 253 -8.19 -28.15 77.51
C SER A 253 -6.83 -28.20 76.80
N LEU A 254 -6.39 -27.08 76.23
CA LEU A 254 -5.04 -26.94 75.68
C LEU A 254 -3.99 -26.78 76.78
N LYS A 255 -2.82 -27.42 76.60
CA LYS A 255 -1.63 -27.26 77.47
C LYS A 255 -0.70 -26.11 77.03
N LYS A 256 -0.88 -25.61 75.81
CA LYS A 256 -0.14 -24.51 75.18
C LYS A 256 -1.09 -23.77 74.23
N PRO A 257 -0.94 -22.46 73.98
CA PRO A 257 -1.76 -21.70 73.04
C PRO A 257 -1.44 -21.99 71.56
N ASP A 258 -1.05 -23.23 71.24
CA ASP A 258 -0.68 -23.68 69.90
C ASP A 258 -1.95 -23.93 69.07
N GLU A 259 -2.17 -23.12 68.04
CA GLU A 259 -3.41 -23.12 67.25
C GLU A 259 -3.22 -23.78 65.88
N TYR A 260 -4.21 -24.59 65.47
CA TYR A 260 -4.18 -25.35 64.22
C TYR A 260 -5.55 -25.90 63.83
N THR A 261 -5.70 -26.26 62.55
CA THR A 261 -6.75 -27.17 62.05
C THR A 261 -6.10 -28.38 61.41
N LYS A 262 -6.64 -29.57 61.67
CA LYS A 262 -6.26 -30.84 61.05
C LYS A 262 -7.51 -31.58 60.59
N ILE A 263 -7.55 -31.91 59.30
CA ILE A 263 -8.56 -32.76 58.68
C ILE A 263 -7.89 -34.08 58.31
N THR A 264 -8.50 -35.22 58.64
CA THR A 264 -8.03 -36.55 58.23
C THR A 264 -9.20 -37.33 57.67
N PHE A 265 -9.06 -37.92 56.49
CA PHE A 265 -10.14 -38.63 55.82
C PHE A 265 -9.67 -39.90 55.11
N LYS A 266 -10.57 -40.88 55.05
CA LYS A 266 -10.46 -42.10 54.24
C LYS A 266 -11.50 -42.03 53.13
N PRO A 267 -11.10 -41.79 51.87
CA PRO A 267 -12.04 -41.77 50.75
C PRO A 267 -12.87 -43.07 50.67
N ASP A 268 -14.11 -42.94 50.25
CA ASP A 268 -14.96 -44.08 49.89
C ASP A 268 -14.63 -44.54 48.47
N LEU A 269 -13.49 -45.23 48.34
CA LEU A 269 -12.93 -45.66 47.06
C LEU A 269 -13.88 -46.55 46.24
N ALA A 270 -14.78 -47.30 46.91
CA ALA A 270 -15.83 -48.06 46.25
C ALA A 270 -16.83 -47.18 45.47
N LYS A 271 -17.04 -45.91 45.87
CA LYS A 271 -17.81 -44.92 45.08
C LYS A 271 -17.02 -44.26 43.95
N PHE A 272 -15.71 -44.48 43.91
CA PHE A 272 -14.80 -44.01 42.86
C PHE A 272 -14.36 -45.15 41.92
N GLY A 273 -14.84 -46.38 42.12
CA GLY A 273 -14.43 -47.55 41.33
C GLY A 273 -12.99 -48.00 41.58
N MET A 274 -12.45 -47.77 42.78
CA MET A 274 -11.06 -48.03 43.16
C MET A 274 -10.97 -48.91 44.42
N ASP A 275 -9.92 -49.72 44.53
CA ASP A 275 -9.61 -50.52 45.73
C ASP A 275 -8.54 -49.87 46.62
N LYS A 276 -7.60 -49.14 46.01
CA LYS A 276 -6.53 -48.36 46.67
C LYS A 276 -6.40 -46.98 46.02
N ILE A 277 -5.74 -46.03 46.71
CA ILE A 277 -5.21 -44.83 46.04
C ILE A 277 -4.02 -45.30 45.18
N ASP A 278 -4.19 -45.31 43.86
CA ASP A 278 -3.18 -45.78 42.92
C ASP A 278 -2.06 -44.77 42.64
N ASP A 279 -1.04 -45.23 41.91
CA ASP A 279 0.22 -44.53 41.74
C ASP A 279 0.10 -43.27 40.85
N ASP A 280 -0.85 -43.27 39.90
CA ASP A 280 -1.20 -42.08 39.12
C ASP A 280 -1.94 -41.05 39.99
N MET A 281 -2.94 -41.46 40.78
CA MET A 281 -3.63 -40.61 41.74
C MET A 281 -2.68 -40.05 42.81
N VAL A 282 -1.72 -40.86 43.30
CA VAL A 282 -0.62 -40.41 44.16
C VAL A 282 0.25 -39.35 43.48
N SER A 283 0.61 -39.52 42.20
CA SER A 283 1.44 -38.56 41.47
C SER A 283 0.75 -37.19 41.28
N ILE A 284 -0.57 -37.20 41.09
CA ILE A 284 -1.41 -35.98 40.99
C ILE A 284 -1.52 -35.30 42.37
N ILE A 285 -1.79 -36.07 43.44
CA ILE A 285 -1.85 -35.56 44.81
C ILE A 285 -0.50 -34.92 45.20
N LYS A 286 0.62 -35.63 44.97
CA LYS A 286 1.97 -35.11 45.23
C LYS A 286 2.21 -33.80 44.49
N ARG A 287 1.93 -33.72 43.19
CA ARG A 287 2.04 -32.46 42.43
C ARG A 287 1.22 -31.34 43.06
N ARG A 288 -0.04 -31.62 43.42
CA ARG A 288 -0.93 -30.61 44.01
C ARG A 288 -0.48 -30.13 45.40
N ILE A 289 0.37 -30.87 46.10
CA ILE A 289 1.05 -30.41 47.33
C ILE A 289 2.27 -29.53 46.99
N TYR A 290 3.01 -29.84 45.92
CA TYR A 290 4.05 -28.94 45.38
C TYR A 290 3.46 -27.63 44.83
N ASP A 291 2.26 -27.66 44.22
CA ASP A 291 1.51 -26.44 43.85
C ASP A 291 1.42 -25.48 45.06
N MET A 292 1.05 -25.98 46.24
CA MET A 292 0.94 -25.17 47.46
C MET A 292 2.28 -24.58 47.90
N ALA A 293 3.40 -25.30 47.72
CA ALA A 293 4.73 -24.81 48.07
C ALA A 293 5.22 -23.70 47.11
N GLY A 294 4.66 -23.63 45.91
CA GLY A 294 4.83 -22.53 44.97
C GLY A 294 3.91 -21.34 45.23
N THR A 295 2.61 -21.57 45.44
CA THR A 295 1.58 -20.51 45.43
C THR A 295 1.28 -19.91 46.81
N VAL A 296 1.33 -20.71 47.88
CA VAL A 296 1.02 -20.25 49.24
C VAL A 296 2.25 -19.54 49.81
N ARG A 297 2.29 -18.23 49.60
CA ARG A 297 3.42 -17.37 50.01
C ARG A 297 3.78 -17.58 51.50
N GLU A 298 5.08 -17.51 51.78
CA GLU A 298 5.70 -17.62 53.11
C GLU A 298 5.42 -18.93 53.88
N THR A 299 4.81 -19.94 53.25
CA THR A 299 4.36 -21.17 53.94
C THR A 299 5.31 -22.33 53.66
N LYS A 300 5.80 -22.96 54.72
CA LYS A 300 6.59 -24.20 54.66
C LYS A 300 5.63 -25.38 54.49
N VAL A 301 5.67 -26.02 53.32
CA VAL A 301 4.85 -27.19 53.02
C VAL A 301 5.64 -28.48 53.30
N TYR A 302 4.98 -29.46 53.88
CA TYR A 302 5.56 -30.78 54.19
C TYR A 302 4.69 -31.91 53.59
N LEU A 303 5.33 -32.94 53.07
CA LEU A 303 4.73 -34.19 52.61
C LEU A 303 5.29 -35.33 53.49
N ASN A 304 4.42 -36.09 54.15
CA ASN A 304 4.79 -37.20 55.06
C ASN A 304 5.84 -36.81 56.14
N ASN A 305 5.79 -35.55 56.58
CA ASN A 305 6.73 -34.86 57.48
C ASN A 305 8.09 -34.46 56.87
N GLU A 306 8.42 -34.88 55.65
CA GLU A 306 9.53 -34.30 54.90
C GLU A 306 9.15 -32.89 54.41
N ARG A 307 10.10 -31.95 54.42
CA ARG A 307 9.86 -30.57 53.97
C ARG A 307 10.09 -30.48 52.45
N ILE A 308 9.10 -29.98 51.71
CA ILE A 308 9.29 -29.65 50.30
C ILE A 308 10.34 -28.53 50.16
N SER A 309 11.32 -28.75 49.28
CA SER A 309 12.54 -27.92 49.16
C SER A 309 12.31 -26.57 48.49
N ILE A 310 11.39 -26.50 47.52
CA ILE A 310 11.04 -25.24 46.83
C ILE A 310 10.42 -24.21 47.78
N SER A 311 10.69 -22.94 47.50
CA SER A 311 10.18 -21.80 48.28
C SER A 311 9.64 -20.71 47.36
N GLY A 312 8.32 -20.65 47.21
CA GLY A 312 7.62 -19.60 46.46
C GLY A 312 7.67 -19.76 44.93
N PHE A 313 6.92 -18.90 44.25
CA PHE A 313 6.45 -19.16 42.89
C PHE A 313 7.59 -19.32 41.87
N LYS A 314 8.65 -18.51 41.94
CA LYS A 314 9.81 -18.64 41.02
C LYS A 314 10.44 -20.03 41.06
N LYS A 315 10.70 -20.58 42.26
CA LYS A 315 11.31 -21.91 42.39
C LYS A 315 10.37 -23.05 41.98
N TYR A 316 9.07 -22.85 42.08
CA TYR A 316 8.06 -23.76 41.53
C TYR A 316 8.02 -23.70 39.99
N VAL A 317 8.10 -22.51 39.39
CA VAL A 317 8.18 -22.34 37.92
C VAL A 317 9.44 -23.00 37.34
N GLU A 318 10.59 -22.86 38.00
CA GLU A 318 11.85 -23.50 37.57
C GLU A 318 11.73 -25.04 37.44
N MET A 319 10.86 -25.70 38.22
CA MET A 319 10.62 -27.14 38.09
C MET A 319 9.98 -27.55 36.75
N TYR A 320 9.09 -26.74 36.18
CA TYR A 320 8.43 -27.07 34.91
C TYR A 320 9.45 -27.06 33.76
N LEU A 321 10.32 -26.06 33.73
CA LEU A 321 11.28 -25.89 32.64
C LEU A 321 12.39 -26.94 32.71
N ALA A 322 12.89 -27.25 33.91
CA ALA A 322 13.81 -28.38 34.13
C ALA A 322 13.21 -29.75 33.78
N SER A 323 11.88 -29.84 33.56
CA SER A 323 11.22 -31.10 33.23
C SER A 323 11.14 -31.38 31.74
N ASP A 324 10.95 -30.35 30.91
CA ASP A 324 10.97 -30.41 29.42
C ASP A 324 12.41 -30.47 28.84
N THR A 325 13.44 -30.25 29.65
CA THR A 325 14.85 -30.14 29.21
C THR A 325 15.56 -31.49 29.17
N LYS A 326 16.42 -31.72 28.16
CA LYS A 326 17.27 -32.93 28.06
C LYS A 326 18.42 -32.87 29.08
N PRO A 327 19.04 -34.01 29.46
CA PRO A 327 20.15 -34.03 30.43
C PRO A 327 21.34 -33.14 30.07
N ASP A 328 21.59 -32.94 28.77
CA ASP A 328 22.74 -32.21 28.22
C ASP A 328 22.43 -30.75 27.81
N GLU A 329 21.22 -30.26 28.10
CA GLU A 329 20.74 -28.91 27.72
C GLU A 329 20.51 -28.05 28.98
N GLU A 330 20.81 -26.74 28.92
CA GLU A 330 20.42 -25.83 30.00
C GLU A 330 18.90 -25.52 29.94
N PRO A 331 18.19 -25.50 31.08
CA PRO A 331 16.76 -25.25 31.10
C PRO A 331 16.43 -23.81 30.69
N PRO A 332 15.34 -23.59 29.92
CA PRO A 332 15.04 -22.27 29.36
C PRO A 332 14.87 -21.21 30.47
N ARG A 333 15.47 -20.04 30.23
CA ARG A 333 15.63 -19.01 31.26
C ARG A 333 14.29 -18.43 31.72
N VAL A 334 13.90 -18.73 32.96
CA VAL A 334 12.76 -18.09 33.64
C VAL A 334 12.98 -16.57 33.75
N ILE A 335 12.08 -15.80 33.17
CA ILE A 335 11.94 -14.36 33.44
C ILE A 335 10.77 -14.23 34.43
N TYR A 336 11.04 -13.75 35.65
CA TYR A 336 10.07 -13.70 36.75
C TYR A 336 9.93 -12.27 37.29
N GLU A 337 8.69 -11.87 37.56
CA GLU A 337 8.35 -10.62 38.25
C GLU A 337 7.30 -10.88 39.33
N HIS A 338 7.63 -10.43 40.55
CA HIS A 338 6.62 -10.17 41.58
C HIS A 338 6.02 -8.80 41.29
N VAL A 339 4.81 -8.76 40.73
CA VAL A 339 4.20 -7.52 40.22
C VAL A 339 3.58 -6.72 41.36
N ASN A 340 2.90 -7.40 42.30
CA ASN A 340 2.41 -6.84 43.56
C ASN A 340 1.85 -7.94 44.50
N ASP A 341 1.32 -7.53 45.64
CA ASP A 341 0.63 -8.36 46.65
C ASP A 341 -0.40 -9.35 46.08
N ARG A 342 -0.98 -9.09 44.90
CA ARG A 342 -1.97 -9.96 44.27
C ARG A 342 -1.52 -10.62 42.97
N TRP A 343 -0.31 -10.39 42.47
CA TRP A 343 0.17 -10.94 41.19
C TRP A 343 1.66 -11.32 41.22
N ASP A 344 1.96 -12.61 41.03
CA ASP A 344 3.27 -13.12 40.60
C ASP A 344 3.16 -13.62 39.14
N VAL A 345 4.10 -13.22 38.28
CA VAL A 345 4.13 -13.61 36.86
C VAL A 345 5.50 -14.16 36.50
N ALA A 346 5.54 -15.21 35.68
CA ALA A 346 6.75 -15.62 34.98
C ALA A 346 6.49 -15.93 33.50
N PHE A 347 7.54 -15.78 32.72
CA PHE A 347 7.60 -16.03 31.28
C PHE A 347 8.77 -16.98 30.97
N ALA A 348 8.53 -17.87 30.01
CA ALA A 348 9.56 -18.60 29.27
C ALA A 348 9.17 -18.67 27.79
N VAL A 349 10.15 -18.96 26.94
CA VAL A 349 9.91 -19.22 25.50
C VAL A 349 9.39 -20.66 25.36
N SER A 350 8.32 -20.85 24.59
CA SER A 350 7.78 -22.18 24.30
C SER A 350 8.20 -22.72 22.93
N ASP A 351 7.97 -24.02 22.75
CA ASP A 351 8.20 -24.86 21.57
C ASP A 351 7.23 -24.59 20.39
N GLY A 352 6.71 -23.36 20.27
CA GLY A 352 5.73 -23.00 19.25
C GLY A 352 4.28 -23.41 19.57
N GLN A 353 4.01 -23.91 20.78
CA GLN A 353 2.66 -24.00 21.36
C GLN A 353 2.51 -23.07 22.57
N PHE A 354 1.35 -22.42 22.72
CA PHE A 354 1.07 -21.58 23.90
C PHE A 354 0.87 -22.47 25.14
N LYS A 355 1.87 -22.48 26.04
CA LYS A 355 1.83 -23.23 27.32
C LYS A 355 1.42 -22.29 28.46
N GLN A 356 0.61 -22.77 29.40
CA GLN A 356 0.19 -21.96 30.55
C GLN A 356 0.11 -22.78 31.84
N VAL A 357 0.47 -22.19 32.97
CA VAL A 357 0.24 -22.75 34.31
C VAL A 357 -0.21 -21.63 35.25
N SER A 358 -1.48 -21.64 35.66
CA SER A 358 -2.05 -20.54 36.44
C SER A 358 -2.82 -20.94 37.69
N PHE A 359 -2.82 -20.05 38.68
CA PHE A 359 -3.50 -20.19 39.96
C PHE A 359 -4.29 -18.94 40.31
N VAL A 360 -5.52 -19.14 40.78
CA VAL A 360 -6.40 -18.08 41.29
C VAL A 360 -6.78 -18.43 42.72
N ASN A 361 -6.37 -17.63 43.70
CA ASN A 361 -6.63 -17.90 45.13
C ASN A 361 -6.21 -19.34 45.51
N ASN A 362 -5.01 -19.76 45.07
CA ASN A 362 -4.45 -21.11 45.15
C ASN A 362 -5.18 -22.24 44.39
N ILE A 363 -6.34 -21.99 43.77
CA ILE A 363 -7.02 -22.95 42.88
C ILE A 363 -6.22 -23.08 41.58
N SER A 364 -5.90 -24.31 41.15
CA SER A 364 -5.24 -24.55 39.86
C SER A 364 -6.22 -24.36 38.70
N THR A 365 -5.98 -23.32 37.89
CA THR A 365 -6.78 -23.00 36.70
C THR A 365 -6.12 -23.62 35.47
N ILE A 366 -6.24 -24.95 35.34
CA ILE A 366 -5.56 -25.75 34.31
C ILE A 366 -5.97 -25.38 32.87
N ARG A 367 -7.17 -24.81 32.66
CA ARG A 367 -7.61 -24.26 31.36
C ARG A 367 -7.37 -22.74 31.23
N GLY A 368 -6.74 -22.12 32.21
CA GLY A 368 -6.43 -20.69 32.22
C GLY A 368 -7.69 -19.84 32.41
N GLY A 369 -7.87 -18.82 31.58
CA GLY A 369 -9.05 -17.95 31.63
C GLY A 369 -8.73 -16.49 31.34
N THR A 370 -9.55 -15.59 31.88
CA THR A 370 -9.43 -14.14 31.67
C THR A 370 -8.13 -13.55 32.23
N HIS A 371 -7.63 -14.05 33.37
CA HIS A 371 -6.36 -13.62 33.99
C HIS A 371 -5.15 -13.99 33.13
N VAL A 372 -5.09 -15.23 32.63
CA VAL A 372 -4.04 -15.70 31.72
C VAL A 372 -4.03 -14.89 30.43
N ASN A 373 -5.20 -14.63 29.84
CA ASN A 373 -5.28 -13.81 28.62
C ASN A 373 -4.88 -12.34 28.85
N TYR A 374 -5.25 -11.75 29.99
CA TYR A 374 -4.86 -10.39 30.37
C TYR A 374 -3.33 -10.22 30.49
N VAL A 375 -2.63 -11.18 31.10
CA VAL A 375 -1.15 -11.18 31.20
C VAL A 375 -0.50 -11.52 29.86
N ALA A 376 -0.94 -12.60 29.20
CA ALA A 376 -0.32 -13.08 27.96
C ALA A 376 -0.45 -12.07 26.81
N ASN A 377 -1.56 -11.34 26.71
CA ASN A 377 -1.73 -10.34 25.66
C ASN A 377 -0.74 -9.17 25.84
N LYS A 378 -0.56 -8.63 27.06
CA LYS A 378 0.46 -7.61 27.35
C LYS A 378 1.88 -8.02 26.94
N ILE A 379 2.21 -9.29 27.14
CA ILE A 379 3.50 -9.87 26.72
C ILE A 379 3.60 -9.95 25.19
N VAL A 380 2.53 -10.41 24.52
CA VAL A 380 2.46 -10.50 23.05
C VAL A 380 2.55 -9.13 22.39
N ASP A 381 1.84 -8.11 22.90
CA ASP A 381 1.86 -6.74 22.38
C ASP A 381 3.29 -6.15 22.43
N ALA A 382 4.02 -6.41 23.51
CA ALA A 382 5.42 -6.00 23.68
C ALA A 382 6.38 -6.74 22.74
N ILE A 383 6.12 -8.00 22.37
CA ILE A 383 6.95 -8.74 21.39
C ILE A 383 6.62 -8.28 19.96
N ASP A 384 5.34 -8.06 19.65
CA ASP A 384 4.82 -7.62 18.34
C ASP A 384 5.41 -6.28 17.90
N GLU A 385 5.60 -5.33 18.84
CA GLU A 385 6.31 -4.06 18.62
C GLU A 385 7.71 -4.26 18.00
N VAL A 386 8.48 -5.22 18.51
CA VAL A 386 9.84 -5.53 18.01
C VAL A 386 9.78 -6.29 16.69
N VAL A 387 8.94 -7.33 16.63
CA VAL A 387 8.78 -8.18 15.44
C VAL A 387 8.33 -7.37 14.22
N LYS A 388 7.45 -6.37 14.40
CA LYS A 388 7.03 -5.44 13.32
C LYS A 388 8.15 -4.48 12.87
N LYS A 389 9.04 -4.08 13.78
CA LYS A 389 10.18 -3.20 13.46
C LYS A 389 11.22 -3.91 12.59
N GLU A 390 11.49 -5.17 12.91
CA GLU A 390 12.54 -5.98 12.28
C GLU A 390 12.03 -6.72 11.01
N ASN A 391 10.88 -7.39 11.09
CA ASN A 391 10.31 -8.12 9.96
C ASN A 391 9.22 -7.33 9.22
N LYS A 392 9.68 -6.35 8.44
CA LYS A 392 8.82 -5.57 7.52
C LYS A 392 8.36 -6.36 6.28
N LYS A 393 9.00 -7.50 5.96
CA LYS A 393 8.76 -8.23 4.70
C LYS A 393 7.65 -9.29 4.81
N ALA A 394 7.36 -9.81 6.00
CA ALA A 394 6.39 -10.90 6.24
C ALA A 394 5.67 -10.74 7.60
N PRO A 395 4.65 -9.85 7.71
CA PRO A 395 4.02 -9.52 8.99
C PRO A 395 3.40 -10.73 9.71
N VAL A 396 3.55 -10.75 11.03
CA VAL A 396 3.12 -11.84 11.92
C VAL A 396 1.81 -11.44 12.61
N LYS A 397 0.84 -12.36 12.77
CA LYS A 397 -0.38 -12.10 13.55
C LYS A 397 -0.16 -12.44 15.03
N ALA A 398 -0.73 -11.65 15.95
CA ALA A 398 -0.53 -11.77 17.40
C ALA A 398 -0.71 -13.19 17.98
N PHE A 399 -1.66 -13.99 17.47
CA PHE A 399 -1.83 -15.38 17.91
C PHE A 399 -0.59 -16.26 17.60
N GLN A 400 0.13 -15.98 16.52
CA GLN A 400 1.34 -16.70 16.13
C GLN A 400 2.52 -16.32 17.03
N ILE A 401 2.53 -15.12 17.59
CA ILE A 401 3.48 -14.67 18.61
C ILE A 401 3.16 -15.35 19.94
N LYS A 402 1.86 -15.37 20.32
CA LYS A 402 1.35 -16.06 21.53
C LYS A 402 1.73 -17.53 21.56
N ASN A 403 1.83 -18.19 20.42
CA ASN A 403 2.30 -19.57 20.31
C ASN A 403 3.75 -19.81 20.82
N TYR A 404 4.60 -18.78 20.94
CA TYR A 404 5.96 -18.91 21.50
C TYR A 404 6.05 -18.44 22.97
N VAL A 405 4.90 -18.20 23.61
CA VAL A 405 4.80 -17.77 25.01
C VAL A 405 4.46 -18.97 25.90
N GLN A 406 5.30 -19.25 26.88
CA GLN A 406 4.92 -20.01 28.08
C GLN A 406 4.73 -19.05 29.26
N VAL A 407 3.52 -18.99 29.82
CA VAL A 407 3.18 -18.03 30.89
C VAL A 407 2.77 -18.74 32.18
N PHE A 408 3.32 -18.27 33.30
CA PHE A 408 2.99 -18.73 34.64
C PHE A 408 2.37 -17.56 35.42
N VAL A 409 1.21 -17.77 36.04
CA VAL A 409 0.46 -16.70 36.74
C VAL A 409 -0.06 -17.21 38.08
N ASN A 410 0.41 -16.65 39.19
CA ASN A 410 -0.20 -16.86 40.51
C ASN A 410 -0.85 -15.54 40.95
N CYS A 411 -2.17 -15.50 41.05
CA CYS A 411 -2.88 -14.26 41.36
C CYS A 411 -4.01 -14.41 42.40
N GLN A 412 -4.31 -13.30 43.06
CA GLN A 412 -5.43 -13.15 43.98
C GLN A 412 -6.51 -12.28 43.35
N ILE A 413 -7.69 -12.87 43.14
CA ILE A 413 -8.83 -12.29 42.46
C ILE A 413 -9.99 -12.19 43.45
N GLU A 414 -10.67 -11.05 43.47
CA GLU A 414 -11.85 -10.86 44.32
C GLU A 414 -13.06 -11.65 43.79
N ASN A 415 -13.70 -12.39 44.70
CA ASN A 415 -14.95 -13.14 44.49
C ASN A 415 -14.96 -13.93 43.15
N PRO A 416 -13.94 -14.77 42.88
CA PRO A 416 -13.63 -15.26 41.53
C PRO A 416 -14.75 -16.14 40.98
N SER A 417 -15.13 -15.90 39.74
CA SER A 417 -16.13 -16.66 38.99
C SER A 417 -15.44 -17.53 37.96
N PHE A 418 -15.93 -18.76 37.82
CA PHE A 418 -15.34 -19.80 36.98
C PHE A 418 -16.37 -20.31 35.96
N ASP A 419 -15.93 -21.19 35.06
CA ASP A 419 -16.81 -21.89 34.11
C ASP A 419 -17.73 -22.93 34.79
N SER A 420 -17.28 -23.50 35.91
CA SER A 420 -17.86 -24.71 36.50
C SER A 420 -17.41 -24.91 37.96
N GLN A 421 -18.00 -25.89 38.66
CA GLN A 421 -17.68 -26.21 40.06
C GLN A 421 -16.31 -26.88 40.25
N THR A 422 -15.66 -27.39 39.19
CA THR A 422 -14.26 -27.85 39.26
C THR A 422 -13.29 -26.66 39.41
N LYS A 423 -13.69 -25.47 38.93
CA LYS A 423 -12.97 -24.18 38.97
C LYS A 423 -11.74 -24.11 38.05
N GLU A 424 -11.79 -24.80 36.92
CA GLU A 424 -10.64 -24.99 36.01
C GLU A 424 -10.37 -23.81 35.06
N THR A 425 -11.39 -23.01 34.73
CA THR A 425 -11.26 -21.80 33.88
C THR A 425 -11.83 -20.56 34.59
N LEU A 426 -11.07 -19.46 34.68
CA LEU A 426 -11.56 -18.19 35.23
C LEU A 426 -12.40 -17.40 34.21
N THR A 427 -13.58 -16.94 34.63
CA THR A 427 -14.54 -16.16 33.81
C THR A 427 -14.78 -14.73 34.31
N THR A 428 -14.27 -14.33 35.48
CA THR A 428 -14.32 -12.95 35.99
C THR A 428 -13.79 -11.95 34.95
N LYS A 429 -14.52 -10.86 34.69
CA LYS A 429 -14.05 -9.76 33.81
C LYS A 429 -12.84 -9.06 34.43
N VAL A 430 -11.89 -8.60 33.61
CA VAL A 430 -10.65 -7.92 34.08
C VAL A 430 -10.94 -6.72 34.99
N SER A 431 -11.98 -5.94 34.68
CA SER A 431 -12.44 -4.80 35.50
C SER A 431 -12.98 -5.19 36.88
N ALA A 432 -13.21 -6.47 37.14
CA ALA A 432 -13.73 -7.02 38.39
C ALA A 432 -12.69 -7.90 39.12
N PHE A 433 -11.40 -7.81 38.77
CA PHE A 433 -10.33 -8.51 39.48
C PHE A 433 -10.01 -7.93 40.87
N GLY A 434 -10.44 -6.70 41.15
CA GLY A 434 -10.07 -5.95 42.37
C GLY A 434 -8.59 -5.51 42.39
N SER A 435 -7.85 -5.71 41.31
CA SER A 435 -6.43 -5.35 41.18
C SER A 435 -6.01 -5.29 39.71
N GLN A 436 -4.87 -4.67 39.43
CA GLN A 436 -4.28 -4.62 38.09
C GLN A 436 -2.92 -5.34 38.07
N CYS A 437 -2.56 -5.87 36.90
CA CYS A 437 -1.26 -6.48 36.64
C CYS A 437 -0.47 -5.56 35.69
N THR A 438 0.28 -4.63 36.26
CA THR A 438 1.12 -3.68 35.52
C THR A 438 2.54 -4.22 35.49
N LEU A 439 2.84 -5.03 34.47
CA LEU A 439 4.17 -5.56 34.20
C LEU A 439 5.16 -4.40 33.99
N SER A 440 6.36 -4.49 34.56
CA SER A 440 7.34 -3.40 34.44
C SER A 440 8.07 -3.38 33.09
N ASP A 441 8.58 -2.21 32.70
CA ASP A 441 9.48 -2.08 31.55
C ASP A 441 10.74 -2.95 31.69
N LYS A 442 11.20 -3.20 32.93
CA LYS A 442 12.34 -4.10 33.19
C LYS A 442 12.01 -5.56 32.83
N PHE A 443 10.79 -6.02 33.16
CA PHE A 443 10.30 -7.34 32.78
C PHE A 443 10.06 -7.45 31.27
N LEU A 444 9.35 -6.48 30.68
CA LEU A 444 9.08 -6.47 29.24
C LEU A 444 10.37 -6.34 28.40
N LYS A 445 11.35 -5.53 28.83
CA LYS A 445 12.67 -5.41 28.19
C LYS A 445 13.53 -6.68 28.35
N ALA A 446 13.31 -7.47 29.40
CA ALA A 446 13.93 -8.80 29.52
C ALA A 446 13.29 -9.80 28.53
N ILE A 447 11.96 -9.78 28.37
CA ILE A 447 11.26 -10.64 27.38
C ILE A 447 11.66 -10.26 25.95
N LYS A 448 11.69 -8.96 25.61
CA LYS A 448 12.19 -8.44 24.32
C LYS A 448 13.66 -8.82 24.03
N LYS A 449 14.43 -9.23 25.04
CA LYS A 449 15.81 -9.73 24.94
C LYS A 449 15.95 -11.25 25.08
N SER A 450 14.84 -11.99 25.12
CA SER A 450 14.85 -13.45 25.05
C SER A 450 14.76 -13.94 23.60
N SER A 451 15.09 -15.21 23.37
CA SER A 451 15.01 -15.84 22.04
C SER A 451 13.60 -15.89 21.43
N VAL A 452 12.54 -15.47 22.14
CA VAL A 452 11.16 -15.41 21.62
C VAL A 452 11.05 -14.57 20.34
N VAL A 453 11.82 -13.47 20.24
CA VAL A 453 11.83 -12.62 19.04
C VAL A 453 12.47 -13.40 17.89
N GLU A 454 13.63 -14.02 18.12
CA GLU A 454 14.31 -14.84 17.11
C GLU A 454 13.46 -16.02 16.62
N GLU A 455 12.82 -16.78 17.52
CA GLU A 455 11.99 -17.93 17.13
C GLU A 455 10.75 -17.49 16.33
N VAL A 456 10.10 -16.40 16.74
CA VAL A 456 9.01 -15.80 15.95
C VAL A 456 9.50 -15.34 14.57
N LEU A 457 10.71 -14.77 14.46
CA LEU A 457 11.31 -14.35 13.19
C LEU A 457 11.74 -15.54 12.30
N LYS A 458 12.34 -16.58 12.87
CA LYS A 458 12.69 -17.85 12.19
C LYS A 458 11.42 -18.49 11.61
N PHE A 459 10.38 -18.62 12.42
CA PHE A 459 9.08 -19.13 11.99
C PHE A 459 8.39 -18.25 10.94
N ALA A 460 8.40 -16.93 11.10
CA ALA A 460 7.82 -16.01 10.13
C ALA A 460 8.52 -16.11 8.76
N THR A 461 9.86 -16.18 8.77
CA THR A 461 10.68 -16.37 7.57
C THR A 461 10.41 -17.72 6.92
N ALA A 462 10.44 -18.81 7.68
CA ALA A 462 10.15 -20.16 7.16
C ALA A 462 8.73 -20.28 6.58
N LYS A 463 7.73 -19.64 7.20
CA LYS A 463 6.36 -19.56 6.69
C LYS A 463 6.29 -18.75 5.38
N ALA A 464 7.03 -17.65 5.28
CA ALA A 464 7.08 -16.81 4.08
C ALA A 464 7.81 -17.50 2.92
N ASP A 465 8.91 -18.20 3.19
CA ASP A 465 9.61 -19.08 2.23
C ASP A 465 8.69 -20.21 1.75
N GLN A 466 7.99 -20.88 2.68
CA GLN A 466 7.01 -21.91 2.32
C GLN A 466 5.89 -21.33 1.44
N GLN A 467 5.44 -20.10 1.68
CA GLN A 467 4.45 -19.43 0.82
C GLN A 467 5.02 -19.08 -0.57
N LEU A 468 6.24 -18.54 -0.68
CA LEU A 468 6.86 -18.24 -1.97
C LEU A 468 7.19 -19.51 -2.78
N SER A 469 7.54 -20.62 -2.13
CA SER A 469 7.81 -21.91 -2.79
C SER A 469 6.57 -22.51 -3.48
N LYS A 470 5.35 -22.17 -3.05
CA LYS A 470 4.10 -22.57 -3.74
C LYS A 470 3.97 -21.95 -5.14
N GLY A 471 4.76 -20.93 -5.45
CA GLY A 471 4.87 -20.32 -6.76
C GLY A 471 5.85 -21.00 -7.73
N ASP A 472 6.64 -21.96 -7.25
CA ASP A 472 7.82 -22.47 -7.96
C ASP A 472 7.49 -23.21 -9.26
N GLY A 473 8.38 -23.04 -10.24
CA GLY A 473 8.35 -23.79 -11.48
C GLY A 473 9.03 -25.15 -11.32
N GLY A 474 8.28 -26.24 -11.54
CA GLY A 474 8.86 -27.58 -11.65
C GLY A 474 9.22 -27.93 -13.10
N LEU A 475 10.22 -28.80 -13.29
CA LEU A 475 10.60 -29.32 -14.60
C LEU A 475 9.47 -30.19 -15.20
N ARG A 476 8.63 -29.57 -16.03
CA ARG A 476 7.55 -30.19 -16.81
C ARG A 476 7.78 -29.90 -18.28
N SER A 477 7.36 -30.76 -19.20
CA SER A 477 7.56 -30.56 -20.64
C SER A 477 6.67 -29.49 -21.29
N ARG A 478 5.58 -29.06 -20.65
CA ARG A 478 4.70 -27.95 -21.10
C ARG A 478 4.10 -27.20 -19.90
N ILE A 479 3.86 -25.90 -20.05
CA ILE A 479 3.10 -25.10 -19.08
C ILE A 479 1.66 -24.89 -19.59
N THR A 480 0.67 -25.03 -18.71
CA THR A 480 -0.75 -24.81 -18.99
C THR A 480 -1.29 -23.61 -18.20
N GLY A 481 -2.17 -22.81 -18.81
CA GLY A 481 -2.83 -21.66 -18.17
C GLY A 481 -2.15 -20.31 -18.39
N LEU A 482 -0.94 -20.28 -18.95
CA LEU A 482 -0.27 -19.06 -19.43
C LEU A 482 -0.47 -18.89 -20.94
N THR A 483 -1.68 -18.51 -21.37
CA THR A 483 -2.07 -18.43 -22.79
C THR A 483 -1.28 -17.43 -23.64
N LYS A 484 -0.46 -16.56 -23.03
CA LYS A 484 0.45 -15.65 -23.73
C LYS A 484 1.85 -16.23 -24.02
N LEU A 485 2.20 -17.38 -23.44
CA LEU A 485 3.47 -18.07 -23.67
C LEU A 485 3.45 -18.81 -25.02
N GLU A 486 4.40 -18.52 -25.90
CA GLU A 486 4.83 -19.49 -26.92
C GLU A 486 5.93 -20.36 -26.29
N ASP A 487 5.62 -21.63 -26.00
CA ASP A 487 6.52 -22.53 -25.28
C ASP A 487 7.38 -23.32 -26.29
N ALA A 488 8.71 -23.28 -26.16
CA ALA A 488 9.60 -23.99 -27.08
C ALA A 488 9.40 -25.52 -26.99
N ASN A 489 9.42 -26.22 -28.13
CA ASN A 489 9.06 -27.65 -28.17
C ASN A 489 9.96 -28.54 -27.28
N LYS A 490 11.21 -28.13 -27.03
CA LYS A 490 12.18 -28.83 -26.19
C LYS A 490 12.30 -28.27 -24.76
N ALA A 491 11.57 -27.22 -24.42
CA ALA A 491 11.64 -26.64 -23.08
C ALA A 491 11.20 -27.64 -21.99
N GLY A 492 11.97 -27.74 -20.91
CA GLY A 492 11.75 -28.73 -19.85
C GLY A 492 12.02 -30.19 -20.23
N THR A 493 12.58 -30.46 -21.41
CA THR A 493 13.07 -31.80 -21.80
C THR A 493 14.55 -31.97 -21.44
N LYS A 494 15.18 -33.08 -21.84
CA LYS A 494 16.65 -33.28 -21.70
C LYS A 494 17.47 -32.19 -22.42
N GLU A 495 16.89 -31.55 -23.43
CA GLU A 495 17.53 -30.46 -24.18
C GLU A 495 17.18 -29.06 -23.64
N SER A 496 16.56 -28.94 -22.46
CA SER A 496 16.18 -27.63 -21.88
C SER A 496 17.36 -26.66 -21.76
N HIS A 497 18.56 -27.18 -21.52
CA HIS A 497 19.82 -26.44 -21.46
C HIS A 497 20.19 -25.69 -22.75
N LYS A 498 19.62 -26.06 -23.90
CA LYS A 498 19.78 -25.35 -25.19
C LYS A 498 18.69 -24.29 -25.40
N CYS A 499 17.63 -24.31 -24.60
CA CYS A 499 16.44 -23.51 -24.88
C CYS A 499 16.59 -22.08 -24.35
N VAL A 500 16.21 -21.10 -25.17
CA VAL A 500 16.18 -19.67 -24.85
C VAL A 500 14.73 -19.22 -24.64
N LEU A 501 14.44 -18.59 -23.50
CA LEU A 501 13.18 -17.85 -23.31
C LEU A 501 13.42 -16.38 -23.65
N ILE A 502 12.68 -15.86 -24.63
CA ILE A 502 12.66 -14.44 -24.98
C ILE A 502 11.57 -13.74 -24.15
N LEU A 503 11.97 -12.84 -23.25
CA LEU A 503 11.07 -11.91 -22.57
C LEU A 503 10.91 -10.65 -23.43
N THR A 504 9.67 -10.36 -23.84
CA THR A 504 9.38 -9.22 -24.72
C THR A 504 8.61 -8.12 -24.03
N GLU A 505 8.86 -6.87 -24.43
CA GLU A 505 8.10 -5.72 -23.95
C GLU A 505 6.71 -5.63 -24.62
N GLY A 506 5.67 -6.03 -23.89
CA GLY A 506 4.30 -6.02 -24.40
C GLY A 506 4.02 -7.07 -25.48
N ASP A 507 2.78 -7.05 -25.97
CA ASP A 507 2.31 -7.97 -27.03
C ASP A 507 2.84 -7.58 -28.42
N SER A 508 3.26 -6.33 -28.61
CA SER A 508 3.82 -5.84 -29.88
C SER A 508 5.17 -6.51 -30.18
N ALA A 509 6.13 -6.37 -29.26
CA ALA A 509 7.43 -7.04 -29.35
C ALA A 509 7.29 -8.58 -29.40
N LYS A 510 6.27 -9.15 -28.72
CA LYS A 510 5.96 -10.59 -28.85
C LYS A 510 5.68 -10.97 -30.31
N SER A 511 4.82 -10.23 -31.01
CA SER A 511 4.43 -10.57 -32.39
C SER A 511 5.64 -10.59 -33.34
N LEU A 512 6.59 -9.69 -33.12
CA LEU A 512 7.84 -9.56 -33.86
C LEU A 512 8.81 -10.70 -33.53
N ALA A 513 9.05 -10.99 -32.24
CA ALA A 513 9.83 -12.15 -31.81
C ALA A 513 9.28 -13.48 -32.38
N VAL A 514 7.96 -13.65 -32.38
CA VAL A 514 7.27 -14.82 -32.96
C VAL A 514 7.44 -14.92 -34.48
N SER A 515 7.63 -13.79 -35.19
CA SER A 515 8.03 -13.82 -36.60
C SER A 515 9.49 -14.25 -36.78
N GLY A 516 10.39 -13.86 -35.88
CA GLY A 516 11.78 -14.35 -35.81
C GLY A 516 11.89 -15.87 -35.61
N LEU A 517 10.98 -16.47 -34.84
CA LEU A 517 10.87 -17.94 -34.67
C LEU A 517 10.61 -18.71 -35.98
N SER A 518 10.24 -18.04 -37.07
CA SER A 518 10.13 -18.68 -38.39
C SER A 518 11.49 -18.97 -39.04
N VAL A 519 12.56 -18.29 -38.61
CA VAL A 519 13.93 -18.48 -39.08
C VAL A 519 14.67 -19.50 -38.20
N VAL A 520 14.68 -19.28 -36.89
CA VAL A 520 15.45 -20.10 -35.92
C VAL A 520 14.70 -21.35 -35.43
N GLY A 521 13.42 -21.48 -35.79
CA GLY A 521 12.57 -22.59 -35.38
C GLY A 521 12.01 -22.47 -33.95
N ARG A 522 11.02 -23.32 -33.65
CA ARG A 522 10.31 -23.35 -32.36
C ARG A 522 10.83 -24.40 -31.37
N ASP A 523 11.87 -25.15 -31.73
CA ASP A 523 12.36 -26.24 -30.87
C ASP A 523 13.10 -25.71 -29.64
N TYR A 524 13.96 -24.71 -29.83
CA TYR A 524 14.82 -24.16 -28.79
C TYR A 524 14.47 -22.73 -28.38
N TYR A 525 13.54 -22.05 -29.05
CA TYR A 525 13.17 -20.66 -28.75
C TYR A 525 11.69 -20.52 -28.34
N GLY A 526 11.44 -19.92 -27.18
CA GLY A 526 10.12 -19.59 -26.66
C GLY A 526 9.98 -18.10 -26.38
N VAL A 527 8.75 -17.58 -26.28
CA VAL A 527 8.49 -16.12 -26.16
C VAL A 527 7.40 -15.85 -25.11
N PHE A 528 7.64 -14.91 -24.20
CA PHE A 528 6.65 -14.46 -23.22
C PHE A 528 6.65 -12.93 -23.04
N PRO A 529 5.49 -12.25 -23.21
CA PRO A 529 5.38 -10.81 -23.03
C PRO A 529 5.21 -10.40 -21.56
N LEU A 530 6.02 -9.43 -21.13
CA LEU A 530 5.72 -8.60 -19.97
C LEU A 530 4.59 -7.62 -20.31
N ARG A 531 3.83 -7.16 -19.32
CA ARG A 531 2.72 -6.21 -19.50
C ARG A 531 3.15 -4.75 -19.32
N GLY A 532 4.37 -4.54 -18.83
CA GLY A 532 4.96 -3.25 -18.53
C GLY A 532 6.22 -3.43 -17.66
N LYS A 533 6.56 -2.40 -16.88
CA LYS A 533 7.73 -2.40 -15.99
C LYS A 533 7.57 -3.45 -14.88
N LEU A 534 8.54 -4.37 -14.78
CA LEU A 534 8.57 -5.45 -13.80
C LEU A 534 8.66 -4.91 -12.36
N LEU A 535 8.04 -5.61 -11.39
CA LEU A 535 8.13 -5.23 -9.98
C LEU A 535 9.57 -5.35 -9.45
N ASN A 536 10.12 -4.25 -8.93
CA ASN A 536 11.37 -4.26 -8.17
C ASN A 536 11.20 -5.06 -6.86
N VAL A 537 11.75 -6.28 -6.83
CA VAL A 537 11.53 -7.24 -5.74
C VAL A 537 12.31 -6.96 -4.46
N ARG A 538 13.45 -6.25 -4.53
CA ARG A 538 14.41 -6.11 -3.41
C ARG A 538 13.77 -5.47 -2.18
N GLU A 539 12.88 -4.50 -2.42
CA GLU A 539 12.14 -3.72 -1.42
C GLU A 539 10.61 -3.95 -1.51
N ALA A 540 10.19 -5.10 -2.07
CA ALA A 540 8.79 -5.54 -2.08
C ALA A 540 8.48 -6.50 -0.92
N SER A 541 7.22 -6.54 -0.47
CA SER A 541 6.77 -7.52 0.52
C SER A 541 6.57 -8.91 -0.09
N HIS A 542 6.62 -9.97 0.73
CA HIS A 542 6.35 -11.34 0.25
C HIS A 542 4.96 -11.45 -0.38
N SER A 543 3.97 -10.68 0.11
CA SER A 543 2.62 -10.60 -0.46
C SER A 543 2.63 -9.98 -1.87
N GLN A 544 3.35 -8.88 -2.08
CA GLN A 544 3.48 -8.25 -3.39
C GLN A 544 4.17 -9.18 -4.41
N ILE A 545 5.23 -9.88 -4.02
CA ILE A 545 5.95 -10.84 -4.88
C ILE A 545 5.08 -12.08 -5.18
N LEU A 546 4.31 -12.57 -4.21
CA LEU A 546 3.40 -13.71 -4.39
C LEU A 546 2.20 -13.37 -5.30
N ASN A 547 1.66 -12.15 -5.18
CA ASN A 547 0.50 -11.70 -5.94
C ASN A 547 0.85 -11.12 -7.32
N ASN A 548 2.11 -10.76 -7.58
CA ASN A 548 2.56 -10.28 -8.89
C ASN A 548 2.48 -11.40 -9.95
N LYS A 549 1.51 -11.27 -10.86
CA LYS A 549 1.20 -12.29 -11.88
C LYS A 549 2.31 -12.51 -12.92
N GLU A 550 3.28 -11.60 -13.04
CA GLU A 550 4.39 -11.70 -13.99
C GLU A 550 5.55 -12.48 -13.40
N ILE A 551 5.97 -12.14 -12.17
CA ILE A 551 6.98 -12.91 -11.43
C ILE A 551 6.52 -14.37 -11.25
N GLN A 552 5.24 -14.57 -10.92
CA GLN A 552 4.65 -15.92 -10.83
C GLN A 552 4.53 -16.64 -12.19
N ALA A 553 4.54 -15.91 -13.32
CA ALA A 553 4.63 -16.51 -14.65
C ALA A 553 6.08 -16.87 -14.97
N ILE A 554 7.03 -15.93 -14.82
CA ILE A 554 8.47 -16.15 -15.09
C ILE A 554 9.01 -17.32 -14.25
N LYS A 555 8.69 -17.39 -12.95
CA LYS A 555 9.01 -18.56 -12.09
C LYS A 555 8.62 -19.89 -12.76
N LYS A 556 7.38 -19.97 -13.25
CA LYS A 556 6.79 -21.19 -13.80
C LYS A 556 7.28 -21.52 -15.21
N ILE A 557 7.54 -20.51 -16.03
CA ILE A 557 8.08 -20.69 -17.39
C ILE A 557 9.54 -21.14 -17.34
N MET A 558 10.37 -20.54 -16.45
CA MET A 558 11.79 -20.87 -16.33
C MET A 558 12.09 -22.11 -15.48
N GLY A 559 11.15 -22.55 -14.63
CA GLY A 559 11.44 -23.63 -13.68
C GLY A 559 12.20 -23.15 -12.43
N PHE A 560 12.03 -21.89 -12.04
CA PHE A 560 12.71 -21.34 -10.87
C PHE A 560 12.07 -21.87 -9.58
N THR A 561 12.92 -22.53 -8.78
CA THR A 561 12.69 -22.94 -7.38
C THR A 561 13.20 -21.86 -6.42
N HIS A 562 12.43 -21.53 -5.39
CA HIS A 562 12.75 -20.53 -4.36
C HIS A 562 13.97 -20.93 -3.54
N LYS A 563 14.87 -19.97 -3.24
CA LYS A 563 16.12 -20.18 -2.47
C LYS A 563 17.06 -21.29 -2.97
N LYS A 564 16.85 -21.87 -4.16
CA LYS A 564 17.78 -22.82 -4.76
C LYS A 564 19.02 -22.07 -5.26
N THR A 565 20.21 -22.52 -4.85
CA THR A 565 21.46 -22.19 -5.52
C THR A 565 21.59 -23.02 -6.81
N TYR A 566 21.94 -22.36 -7.91
CA TYR A 566 22.13 -22.97 -9.23
C TYR A 566 23.61 -22.94 -9.58
N THR A 567 24.23 -24.12 -9.69
CA THR A 567 25.60 -24.29 -10.19
C THR A 567 25.65 -24.52 -11.70
N ASP A 568 24.53 -24.94 -12.28
CA ASP A 568 24.30 -25.02 -13.72
C ASP A 568 22.80 -24.84 -14.03
N VAL A 569 22.47 -24.85 -15.32
CA VAL A 569 21.09 -24.68 -15.82
C VAL A 569 20.25 -25.97 -15.80
N LYS A 570 20.78 -27.09 -15.27
CA LYS A 570 20.06 -28.37 -15.27
C LYS A 570 18.91 -28.31 -14.25
N GLY A 571 17.75 -28.80 -14.69
CA GLY A 571 16.49 -28.66 -13.95
C GLY A 571 15.74 -27.36 -14.21
N LEU A 572 16.31 -26.40 -14.94
CA LEU A 572 15.53 -25.31 -15.54
C LEU A 572 14.78 -25.80 -16.79
N ARG A 573 13.68 -25.10 -17.09
CA ARG A 573 12.88 -25.24 -18.31
C ARG A 573 13.59 -24.70 -19.55
N TYR A 574 14.41 -23.68 -19.37
CA TYR A 574 15.18 -22.97 -20.38
C TYR A 574 16.59 -22.73 -19.83
N GLY A 575 17.62 -22.96 -20.64
CA GLY A 575 19.02 -22.74 -20.31
C GLY A 575 19.44 -21.28 -20.38
N HIS A 576 18.71 -20.47 -21.14
CA HIS A 576 19.04 -19.06 -21.35
C HIS A 576 17.80 -18.17 -21.23
N LEU A 577 17.99 -16.94 -20.78
CA LEU A 577 16.98 -15.88 -20.76
C LEU A 577 17.45 -14.72 -21.64
N MET A 578 16.70 -14.44 -22.71
CA MET A 578 16.94 -13.32 -23.62
C MET A 578 15.97 -12.19 -23.32
N ILE A 579 16.49 -10.99 -23.11
CA ILE A 579 15.70 -9.77 -22.94
C ILE A 579 15.58 -9.07 -24.30
N MET A 580 14.34 -8.82 -24.74
CA MET A 580 14.00 -8.17 -26.01
C MET A 580 12.98 -7.05 -25.74
N THR A 581 13.50 -5.93 -25.21
CA THR A 581 12.75 -4.68 -25.02
C THR A 581 12.80 -3.82 -26.27
N ASP A 582 12.08 -2.72 -26.28
CA ASP A 582 12.43 -1.63 -27.19
C ASP A 582 13.84 -1.10 -26.83
N GLN A 583 14.55 -0.54 -27.82
CA GLN A 583 15.95 -0.09 -27.67
C GLN A 583 15.97 1.41 -27.31
N ASP A 584 15.13 1.76 -26.34
CA ASP A 584 14.96 3.09 -25.77
C ASP A 584 15.33 3.08 -24.27
N HIS A 585 15.17 4.23 -23.60
CA HIS A 585 15.45 4.37 -22.18
C HIS A 585 14.53 3.53 -21.27
N ASP A 586 13.22 3.46 -21.53
CA ASP A 586 12.33 2.67 -20.67
C ASP A 586 12.56 1.16 -20.84
N GLY A 587 12.95 0.70 -22.03
CA GLY A 587 13.49 -0.64 -22.28
C GLY A 587 14.75 -0.93 -21.48
N SER A 588 15.74 -0.02 -21.43
CA SER A 588 16.92 -0.14 -20.57
C SER A 588 16.56 -0.31 -19.08
N HIS A 589 15.53 0.38 -18.60
CA HIS A 589 15.02 0.18 -17.24
C HIS A 589 14.41 -1.21 -17.04
N ILE A 590 13.69 -1.76 -18.02
CA ILE A 590 13.17 -3.14 -17.95
C ILE A 590 14.31 -4.16 -17.93
N LYS A 591 15.38 -3.99 -18.73
CA LYS A 591 16.59 -4.82 -18.66
C LYS A 591 17.16 -4.83 -17.23
N GLY A 592 17.35 -3.64 -16.65
CA GLY A 592 17.85 -3.48 -15.27
C GLY A 592 16.93 -4.08 -14.20
N LEU A 593 15.60 -3.95 -14.34
CA LEU A 593 14.63 -4.56 -13.44
C LEU A 593 14.65 -6.10 -13.50
N ILE A 594 14.89 -6.69 -14.67
CA ILE A 594 15.07 -8.14 -14.84
C ILE A 594 16.39 -8.59 -14.18
N ILE A 595 17.50 -7.87 -14.38
CA ILE A 595 18.78 -8.14 -13.73
C ILE A 595 18.63 -8.08 -12.20
N ASN A 596 18.00 -7.03 -11.67
CA ASN A 596 17.70 -6.87 -10.24
C ASN A 596 16.75 -7.95 -9.70
N TYR A 597 15.78 -8.43 -10.49
CA TYR A 597 14.94 -9.57 -10.11
C TYR A 597 15.75 -10.87 -9.99
N LEU A 598 16.63 -11.14 -10.95
CA LEU A 598 17.49 -12.33 -10.95
C LEU A 598 18.52 -12.28 -9.83
N GLU A 599 19.23 -11.16 -9.64
CA GLU A 599 20.19 -11.00 -8.56
C GLU A 599 19.51 -11.15 -7.18
N SER A 600 18.45 -10.38 -6.93
CA SER A 600 17.80 -10.35 -5.61
C SER A 600 17.00 -11.64 -5.26
N SER A 601 16.80 -12.55 -6.21
CA SER A 601 16.03 -13.80 -6.00
C SER A 601 16.86 -15.07 -6.19
N TYR A 602 17.83 -15.05 -7.11
CA TYR A 602 18.60 -16.20 -7.61
C TYR A 602 20.03 -15.77 -8.04
N PRO A 603 20.84 -15.15 -7.17
CA PRO A 603 22.09 -14.48 -7.59
C PRO A 603 23.06 -15.41 -8.33
N SER A 604 23.07 -16.70 -7.98
CA SER A 604 23.86 -17.73 -8.66
C SER A 604 23.50 -17.96 -10.13
N LEU A 605 22.29 -17.60 -10.60
CA LEU A 605 21.94 -17.70 -12.01
C LEU A 605 22.71 -16.68 -12.86
N LEU A 606 22.98 -15.49 -12.33
CA LEU A 606 23.81 -14.49 -13.02
C LEU A 606 25.31 -14.85 -12.97
N GLN A 607 25.72 -15.75 -12.08
CA GLN A 607 27.09 -16.30 -12.03
C GLN A 607 27.33 -17.40 -13.08
N ILE A 608 26.28 -17.89 -13.78
CA ILE A 608 26.43 -18.88 -14.87
C ILE A 608 26.73 -18.15 -16.19
N PRO A 609 27.91 -18.36 -16.82
CA PRO A 609 28.25 -17.71 -18.08
C PRO A 609 27.23 -17.96 -19.18
N GLY A 610 26.80 -16.90 -19.85
CA GLY A 610 25.84 -16.97 -20.97
C GLY A 610 24.39 -17.30 -20.59
N PHE A 611 24.03 -17.35 -19.29
CA PHE A 611 22.63 -17.53 -18.87
C PHE A 611 21.75 -16.34 -19.31
N LEU A 612 22.25 -15.11 -19.13
CA LEU A 612 21.53 -13.89 -19.48
C LEU A 612 22.01 -13.31 -20.82
N ILE A 613 21.04 -12.94 -21.66
CA ILE A 613 21.23 -12.50 -23.04
C ILE A 613 20.37 -11.25 -23.28
N GLN A 614 20.84 -10.33 -24.13
CA GLN A 614 20.11 -9.18 -24.67
C GLN A 614 19.97 -9.34 -26.19
N PHE A 615 18.79 -9.02 -26.72
CA PHE A 615 18.57 -8.85 -28.15
C PHE A 615 18.62 -7.34 -28.47
N ILE A 616 19.61 -6.93 -29.28
CA ILE A 616 19.73 -5.53 -29.75
C ILE A 616 19.15 -5.38 -31.15
N THR A 617 18.58 -4.22 -31.46
CA THR A 617 18.13 -3.85 -32.81
C THR A 617 18.68 -2.48 -33.21
N PRO A 618 18.90 -2.21 -34.51
CA PRO A 618 19.32 -0.90 -34.95
C PRO A 618 18.25 0.15 -34.66
N ILE A 619 18.64 1.25 -34.01
CA ILE A 619 17.76 2.40 -33.76
C ILE A 619 17.69 3.34 -34.96
N ILE A 620 18.68 3.32 -35.86
CA ILE A 620 18.73 4.15 -37.08
C ILE A 620 19.28 3.32 -38.24
N LYS A 621 18.66 3.43 -39.41
CA LYS A 621 19.21 2.95 -40.69
C LYS A 621 19.33 4.11 -41.68
N CYS A 622 20.54 4.37 -42.14
CA CYS A 622 20.86 5.32 -43.20
C CYS A 622 20.96 4.57 -44.54
N THR A 623 20.21 4.99 -45.55
CA THR A 623 20.10 4.30 -46.85
C THR A 623 20.47 5.22 -48.02
N ARG A 624 21.28 4.72 -48.96
CA ARG A 624 21.69 5.45 -50.17
C ARG A 624 21.91 4.46 -51.32
N GLY A 625 20.92 4.35 -52.20
CA GLY A 625 20.87 3.26 -53.17
C GLY A 625 20.90 1.91 -52.44
N ASN A 626 21.83 1.03 -52.82
CA ASN A 626 22.02 -0.28 -52.20
C ASN A 626 22.87 -0.25 -50.91
N GLN A 627 23.41 0.92 -50.51
CA GLN A 627 24.17 1.03 -49.26
C GLN A 627 23.21 1.25 -48.09
N VAL A 628 23.30 0.38 -47.07
CA VAL A 628 22.55 0.46 -45.82
C VAL A 628 23.54 0.46 -44.65
N GLN A 629 23.61 1.56 -43.91
CA GLN A 629 24.38 1.66 -42.67
C GLN A 629 23.41 1.65 -41.49
N ALA A 630 23.68 0.82 -40.48
CA ALA A 630 22.79 0.60 -39.34
C ALA A 630 23.52 0.88 -38.01
N PHE A 631 22.90 1.67 -37.14
CA PHE A 631 23.45 2.14 -35.87
C PHE A 631 22.61 1.66 -34.69
N TYR A 632 23.25 1.37 -33.55
CA TYR A 632 22.61 0.83 -32.35
C TYR A 632 22.56 1.83 -31.19
N THR A 633 23.34 2.91 -31.27
CA THR A 633 23.29 4.06 -30.35
C THR A 633 23.23 5.38 -31.12
N LEU A 634 22.75 6.46 -30.46
CA LEU A 634 22.65 7.79 -31.06
C LEU A 634 24.03 8.41 -31.34
N PRO A 635 25.00 8.40 -30.39
CA PRO A 635 26.31 9.02 -30.63
C PRO A 635 27.11 8.40 -31.80
N GLU A 636 27.01 7.09 -32.04
CA GLU A 636 27.61 6.45 -33.23
C GLU A 636 27.05 7.04 -34.54
N TYR A 637 25.73 7.27 -34.59
CA TYR A 637 25.07 7.86 -35.75
C TYR A 637 25.42 9.34 -35.91
N GLU A 638 25.45 10.11 -34.82
CA GLU A 638 25.75 11.54 -34.86
C GLU A 638 27.18 11.80 -35.33
N TYR A 639 28.16 11.08 -34.78
CA TYR A 639 29.56 11.14 -35.24
C TYR A 639 29.70 10.77 -36.72
N TRP A 640 29.01 9.71 -37.17
CA TRP A 640 28.98 9.32 -38.59
C TRP A 640 28.29 10.38 -39.47
N LYS A 641 27.23 11.02 -38.97
CA LYS A 641 26.43 12.03 -39.69
C LYS A 641 27.29 13.27 -39.94
N GLU A 642 27.98 13.77 -38.93
CA GLU A 642 28.90 14.91 -39.04
C GLU A 642 30.04 14.61 -40.03
N ALA A 643 30.70 13.45 -39.88
CA ALA A 643 31.77 13.01 -40.78
C ALA A 643 31.28 12.87 -42.25
N ASN A 644 30.02 12.48 -42.46
CA ASN A 644 29.45 12.24 -43.79
C ASN A 644 28.53 13.39 -44.26
N ASN A 645 29.04 14.62 -44.26
CA ASN A 645 28.37 15.80 -44.85
C ASN A 645 26.97 16.04 -44.24
N ASN A 646 26.88 15.95 -42.92
CA ASN A 646 25.64 16.04 -42.14
C ASN A 646 24.52 15.07 -42.60
N GLY A 647 24.91 13.92 -43.16
CA GLY A 647 24.00 12.91 -43.73
C GLY A 647 23.36 13.30 -45.08
N ARG A 648 23.78 14.40 -45.71
CA ARG A 648 23.18 14.90 -46.95
C ARG A 648 23.29 13.85 -48.08
N GLY A 649 22.15 13.56 -48.71
CA GLY A 649 22.05 12.53 -49.77
C GLY A 649 21.81 11.10 -49.26
N TRP A 650 21.63 10.91 -47.94
CA TRP A 650 21.14 9.65 -47.37
C TRP A 650 19.68 9.80 -46.94
N LYS A 651 18.87 8.77 -47.15
CA LYS A 651 17.54 8.63 -46.54
C LYS A 651 17.72 7.94 -45.18
N ILE A 652 17.54 8.71 -44.12
CA ILE A 652 17.62 8.27 -42.73
C ILE A 652 16.24 7.78 -42.29
N LYS A 653 16.15 6.60 -41.66
CA LYS A 653 14.95 6.12 -40.96
C LYS A 653 15.31 5.79 -39.51
N TYR A 654 14.60 6.41 -38.58
CA TYR A 654 14.65 6.13 -37.15
C TYR A 654 13.71 4.95 -36.80
N TYR A 655 14.08 4.19 -35.77
CA TYR A 655 13.41 2.98 -35.27
C TYR A 655 13.30 3.10 -33.75
N LYS A 656 12.22 3.73 -33.27
CA LYS A 656 11.99 4.10 -31.86
C LYS A 656 11.81 2.92 -30.89
N GLY A 657 11.69 1.73 -31.45
CA GLY A 657 11.31 0.51 -30.76
C GLY A 657 11.05 -0.60 -31.77
N LEU A 658 10.93 -1.83 -31.28
CA LEU A 658 10.75 -3.04 -32.08
C LEU A 658 9.56 -2.90 -33.03
N GLY A 659 8.47 -2.27 -32.58
CA GLY A 659 7.28 -1.95 -33.39
C GLY A 659 7.51 -1.11 -34.66
N THR A 660 8.70 -0.56 -34.88
CA THR A 660 9.09 0.18 -36.10
C THR A 660 9.81 -0.70 -37.13
N SER A 661 10.26 -1.88 -36.71
CA SER A 661 10.80 -2.93 -37.58
C SER A 661 9.64 -3.80 -38.09
N ASP A 662 9.67 -4.19 -39.36
CA ASP A 662 8.66 -5.10 -39.91
C ASP A 662 9.05 -6.59 -39.76
N HIS A 663 8.21 -7.49 -40.27
CA HIS A 663 8.45 -8.93 -40.19
C HIS A 663 9.66 -9.41 -41.01
N ASP A 664 10.13 -8.66 -41.99
CA ASP A 664 11.30 -9.01 -42.81
C ASP A 664 12.59 -8.42 -42.23
N ASP A 665 12.54 -7.21 -41.65
CA ASP A 665 13.55 -6.70 -40.72
C ASP A 665 13.83 -7.74 -39.62
N MET A 666 12.78 -8.25 -38.95
CA MET A 666 12.93 -9.23 -37.86
C MET A 666 13.49 -10.57 -38.32
N LYS A 667 13.11 -11.07 -39.51
CA LYS A 667 13.74 -12.27 -40.09
C LYS A 667 15.22 -12.03 -40.37
N SER A 668 15.58 -10.84 -40.88
CA SER A 668 16.99 -10.48 -41.11
C SER A 668 17.78 -10.50 -39.79
N TYR A 669 17.27 -9.89 -38.72
CA TYR A 669 17.96 -9.90 -37.42
C TYR A 669 18.10 -11.32 -36.85
N PHE A 670 17.06 -12.16 -36.98
CA PHE A 670 17.10 -13.57 -36.55
C PHE A 670 17.92 -14.49 -37.49
N SER A 671 18.33 -14.02 -38.67
CA SER A 671 19.32 -14.71 -39.52
C SER A 671 20.77 -14.31 -39.23
N ASP A 672 20.98 -13.19 -38.53
CA ASP A 672 22.27 -12.61 -38.14
C ASP A 672 22.37 -12.56 -36.60
N LEU A 673 22.10 -13.69 -35.93
CA LEU A 673 22.04 -13.73 -34.46
C LEU A 673 23.37 -13.32 -33.81
N ASP A 674 24.52 -13.67 -34.37
CA ASP A 674 25.83 -13.35 -33.77
C ASP A 674 26.07 -11.83 -33.62
N ARG A 675 25.38 -11.01 -34.43
CA ARG A 675 25.36 -9.55 -34.29
C ARG A 675 24.32 -9.05 -33.28
N HIS A 676 23.11 -9.61 -33.31
CA HIS A 676 21.95 -9.09 -32.57
C HIS A 676 21.80 -9.71 -31.16
N MET A 677 22.44 -10.84 -30.88
CA MET A 677 22.38 -11.57 -29.63
C MET A 677 23.65 -11.33 -28.80
N LYS A 678 23.54 -10.52 -27.75
CA LYS A 678 24.66 -10.18 -26.86
C LYS A 678 24.51 -10.88 -25.52
N TYR A 679 25.57 -11.53 -25.04
CA TYR A 679 25.59 -12.18 -23.73
C TYR A 679 26.05 -11.19 -22.66
N PHE A 680 25.51 -11.27 -21.45
CA PHE A 680 26.12 -10.60 -20.30
C PHE A 680 27.31 -11.41 -19.77
N HIS A 681 28.28 -10.72 -19.17
CA HIS A 681 29.28 -11.36 -18.31
C HIS A 681 28.61 -12.12 -17.16
N ALA A 682 29.25 -13.19 -16.70
CA ALA A 682 28.91 -13.77 -15.41
C ALA A 682 29.19 -12.73 -14.31
N MET A 683 28.25 -12.58 -13.38
CA MET A 683 28.24 -11.53 -12.35
C MET A 683 29.52 -11.56 -11.49
N GLN A 684 30.25 -10.46 -11.52
CA GLN A 684 31.46 -10.22 -10.73
C GLN A 684 31.09 -9.72 -9.31
N GLU A 685 32.07 -9.73 -8.41
CA GLU A 685 31.89 -9.41 -6.99
C GLU A 685 31.25 -8.03 -6.75
N LYS A 686 31.66 -7.00 -7.49
CA LYS A 686 31.14 -5.62 -7.38
C LYS A 686 29.80 -5.39 -8.07
N ASP A 687 29.41 -6.24 -9.02
CA ASP A 687 28.17 -6.04 -9.81
C ASP A 687 26.93 -6.05 -8.89
N ALA A 688 26.93 -6.88 -7.85
CA ALA A 688 25.83 -6.94 -6.87
C ALA A 688 25.65 -5.61 -6.11
N GLU A 689 26.74 -4.91 -5.76
CA GLU A 689 26.67 -3.61 -5.08
C GLU A 689 26.13 -2.51 -6.00
N LEU A 690 26.46 -2.56 -7.30
CA LEU A 690 25.97 -1.65 -8.33
C LEU A 690 24.48 -1.88 -8.64
N ILE A 691 24.05 -3.15 -8.75
CA ILE A 691 22.63 -3.50 -8.88
C ILE A 691 21.87 -3.04 -7.62
N GLU A 692 22.42 -3.20 -6.42
CA GLU A 692 21.78 -2.68 -5.21
C GLU A 692 21.74 -1.14 -5.21
N MET A 693 22.81 -0.45 -5.62
CA MET A 693 22.82 1.01 -5.75
C MET A 693 21.71 1.50 -6.68
N ALA A 694 21.57 0.91 -7.86
CA ALA A 694 20.55 1.26 -8.83
C ALA A 694 19.11 1.01 -8.32
N PHE A 695 18.85 -0.08 -7.60
CA PHE A 695 17.49 -0.54 -7.31
C PHE A 695 17.05 -0.52 -5.83
N ALA A 696 17.94 -0.31 -4.86
CA ALA A 696 17.53 -0.16 -3.46
C ALA A 696 16.93 1.23 -3.19
N LYS A 697 15.72 1.26 -2.60
CA LYS A 697 15.04 2.51 -2.23
C LYS A 697 15.87 3.36 -1.27
N LYS A 698 16.65 2.72 -0.38
CA LYS A 698 17.51 3.38 0.62
C LYS A 698 18.77 4.03 0.03
N LYS A 699 19.30 3.54 -1.10
CA LYS A 699 20.49 4.11 -1.77
C LYS A 699 20.10 5.28 -2.70
N ALA A 700 19.21 6.16 -2.22
CA ALA A 700 18.75 7.32 -2.99
C ALA A 700 19.88 8.33 -3.19
N ASP A 701 20.58 8.70 -2.12
CA ASP A 701 21.66 9.70 -2.16
C ASP A 701 22.94 9.17 -2.82
N VAL A 702 23.20 7.86 -2.70
CA VAL A 702 24.25 7.18 -3.49
C VAL A 702 23.94 7.27 -4.99
N ARG A 703 22.66 7.14 -5.39
CA ARG A 703 22.24 7.38 -6.78
C ARG A 703 22.36 8.85 -7.19
N LYS A 704 22.17 9.82 -6.29
CA LYS A 704 22.43 11.24 -6.60
C LYS A 704 23.88 11.45 -7.00
N GLU A 705 24.82 10.84 -6.26
CA GLU A 705 26.25 10.95 -6.55
C GLU A 705 26.64 10.22 -7.84
N TRP A 706 26.16 8.99 -8.03
CA TRP A 706 26.31 8.27 -9.30
C TRP A 706 25.83 9.10 -10.50
N LEU A 707 24.68 9.77 -10.40
CA LEU A 707 24.16 10.64 -11.47
C LEU A 707 24.96 11.93 -11.69
N ARG A 708 25.75 12.40 -10.70
CA ARG A 708 26.72 13.49 -10.91
C ARG A 708 27.92 13.06 -11.76
N THR A 709 28.20 11.76 -11.85
CA THR A 709 29.29 11.24 -12.71
C THR A 709 28.90 11.17 -14.20
N TYR A 710 27.61 11.29 -14.53
CA TYR A 710 27.12 11.25 -15.91
C TYR A 710 27.75 12.35 -16.77
N ARG A 711 28.23 11.95 -17.96
CA ARG A 711 28.69 12.86 -19.01
C ARG A 711 27.81 12.68 -20.25
N PRO A 712 27.34 13.76 -20.90
CA PRO A 712 26.71 13.67 -22.22
C PRO A 712 27.61 12.93 -23.21
N GLY A 713 26.99 12.14 -24.11
CA GLY A 713 27.71 11.33 -25.10
C GLY A 713 28.24 9.98 -24.61
N ILE A 714 28.04 9.60 -23.34
CA ILE A 714 28.26 8.20 -22.91
C ILE A 714 27.25 7.28 -23.63
N TYR A 715 27.75 6.19 -24.22
CA TYR A 715 26.94 5.14 -24.83
C TYR A 715 27.46 3.74 -24.49
N MET A 716 26.62 2.73 -24.71
CA MET A 716 26.95 1.32 -24.54
C MET A 716 27.59 0.78 -25.84
N ASP A 717 28.82 0.28 -25.76
CA ASP A 717 29.53 -0.29 -26.89
C ASP A 717 29.06 -1.74 -27.16
N TYR A 718 28.18 -1.88 -28.15
CA TYR A 718 27.67 -3.18 -28.60
C TYR A 718 28.59 -3.87 -29.64
N THR A 719 29.78 -3.36 -29.95
CA THR A 719 30.74 -4.12 -30.77
C THR A 719 31.34 -5.29 -29.98
N GLN A 720 31.40 -5.17 -28.65
CA GLN A 720 31.96 -6.16 -27.73
C GLN A 720 31.24 -7.52 -27.80
N PRO A 721 31.96 -8.63 -27.52
CA PRO A 721 31.38 -9.97 -27.57
C PRO A 721 30.45 -10.28 -26.38
N GLN A 722 30.68 -9.63 -25.23
CA GLN A 722 29.90 -9.77 -24.00
C GLN A 722 29.76 -8.42 -23.31
N ILE A 723 28.70 -8.24 -22.51
CA ILE A 723 28.34 -7.00 -21.83
C ILE A 723 28.67 -7.10 -20.32
N PRO A 724 29.60 -6.30 -19.78
CA PRO A 724 29.78 -6.16 -18.33
C PRO A 724 28.52 -5.57 -17.69
N ILE A 725 28.16 -6.05 -16.49
CA ILE A 725 27.00 -5.50 -15.75
C ILE A 725 27.32 -4.07 -15.26
N ASP A 726 28.56 -3.80 -14.85
CA ASP A 726 29.05 -2.44 -14.59
C ASP A 726 28.79 -1.50 -15.79
N ASP A 727 29.29 -1.82 -16.99
CA ASP A 727 29.07 -1.00 -18.18
C ASP A 727 27.59 -0.85 -18.55
N PHE A 728 26.78 -1.90 -18.41
CA PHE A 728 25.33 -1.78 -18.60
C PHE A 728 24.71 -0.77 -17.62
N ILE A 729 25.10 -0.80 -16.34
CA ILE A 729 24.59 0.16 -15.35
C ILE A 729 25.12 1.57 -15.66
N ASN A 730 26.43 1.72 -15.77
CA ASN A 730 27.15 2.99 -15.86
C ASN A 730 27.13 3.63 -17.25
N ARG A 731 26.66 2.94 -18.30
CA ARG A 731 26.52 3.49 -19.66
C ARG A 731 25.13 3.39 -20.27
N GLU A 732 24.30 2.41 -19.88
CA GLU A 732 22.94 2.25 -20.44
C GLU A 732 21.87 2.69 -19.43
N LEU A 733 21.85 2.12 -18.21
CA LEU A 733 20.86 2.42 -17.18
C LEU A 733 20.99 3.85 -16.62
N ILE A 734 22.19 4.43 -16.64
CA ILE A 734 22.40 5.83 -16.27
C ILE A 734 21.68 6.79 -17.24
N GLN A 735 21.62 6.47 -18.53
CA GLN A 735 20.90 7.29 -19.52
C GLN A 735 19.40 7.29 -19.24
N PHE A 736 18.82 6.11 -18.96
CA PHE A 736 17.45 6.03 -18.46
C PHE A 736 17.25 6.90 -17.23
N SER A 737 18.13 6.79 -16.25
CA SER A 737 18.02 7.50 -14.97
C SER A 737 18.08 9.03 -15.15
N MET A 738 18.88 9.51 -16.12
CA MET A 738 18.92 10.91 -16.50
C MET A 738 17.68 11.35 -17.29
N ALA A 739 17.24 10.58 -18.28
CA ALA A 739 16.01 10.85 -19.03
C ALA A 739 14.76 10.86 -18.12
N ASP A 740 14.73 9.99 -17.12
CA ASP A 740 13.69 9.88 -16.11
C ASP A 740 13.66 11.10 -15.17
N ASN A 741 14.82 11.70 -14.88
CA ASN A 741 14.88 13.00 -14.20
C ASN A 741 14.45 14.14 -15.15
N ILE A 742 14.95 14.19 -16.38
CA ILE A 742 14.65 15.23 -17.39
C ILE A 742 13.14 15.32 -17.68
N ARG A 743 12.42 14.20 -17.76
CA ARG A 743 10.96 14.21 -17.95
C ARG A 743 10.16 14.54 -16.69
N SER A 744 10.76 14.42 -15.50
CA SER A 744 10.06 14.48 -14.21
C SER A 744 10.30 15.77 -13.42
N ILE A 745 11.42 16.46 -13.66
CA ILE A 745 11.89 17.64 -12.92
C ILE A 745 11.92 18.84 -13.90
N PRO A 746 11.47 20.05 -13.50
CA PRO A 746 11.37 21.20 -14.40
C PRO A 746 12.73 21.87 -14.63
N SER A 747 12.80 22.75 -15.63
CA SER A 747 13.83 23.82 -15.64
C SER A 747 13.49 24.89 -14.60
N VAL A 748 14.51 25.48 -13.97
CA VAL A 748 14.35 26.66 -13.10
C VAL A 748 13.86 27.89 -13.88
N VAL A 749 14.13 27.95 -15.20
CA VAL A 749 13.90 29.14 -16.02
C VAL A 749 12.42 29.30 -16.41
N ASP A 750 11.77 28.24 -16.89
CA ASP A 750 10.34 28.27 -17.26
C ASP A 750 9.41 27.44 -16.36
N GLY A 751 9.94 26.68 -15.40
CA GLY A 751 9.14 25.77 -14.57
C GLY A 751 8.50 24.60 -15.32
N LEU A 752 8.82 24.41 -16.61
CA LEU A 752 8.22 23.36 -17.43
C LEU A 752 9.08 22.10 -17.44
N LYS A 753 8.40 20.96 -17.52
CA LYS A 753 8.96 19.69 -17.96
C LYS A 753 8.85 19.59 -19.49
N PRO A 754 9.67 18.78 -20.18
CA PRO A 754 9.64 18.67 -21.65
C PRO A 754 8.23 18.41 -22.22
N GLY A 755 7.44 17.52 -21.63
CA GLY A 755 6.06 17.28 -22.07
C GLY A 755 5.16 18.52 -22.02
N GLN A 756 5.28 19.36 -20.98
CA GLN A 756 4.54 20.63 -20.88
C GLN A 756 5.06 21.65 -21.90
N ARG A 757 6.37 21.69 -22.09
CA ARG A 757 7.04 22.59 -23.06
C ARG A 757 6.65 22.28 -24.50
N LYS A 758 6.52 20.99 -24.86
CA LYS A 758 6.00 20.51 -26.14
C LYS A 758 4.56 21.01 -26.42
N VAL A 759 3.68 20.96 -25.42
CA VAL A 759 2.31 21.53 -25.51
C VAL A 759 2.37 23.04 -25.76
N VAL A 760 3.11 23.77 -24.92
CA VAL A 760 3.23 25.24 -25.01
C VAL A 760 3.79 25.67 -26.36
N TYR A 761 4.87 25.03 -26.83
CA TYR A 761 5.48 25.26 -28.13
C TYR A 761 4.49 25.06 -29.29
N TYR A 762 3.74 23.96 -29.32
CA TYR A 762 2.78 23.73 -30.40
C TYR A 762 1.62 24.77 -30.38
N CYS A 763 1.12 25.09 -29.19
CA CYS A 763 0.09 26.12 -29.01
C CYS A 763 0.56 27.51 -29.47
N PHE A 764 1.83 27.86 -29.25
CA PHE A 764 2.44 29.08 -29.77
C PHE A 764 2.69 29.01 -31.28
N LYS A 765 3.25 27.91 -31.79
CA LYS A 765 3.49 27.65 -33.24
C LYS A 765 2.22 27.75 -34.08
N ARG A 766 1.06 27.39 -33.52
CA ARG A 766 -0.26 27.50 -34.18
C ARG A 766 -1.08 28.72 -33.77
N ASN A 767 -0.57 29.58 -32.88
CA ASN A 767 -1.31 30.66 -32.22
C ASN A 767 -2.74 30.24 -31.81
N LEU A 768 -2.84 29.29 -30.87
CA LEU A 768 -4.08 28.58 -30.53
C LEU A 768 -5.07 29.45 -29.71
N VAL A 769 -5.61 30.51 -30.31
CA VAL A 769 -6.61 31.41 -29.70
C VAL A 769 -8.03 30.80 -29.72
N HIS A 770 -8.32 29.95 -30.71
CA HIS A 770 -9.61 29.24 -30.81
C HIS A 770 -9.55 27.88 -30.14
N GLU A 771 -10.68 27.45 -29.57
CA GLU A 771 -10.73 26.20 -28.82
C GLU A 771 -10.63 24.95 -29.71
N THR A 772 -9.95 23.92 -29.19
CA THR A 772 -9.81 22.61 -29.82
C THR A 772 -9.91 21.50 -28.79
N LYS A 773 -10.29 20.29 -29.22
CA LYS A 773 -10.39 19.13 -28.31
C LYS A 773 -9.03 18.71 -27.78
N VAL A 774 -8.94 18.44 -26.48
CA VAL A 774 -7.70 18.00 -25.81
C VAL A 774 -7.07 16.78 -26.49
N SER A 775 -7.88 15.77 -26.82
CA SER A 775 -7.43 14.58 -27.58
C SER A 775 -6.85 14.91 -28.96
N ARG A 776 -7.48 15.84 -29.71
CA ARG A 776 -6.98 16.29 -31.01
C ARG A 776 -5.69 17.11 -30.87
N LEU A 777 -5.60 17.93 -29.81
CA LEU A 777 -4.39 18.69 -29.48
C LEU A 777 -3.24 17.76 -29.10
N ALA A 778 -3.48 16.72 -28.30
CA ALA A 778 -2.47 15.76 -27.88
C ALA A 778 -1.80 15.05 -29.08
N GLY A 779 -2.60 14.52 -30.01
CA GLY A 779 -2.07 13.88 -31.23
C GLY A 779 -1.30 14.85 -32.12
N TYR A 780 -1.76 16.10 -32.27
CA TYR A 780 -1.01 17.11 -33.00
C TYR A 780 0.31 17.46 -32.32
N VAL A 781 0.31 17.78 -31.01
CA VAL A 781 1.53 18.04 -30.23
C VAL A 781 2.51 16.88 -30.40
N ALA A 782 2.05 15.64 -30.29
CA ALA A 782 2.91 14.48 -30.42
C ALA A 782 3.57 14.37 -31.80
N SER A 783 2.80 14.58 -32.88
CA SER A 783 3.32 14.58 -34.26
C SER A 783 4.24 15.77 -34.58
N GLU A 784 4.01 16.93 -33.96
CA GLU A 784 4.69 18.18 -34.31
C GLU A 784 5.88 18.53 -33.40
N THR A 785 6.10 17.73 -32.36
CA THR A 785 7.20 17.92 -31.39
C THR A 785 8.03 16.66 -31.11
N ALA A 786 7.93 15.63 -31.98
CA ALA A 786 8.61 14.35 -31.81
C ALA A 786 8.39 13.73 -30.40
N TYR A 787 7.12 13.62 -29.96
CA TYR A 787 6.83 13.00 -28.66
C TYR A 787 6.75 11.47 -28.79
N HIS A 788 7.74 10.78 -28.25
CA HIS A 788 7.90 9.33 -28.41
C HIS A 788 7.10 8.48 -27.40
N HIS A 789 6.39 9.11 -26.45
CA HIS A 789 5.57 8.42 -25.45
C HIS A 789 4.07 8.44 -25.80
N GLY A 790 3.27 7.57 -25.17
CA GLY A 790 1.86 7.41 -25.48
C GLY A 790 1.00 8.68 -25.26
N GLU A 791 0.11 8.96 -26.21
CA GLU A 791 -0.73 10.18 -26.26
C GLU A 791 -1.52 10.46 -24.97
N VAL A 792 -1.93 9.43 -24.23
CA VAL A 792 -2.65 9.57 -22.94
C VAL A 792 -1.84 10.40 -21.92
N SER A 793 -0.52 10.30 -21.93
CA SER A 793 0.35 11.13 -21.08
C SER A 793 0.38 12.59 -21.53
N MET A 794 0.24 12.83 -22.84
CA MET A 794 0.13 14.17 -23.41
C MET A 794 -1.25 14.79 -23.15
N GLU A 795 -2.33 14.00 -23.27
CA GLU A 795 -3.69 14.41 -22.89
C GLU A 795 -3.76 14.84 -21.42
N GLN A 796 -3.19 14.04 -20.49
CA GLN A 796 -3.16 14.41 -19.08
C GLN A 796 -2.28 15.64 -18.82
N THR A 797 -1.18 15.81 -19.56
CA THR A 797 -0.33 17.01 -19.46
C THR A 797 -1.10 18.27 -19.87
N ILE A 798 -1.90 18.20 -20.94
CA ILE A 798 -2.78 19.29 -21.39
C ILE A 798 -3.86 19.58 -20.34
N VAL A 799 -4.50 18.55 -19.77
CA VAL A 799 -5.50 18.72 -18.69
C VAL A 799 -4.88 19.43 -17.49
N ASN A 800 -3.72 18.99 -17.02
CA ASN A 800 -3.04 19.58 -15.86
C ASN A 800 -2.61 21.04 -16.10
N LEU A 801 -2.24 21.42 -17.34
CA LEU A 801 -1.89 22.81 -17.71
C LEU A 801 -3.11 23.75 -17.79
N ALA A 802 -4.33 23.21 -17.91
CA ALA A 802 -5.58 23.95 -17.99
C ALA A 802 -6.33 24.06 -16.65
N GLN A 803 -6.10 23.13 -15.72
CA GLN A 803 -6.79 23.09 -14.42
C GLN A 803 -6.70 24.40 -13.62
N ASN A 804 -7.84 24.84 -13.09
CA ASN A 804 -8.04 26.17 -12.51
C ASN A 804 -8.49 26.16 -11.03
N PHE A 805 -8.82 25.00 -10.46
CA PHE A 805 -9.36 24.87 -9.09
C PHE A 805 -8.31 25.17 -8.00
N VAL A 806 -8.77 25.56 -6.81
CA VAL A 806 -7.91 25.92 -5.67
C VAL A 806 -6.94 24.77 -5.32
N GLY A 807 -5.64 25.05 -5.37
CA GLY A 807 -4.57 24.07 -5.16
C GLY A 807 -4.06 23.36 -6.42
N SER A 808 -4.49 23.79 -7.62
CA SER A 808 -3.85 23.45 -8.91
C SER A 808 -2.89 24.57 -9.35
N ASN A 809 -3.08 25.16 -10.55
CA ASN A 809 -2.25 26.25 -11.05
C ASN A 809 -2.70 27.61 -10.48
N ASN A 810 -1.75 28.51 -10.17
CA ASN A 810 -2.08 29.92 -9.93
C ASN A 810 -2.36 30.65 -11.25
N ILE A 811 -1.60 30.33 -12.30
CA ILE A 811 -1.86 30.75 -13.67
C ILE A 811 -1.87 29.52 -14.57
N ASN A 812 -3.06 29.02 -14.87
CA ASN A 812 -3.27 28.03 -15.93
C ASN A 812 -2.85 28.64 -17.28
N LEU A 813 -1.94 27.96 -18.00
CA LEU A 813 -1.40 28.39 -19.29
C LEU A 813 -2.36 28.08 -20.45
N LEU A 814 -3.31 27.18 -20.19
CA LEU A 814 -4.40 26.81 -21.10
C LEU A 814 -5.76 27.11 -20.45
N MET A 815 -6.80 27.25 -21.26
CA MET A 815 -8.17 27.50 -20.79
C MET A 815 -8.94 26.18 -20.57
N PRO A 816 -9.58 25.97 -19.41
CA PRO A 816 -10.33 24.75 -19.10
C PRO A 816 -11.75 24.80 -19.67
N ASN A 817 -11.90 24.68 -20.99
CA ASN A 817 -13.22 24.73 -21.65
C ASN A 817 -13.94 23.38 -21.49
N GLY A 818 -14.47 23.14 -20.28
CA GLY A 818 -15.21 21.93 -19.89
C GLY A 818 -14.89 21.49 -18.46
N GLN A 819 -15.32 20.28 -18.10
CA GLN A 819 -15.07 19.72 -16.76
C GLN A 819 -13.65 19.13 -16.65
N PHE A 820 -12.65 20.01 -16.48
CA PHE A 820 -11.21 19.66 -16.33
C PHE A 820 -10.84 19.02 -14.98
N GLY A 821 -11.84 18.69 -14.16
CA GLY A 821 -11.68 18.15 -12.82
C GLY A 821 -11.79 19.25 -11.77
N THR A 822 -12.27 18.89 -10.59
CA THR A 822 -12.56 19.82 -9.50
C THR A 822 -11.73 19.52 -8.26
N ARG A 823 -11.77 20.46 -7.31
CA ARG A 823 -11.15 20.33 -5.99
C ARG A 823 -11.62 19.09 -5.20
N SER A 824 -12.76 18.50 -5.56
CA SER A 824 -13.34 17.35 -4.85
C SER A 824 -12.43 16.13 -4.80
N GLU A 825 -11.66 15.89 -5.88
CA GLU A 825 -10.76 14.74 -6.02
C GLU A 825 -9.36 15.15 -6.52
N GLY A 826 -8.98 16.42 -6.35
CA GLY A 826 -7.72 16.96 -6.86
C GLY A 826 -7.58 16.84 -8.39
N GLY A 827 -8.68 17.03 -9.13
CA GLY A 827 -8.70 16.96 -10.59
C GLY A 827 -8.83 15.56 -11.21
N LYS A 828 -8.82 14.47 -10.41
CA LYS A 828 -8.99 13.08 -10.91
C LYS A 828 -10.32 12.85 -11.63
N ASN A 829 -11.36 13.60 -11.25
CA ASN A 829 -12.70 13.59 -11.84
C ASN A 829 -12.83 14.39 -13.15
N ALA A 830 -11.71 14.72 -13.81
CA ALA A 830 -11.72 15.32 -15.14
C ALA A 830 -12.47 14.44 -16.15
N SER A 831 -13.25 15.08 -17.03
CA SER A 831 -13.88 14.37 -18.15
C SER A 831 -12.84 13.90 -19.17
N ALA A 832 -13.10 12.77 -19.82
CA ALA A 832 -12.18 12.24 -20.83
C ALA A 832 -11.89 13.26 -21.96
N SER A 833 -10.63 13.34 -22.37
CA SER A 833 -10.01 14.17 -23.42
C SER A 833 -10.76 14.33 -24.75
N ARG A 834 -11.71 13.45 -25.07
CA ARG A 834 -12.61 13.52 -26.24
C ARG A 834 -13.80 14.49 -26.07
N TYR A 835 -14.06 14.91 -24.84
CA TYR A 835 -15.14 15.84 -24.46
C TYR A 835 -14.63 17.23 -24.05
N LEU A 836 -13.38 17.34 -23.61
CA LEU A 836 -12.77 18.59 -23.18
C LEU A 836 -12.22 19.39 -24.37
N ASN A 837 -12.50 20.70 -24.37
CA ASN A 837 -11.90 21.68 -25.27
C ASN A 837 -10.87 22.54 -24.52
N THR A 838 -9.93 23.15 -25.24
CA THR A 838 -8.96 24.08 -24.65
C THR A 838 -8.41 25.06 -25.70
N ALA A 839 -7.92 26.20 -25.23
CA ALA A 839 -7.21 27.23 -25.99
C ALA A 839 -6.04 27.78 -25.15
N LEU A 840 -5.19 28.64 -25.71
CA LEU A 840 -4.22 29.40 -24.93
C LEU A 840 -4.91 30.30 -23.90
N SER A 841 -4.35 30.38 -22.69
CA SER A 841 -4.73 31.39 -21.70
C SER A 841 -4.36 32.79 -22.21
N PRO A 842 -5.20 33.83 -22.00
CA PRO A 842 -4.86 35.21 -22.35
C PRO A 842 -3.55 35.71 -21.74
N LEU A 843 -3.15 35.16 -20.59
CA LEU A 843 -1.89 35.47 -19.92
C LEU A 843 -0.67 34.77 -20.54
N ALA A 844 -0.86 33.71 -21.34
CA ALA A 844 0.25 32.88 -21.81
C ALA A 844 1.23 33.64 -22.71
N ARG A 845 0.76 34.45 -23.66
CA ARG A 845 1.64 35.28 -24.51
C ARG A 845 2.10 36.60 -23.86
N VAL A 846 1.51 36.99 -22.73
CA VAL A 846 2.06 38.06 -21.88
C VAL A 846 3.24 37.51 -21.07
N LEU A 847 3.09 36.31 -20.50
CA LEU A 847 4.13 35.61 -19.75
C LEU A 847 5.30 35.16 -20.64
N PHE A 848 5.01 34.63 -21.83
CA PHE A 848 5.98 34.15 -22.83
C PHE A 848 5.95 35.06 -24.07
N ASN A 849 6.55 36.24 -23.92
CA ASN A 849 6.55 37.31 -24.90
C ASN A 849 7.18 36.87 -26.25
N SER A 850 6.44 37.03 -27.35
CA SER A 850 6.86 36.54 -28.68
C SER A 850 8.13 37.20 -29.24
N ASN A 851 8.53 38.36 -28.73
CA ASN A 851 9.81 38.99 -29.09
C ASN A 851 11.03 38.19 -28.59
N ASP A 852 10.84 37.29 -27.62
CA ASP A 852 11.88 36.39 -27.14
C ASP A 852 11.98 35.09 -27.96
N ASP A 853 10.98 34.75 -28.77
CA ASP A 853 10.90 33.45 -29.48
C ASP A 853 12.11 33.18 -30.39
N GLN A 854 12.67 34.20 -31.05
CA GLN A 854 13.84 34.04 -31.93
C GLN A 854 15.18 33.90 -31.17
N LEU A 855 15.17 34.06 -29.84
CA LEU A 855 16.37 34.03 -28.99
C LEU A 855 16.60 32.67 -28.32
N LEU A 856 15.62 31.77 -28.41
CA LEU A 856 15.59 30.48 -27.73
C LEU A 856 16.37 29.42 -28.53
N ASN A 857 17.02 28.50 -27.83
CA ASN A 857 17.76 27.40 -28.45
C ASN A 857 16.79 26.25 -28.79
N TYR A 858 16.32 26.20 -30.04
CA TYR A 858 15.42 25.15 -30.52
C TYR A 858 16.16 23.84 -30.76
N GLN A 859 15.64 22.75 -30.18
CA GLN A 859 16.21 21.43 -30.38
C GLN A 859 15.79 20.86 -31.76
N ASN A 860 16.60 19.95 -32.30
CA ASN A 860 16.28 19.18 -33.50
C ASN A 860 16.25 17.68 -33.14
N ASP A 861 15.09 17.05 -33.29
CA ASP A 861 14.90 15.61 -33.03
C ASP A 861 14.35 14.95 -34.30
N GLU A 862 14.90 13.79 -34.66
CA GLU A 862 14.64 13.07 -35.93
C GLU A 862 14.78 13.89 -37.23
N GLY A 863 15.43 15.06 -37.19
CA GLY A 863 15.51 16.03 -38.29
C GLY A 863 14.44 17.14 -38.22
N GLN A 864 13.46 17.01 -37.35
CA GLN A 864 12.38 17.97 -37.09
C GLN A 864 12.79 18.98 -36.03
N TRP A 865 12.52 20.27 -36.26
CA TRP A 865 12.67 21.30 -35.24
C TRP A 865 11.50 21.22 -34.27
N ILE A 866 11.82 21.08 -32.98
CA ILE A 866 10.86 20.85 -31.89
C ILE A 866 10.90 22.04 -30.89
N GLU A 867 10.49 21.83 -29.64
CA GLU A 867 10.52 22.86 -28.59
C GLU A 867 11.94 23.27 -28.18
N PRO A 868 12.13 24.49 -27.63
CA PRO A 868 13.43 24.90 -27.12
C PRO A 868 13.81 24.17 -25.84
N GLU A 869 15.10 24.18 -25.49
CA GLU A 869 15.61 23.59 -24.24
C GLU A 869 14.85 24.11 -23.01
N TYR A 870 14.62 25.43 -22.98
CA TYR A 870 13.68 26.11 -22.10
C TYR A 870 13.14 27.38 -22.77
N TYR A 871 11.95 27.80 -22.37
CA TYR A 871 11.49 29.18 -22.58
C TYR A 871 12.11 30.11 -21.54
N VAL A 872 12.08 31.41 -21.79
CA VAL A 872 12.46 32.43 -20.79
C VAL A 872 11.27 33.36 -20.56
N PRO A 873 10.30 33.00 -19.69
CA PRO A 873 9.15 33.86 -19.37
C PRO A 873 9.56 35.16 -18.66
N ILE A 874 8.66 36.14 -18.54
CA ILE A 874 8.91 37.40 -17.79
C ILE A 874 8.90 37.25 -16.27
N LEU A 875 8.32 36.16 -15.76
CA LEU A 875 8.28 35.75 -14.35
C LEU A 875 8.75 34.30 -14.22
N PRO A 876 9.41 33.89 -13.13
CA PRO A 876 9.79 32.49 -12.89
C PRO A 876 8.54 31.64 -12.66
N MET A 877 8.04 31.02 -13.74
CA MET A 877 6.81 30.22 -13.70
C MET A 877 6.91 28.99 -12.79
N VAL A 878 8.14 28.55 -12.47
CA VAL A 878 8.43 27.52 -11.45
C VAL A 878 7.99 27.93 -10.03
N LEU A 879 8.01 29.22 -9.72
CA LEU A 879 7.50 29.77 -8.46
C LEU A 879 6.00 30.08 -8.55
N VAL A 880 5.53 30.57 -9.70
CA VAL A 880 4.10 30.89 -9.91
C VAL A 880 3.21 29.65 -9.73
N ASN A 881 3.51 28.55 -10.43
CA ASN A 881 2.69 27.33 -10.42
C ASN A 881 3.27 26.19 -9.57
N GLY A 882 4.44 26.39 -8.96
CA GLY A 882 5.17 25.32 -8.30
C GLY A 882 5.64 24.23 -9.26
N ALA A 883 6.13 23.14 -8.68
CA ALA A 883 6.43 21.91 -9.40
C ALA A 883 6.45 20.70 -8.45
N GLU A 884 6.03 19.53 -8.94
CA GLU A 884 6.12 18.27 -8.22
C GLU A 884 6.57 17.17 -9.17
N GLY A 885 7.52 16.34 -8.75
CA GLY A 885 8.04 15.26 -9.59
C GLY A 885 8.90 14.26 -8.85
N ILE A 886 8.90 13.02 -9.33
CA ILE A 886 9.73 11.92 -8.83
C ILE A 886 10.42 11.32 -10.05
N GLY A 887 11.75 11.40 -10.09
CA GLY A 887 12.58 10.72 -11.07
C GLY A 887 13.48 9.68 -10.39
N THR A 888 14.62 9.39 -10.99
CA THR A 888 15.57 8.41 -10.47
C THR A 888 16.65 9.08 -9.62
N GLY A 889 16.69 8.76 -8.32
CA GLY A 889 17.60 9.37 -7.34
C GLY A 889 17.18 10.77 -6.87
N TRP A 890 16.38 11.48 -7.67
CA TRP A 890 15.90 12.82 -7.38
C TRP A 890 14.37 12.92 -7.36
N SER A 891 13.90 13.90 -6.60
CA SER A 891 12.50 14.32 -6.50
C SER A 891 12.47 15.82 -6.38
N THR A 892 11.36 16.46 -6.70
CA THR A 892 11.16 17.89 -6.46
C THR A 892 9.77 18.15 -5.88
N PHE A 893 9.71 19.08 -4.93
CA PHE A 893 8.49 19.75 -4.52
C PHE A 893 8.79 21.24 -4.30
N ILE A 894 8.28 22.08 -5.20
CA ILE A 894 8.31 23.54 -5.14
C ILE A 894 6.83 23.98 -5.01
N PRO A 895 6.44 24.70 -3.94
CA PRO A 895 5.07 25.16 -3.80
C PRO A 895 4.78 26.37 -4.70
N ASN A 896 3.50 26.68 -4.88
CA ASN A 896 3.06 27.88 -5.61
C ASN A 896 3.29 29.15 -4.76
N TYR A 897 3.56 30.28 -5.43
CA TYR A 897 3.70 31.62 -4.85
C TYR A 897 2.84 32.64 -5.61
N ASN A 898 2.57 33.78 -4.98
CA ASN A 898 1.74 34.85 -5.54
C ASN A 898 2.47 35.56 -6.69
N PRO A 899 1.88 35.68 -7.90
CA PRO A 899 2.49 36.43 -9.00
C PRO A 899 2.81 37.89 -8.66
N LYS A 900 2.07 38.52 -7.73
CA LYS A 900 2.35 39.91 -7.30
C LYS A 900 3.63 40.00 -6.45
N ASP A 901 3.80 39.14 -5.45
CA ASP A 901 4.99 39.12 -4.59
C ASP A 901 6.26 38.84 -5.43
N ILE A 902 6.16 37.90 -6.39
CA ILE A 902 7.23 37.62 -7.36
C ILE A 902 7.53 38.86 -8.21
N THR A 903 6.50 39.58 -8.69
CA THR A 903 6.68 40.79 -9.50
C THR A 903 7.30 41.94 -8.70
N ALA A 904 6.88 42.14 -7.45
CA ALA A 904 7.45 43.13 -6.53
C ALA A 904 8.94 42.86 -6.29
N ASN A 905 9.30 41.60 -5.96
CA ASN A 905 10.69 41.21 -5.79
C ASN A 905 11.54 41.37 -7.06
N LEU A 906 11.01 41.09 -8.25
CA LEU A 906 11.71 41.38 -9.51
C LEU A 906 11.90 42.89 -9.74
N ARG A 907 10.93 43.74 -9.35
CA ARG A 907 11.10 45.20 -9.36
C ARG A 907 12.20 45.63 -8.38
N HIS A 908 12.25 45.08 -7.16
CA HIS A 908 13.33 45.33 -6.21
C HIS A 908 14.71 44.96 -6.80
N MET A 909 14.85 43.77 -7.40
CA MET A 909 16.10 43.38 -8.08
C MET A 909 16.44 44.27 -9.29
N LEU A 910 15.44 44.81 -9.99
CA LEU A 910 15.67 45.76 -11.08
C LEU A 910 16.15 47.13 -10.54
N ASN A 911 15.67 47.56 -9.39
CA ASN A 911 16.07 48.80 -8.72
C ASN A 911 17.41 48.69 -7.97
N GLY A 912 17.80 47.50 -7.51
CA GLY A 912 18.93 47.26 -6.60
C GLY A 912 18.54 47.27 -5.12
N GLU A 913 17.27 47.00 -4.83
CA GLU A 913 16.67 46.93 -3.50
C GLU A 913 16.69 45.48 -2.97
N PRO A 914 16.67 45.25 -1.64
CA PRO A 914 16.65 43.91 -1.06
C PRO A 914 15.33 43.16 -1.33
N LEU A 915 15.40 41.82 -1.29
CA LEU A 915 14.23 40.95 -1.47
C LEU A 915 13.35 40.89 -0.21
N GLU A 916 12.04 40.88 -0.41
CA GLU A 916 11.05 40.51 0.61
C GLU A 916 10.85 38.98 0.66
N ILE A 917 10.71 38.44 1.87
CA ILE A 917 10.53 36.99 2.09
C ILE A 917 9.15 36.55 1.59
N MET A 918 9.11 35.73 0.55
CA MET A 918 7.86 35.22 -0.02
C MET A 918 7.25 34.09 0.83
N THR A 919 5.93 33.96 0.79
CA THR A 919 5.20 32.85 1.45
C THR A 919 4.38 32.05 0.44
N PRO A 920 4.25 30.71 0.59
CA PRO A 920 3.47 29.89 -0.32
C PRO A 920 2.02 30.40 -0.42
N TRP A 921 1.51 30.54 -1.65
CA TRP A 921 0.21 31.14 -1.93
C TRP A 921 -0.48 30.43 -3.09
N TYR A 922 -1.77 30.16 -2.95
CA TYR A 922 -2.56 29.38 -3.90
C TYR A 922 -3.83 30.13 -4.29
N ARG A 923 -4.07 30.30 -5.60
CA ARG A 923 -5.20 31.09 -6.11
C ARG A 923 -6.54 30.58 -5.55
N GLY A 924 -7.30 31.48 -4.93
CA GLY A 924 -8.62 31.22 -4.38
C GLY A 924 -8.65 30.48 -3.03
N PHE A 925 -7.50 30.17 -2.43
CA PHE A 925 -7.42 29.61 -1.07
C PHE A 925 -7.75 30.69 -0.03
N ARG A 926 -8.61 30.35 0.94
CA ARG A 926 -9.07 31.29 1.99
C ARG A 926 -8.46 31.02 3.37
N GLY A 927 -7.76 29.91 3.53
CA GLY A 927 -7.17 29.50 4.80
C GLY A 927 -5.86 30.23 5.10
N SER A 928 -5.25 29.93 6.25
CA SER A 928 -3.99 30.55 6.65
C SER A 928 -2.78 29.70 6.28
N ILE A 929 -1.70 30.36 5.86
CA ILE A 929 -0.38 29.75 5.64
C ILE A 929 0.60 30.51 6.53
N THR A 930 1.19 29.83 7.50
CA THR A 930 2.09 30.45 8.51
C THR A 930 3.42 29.72 8.56
N LYS A 931 4.53 30.45 8.58
CA LYS A 931 5.87 29.86 8.72
C LYS A 931 6.05 29.28 10.12
N VAL A 932 6.58 28.05 10.21
CA VAL A 932 6.80 27.32 11.47
C VAL A 932 8.23 26.80 11.64
N ALA A 933 9.01 26.75 10.56
CA ALA A 933 10.46 26.56 10.56
C ALA A 933 11.07 27.27 9.33
N PRO A 934 12.40 27.42 9.20
CA PRO A 934 13.02 28.03 8.03
C PRO A 934 12.56 27.42 6.69
N ASP A 935 12.41 26.09 6.67
CA ASP A 935 12.01 25.27 5.51
C ASP A 935 10.53 24.82 5.55
N ARG A 936 9.69 25.35 6.46
CA ARG A 936 8.39 24.72 6.75
C ARG A 936 7.27 25.69 7.07
N TYR A 937 6.12 25.42 6.48
CA TYR A 937 4.89 26.18 6.65
C TYR A 937 3.77 25.25 7.14
N LYS A 938 2.91 25.78 8.01
CA LYS A 938 1.63 25.20 8.40
C LYS A 938 0.55 25.77 7.47
N ILE A 939 -0.22 24.89 6.84
CA ILE A 939 -1.37 25.23 5.99
C ILE A 939 -2.63 24.80 6.75
N SER A 940 -3.47 25.76 7.10
CA SER A 940 -4.65 25.55 7.93
C SER A 940 -5.93 25.84 7.15
N GLY A 941 -6.94 24.98 7.30
CA GLY A 941 -8.30 25.24 6.84
C GLY A 941 -9.03 26.24 7.74
N ILE A 942 -10.36 26.35 7.58
CA ILE A 942 -11.22 27.16 8.44
C ILE A 942 -12.29 26.26 9.05
N ILE A 943 -12.38 26.29 10.38
CA ILE A 943 -13.43 25.65 11.17
C ILE A 943 -13.94 26.61 12.25
N ASN A 944 -15.26 26.79 12.29
CA ASN A 944 -15.97 27.63 13.26
C ASN A 944 -16.86 26.75 14.15
N GLN A 945 -17.00 27.08 15.43
CA GLN A 945 -18.10 26.53 16.23
C GLN A 945 -19.35 27.38 16.00
N ILE A 946 -20.41 26.76 15.47
CA ILE A 946 -21.70 27.42 15.13
C ILE A 946 -22.84 27.04 16.08
N GLY A 947 -22.58 26.19 17.06
CA GLY A 947 -23.51 25.83 18.12
C GLY A 947 -22.84 24.93 19.17
N GLU A 948 -23.55 24.62 20.24
CA GLU A 948 -23.05 23.85 21.38
C GLU A 948 -22.29 22.57 20.97
N ASN A 949 -22.94 21.73 20.14
CA ASN A 949 -22.34 20.52 19.54
C ASN A 949 -22.31 20.60 18.01
N LYS A 950 -22.07 21.80 17.43
CA LYS A 950 -22.02 21.99 15.96
C LYS A 950 -20.83 22.80 15.51
N VAL A 951 -20.14 22.31 14.49
CA VAL A 951 -19.02 22.99 13.82
C VAL A 951 -19.27 23.11 12.32
N GLU A 952 -18.71 24.15 11.73
CA GLU A 952 -18.79 24.50 10.32
C GLU A 952 -17.38 24.52 9.74
N ILE A 953 -17.15 23.80 8.64
CA ILE A 953 -15.87 23.77 7.92
C ILE A 953 -16.06 24.50 6.59
N THR A 954 -15.41 25.65 6.42
CA THR A 954 -15.54 26.50 5.20
C THR A 954 -14.28 26.52 4.33
N GLU A 955 -13.21 25.85 4.74
CA GLU A 955 -11.98 25.70 3.96
C GLU A 955 -11.16 24.48 4.41
N LEU A 956 -10.50 23.79 3.47
CA LEU A 956 -9.62 22.64 3.72
C LEU A 956 -8.17 22.97 3.36
N PRO A 957 -7.16 22.46 4.09
CA PRO A 957 -5.75 22.56 3.68
C PRO A 957 -5.51 22.15 2.22
N ILE A 958 -4.54 22.80 1.58
CA ILE A 958 -4.11 22.47 0.22
C ILE A 958 -3.75 20.97 0.13
N ARG A 959 -4.23 20.32 -0.93
CA ARG A 959 -4.11 18.87 -1.18
C ARG A 959 -4.76 17.96 -0.12
N PHE A 960 -5.68 18.48 0.70
CA PHE A 960 -6.73 17.68 1.36
C PHE A 960 -8.03 17.94 0.60
N TRP A 961 -8.50 16.94 -0.14
CA TRP A 961 -9.61 17.10 -1.07
C TRP A 961 -10.96 16.93 -0.38
N THR A 962 -12.04 17.41 -1.01
CA THR A 962 -13.39 17.36 -0.41
C THR A 962 -13.86 15.92 -0.19
N GLN A 963 -13.47 14.98 -1.07
CA GLN A 963 -13.73 13.56 -0.90
C GLN A 963 -12.94 12.96 0.28
N ASP A 964 -11.64 13.25 0.42
CA ASP A 964 -10.81 12.81 1.56
C ASP A 964 -11.43 13.24 2.92
N MET A 965 -11.98 14.45 2.99
CA MET A 965 -12.69 14.96 4.17
C MET A 965 -14.01 14.22 4.38
N LYS A 966 -14.80 14.01 3.32
CA LYS A 966 -16.08 13.29 3.39
C LYS A 966 -15.92 11.88 3.93
N GLU A 967 -14.92 11.14 3.47
CA GLU A 967 -14.58 9.80 3.97
C GLU A 967 -14.20 9.82 5.46
N TYR A 968 -13.47 10.84 5.90
CA TYR A 968 -13.14 11.02 7.31
C TYR A 968 -14.37 11.33 8.18
N LEU A 969 -15.31 12.14 7.67
CA LEU A 969 -16.59 12.43 8.35
C LEU A 969 -17.49 11.19 8.39
N GLU A 970 -17.58 10.40 7.31
CA GLU A 970 -18.33 9.13 7.29
C GLU A 970 -17.74 8.10 8.27
N ALA A 971 -16.41 7.99 8.36
CA ALA A 971 -15.75 7.15 9.37
C ALA A 971 -16.03 7.60 10.81
N GLY A 972 -16.10 8.92 11.06
CA GLY A 972 -16.48 9.50 12.36
C GLY A 972 -17.97 9.39 12.69
N LEU A 973 -18.83 9.22 11.68
CA LEU A 973 -20.28 9.05 11.79
C LEU A 973 -20.69 7.59 12.03
N VAL A 974 -20.07 6.63 11.33
CA VAL A 974 -20.37 5.20 11.48
C VAL A 974 -19.58 4.60 12.64
N GLY A 975 -18.30 4.96 12.77
CA GLY A 975 -17.33 4.27 13.59
C GLY A 975 -16.66 3.12 12.85
N THR A 976 -15.35 3.00 13.00
CA THR A 976 -14.47 1.98 12.42
C THR A 976 -13.50 1.46 13.50
N GLU A 977 -12.68 0.44 13.20
CA GLU A 977 -11.64 0.00 14.16
C GLU A 977 -10.62 1.11 14.50
N LYS A 978 -10.34 2.00 13.54
CA LYS A 978 -9.33 3.07 13.66
C LYS A 978 -9.90 4.39 14.19
N ILE A 979 -11.18 4.68 13.94
CA ILE A 979 -11.86 5.93 14.30
C ILE A 979 -13.16 5.59 15.04
N ARG A 980 -13.25 5.91 16.33
CA ARG A 980 -14.49 5.76 17.12
C ARG A 980 -15.57 6.70 16.60
N LYS A 981 -16.86 6.36 16.74
CA LYS A 981 -17.95 7.27 16.41
C LYS A 981 -17.91 8.50 17.33
N PHE A 982 -17.78 9.68 16.74
CA PHE A 982 -17.81 10.98 17.45
C PHE A 982 -18.81 11.97 16.83
N ILE A 983 -19.25 11.72 15.59
CA ILE A 983 -20.23 12.53 14.83
C ILE A 983 -21.64 11.94 14.98
N VAL A 984 -22.64 12.82 15.12
CA VAL A 984 -24.08 12.49 15.08
C VAL A 984 -24.60 12.51 13.65
N ASP A 985 -24.27 13.57 12.89
CA ASP A 985 -24.72 13.80 11.51
C ASP A 985 -23.82 14.83 10.80
N TYR A 986 -23.81 14.89 9.47
CA TYR A 986 -23.15 15.97 8.71
C TYR A 986 -23.88 16.33 7.41
N GLU A 987 -23.85 17.61 7.04
CA GLU A 987 -24.41 18.15 5.80
C GLU A 987 -23.29 18.72 4.91
N SER A 988 -23.36 18.49 3.59
CA SER A 988 -22.49 19.08 2.58
C SER A 988 -23.22 20.16 1.78
N HIS A 989 -22.72 21.40 1.82
CA HIS A 989 -23.32 22.56 1.13
C HIS A 989 -22.35 23.20 0.12
N HIS A 990 -21.59 22.36 -0.60
CA HIS A 990 -20.52 22.80 -1.49
C HIS A 990 -21.06 23.44 -2.79
N GLY A 991 -20.46 24.57 -3.19
CA GLY A 991 -20.54 25.12 -4.54
C GLY A 991 -19.34 24.71 -5.39
N GLU A 992 -19.24 25.23 -6.62
CA GLU A 992 -18.26 24.76 -7.62
C GLU A 992 -16.81 25.11 -7.25
N GLY A 993 -16.58 26.25 -6.56
CA GLY A 993 -15.27 26.68 -6.07
C GLY A 993 -15.06 26.64 -4.54
N ASN A 994 -16.08 26.36 -3.73
CA ASN A 994 -16.01 26.50 -2.27
C ASN A 994 -16.33 25.20 -1.50
N VAL A 995 -15.65 24.98 -0.37
CA VAL A 995 -15.98 23.89 0.57
C VAL A 995 -16.90 24.44 1.67
N HIS A 996 -17.90 23.66 2.05
CA HIS A 996 -18.78 23.94 3.19
C HIS A 996 -19.37 22.65 3.76
N PHE A 997 -18.98 22.27 4.98
CA PHE A 997 -19.61 21.18 5.74
C PHE A 997 -20.17 21.70 7.06
N ASN A 998 -21.41 21.32 7.41
CA ASN A 998 -21.95 21.48 8.75
C ASN A 998 -21.89 20.12 9.46
N VAL A 999 -21.12 19.99 10.54
CA VAL A 999 -20.96 18.73 11.29
C VAL A 999 -21.63 18.87 12.65
N THR A 1000 -22.54 17.96 12.96
CA THR A 1000 -23.16 17.83 14.30
C THR A 1000 -22.44 16.73 15.06
N LEU A 1001 -21.86 17.09 16.20
CA LEU A 1001 -21.04 16.21 17.04
C LEU A 1001 -21.87 15.59 18.18
N THR A 1002 -21.34 14.51 18.75
CA THR A 1002 -21.77 14.04 20.08
C THR A 1002 -21.16 14.93 21.16
N GLU A 1003 -21.78 15.06 22.33
CA GLU A 1003 -21.20 15.83 23.45
C GLU A 1003 -19.79 15.36 23.81
N ALA A 1004 -19.60 14.04 23.87
CA ALA A 1004 -18.28 13.43 24.09
C ALA A 1004 -17.29 13.79 22.98
N GLY A 1005 -17.70 13.69 21.71
CA GLY A 1005 -16.88 14.06 20.55
C GLY A 1005 -16.57 15.55 20.47
N MET A 1006 -17.47 16.42 20.91
CA MET A 1006 -17.23 17.87 20.98
C MET A 1006 -16.24 18.21 22.10
N LYS A 1007 -16.39 17.59 23.28
CA LYS A 1007 -15.45 17.75 24.40
C LYS A 1007 -14.05 17.22 24.06
N GLU A 1008 -13.98 16.11 23.32
CA GLU A 1008 -12.73 15.56 22.76
C GLU A 1008 -12.13 16.53 21.73
N ALA A 1009 -12.93 17.05 20.80
CA ALA A 1009 -12.49 18.00 19.77
C ALA A 1009 -12.01 19.34 20.35
N LEU A 1010 -12.59 19.81 21.45
CA LEU A 1010 -12.11 21.01 22.14
C LEU A 1010 -10.78 20.75 22.88
N ASN A 1011 -10.60 19.57 23.49
CA ASN A 1011 -9.35 19.20 24.15
C ASN A 1011 -8.17 19.03 23.17
N GLU A 1012 -8.40 18.47 21.98
CA GLU A 1012 -7.37 18.29 20.94
C GLU A 1012 -7.20 19.52 20.03
N SER A 1013 -8.08 20.53 20.17
CA SER A 1013 -8.42 21.58 19.19
C SER A 1013 -9.16 21.08 17.95
N LEU A 1014 -10.14 21.88 17.51
CA LEU A 1014 -10.99 21.56 16.36
C LEU A 1014 -10.18 21.36 15.07
N GLU A 1015 -9.12 22.15 14.88
CA GLU A 1015 -8.25 22.08 13.69
C GLU A 1015 -7.56 20.71 13.58
N VAL A 1016 -7.02 20.19 14.69
CA VAL A 1016 -6.37 18.87 14.75
C VAL A 1016 -7.42 17.77 14.62
N LYS A 1017 -8.53 17.84 15.36
CA LYS A 1017 -9.57 16.79 15.34
C LYS A 1017 -10.16 16.57 13.95
N PHE A 1018 -10.31 17.64 13.17
CA PHE A 1018 -10.81 17.59 11.80
C PHE A 1018 -9.72 17.48 10.72
N LYS A 1019 -8.44 17.29 11.08
CA LYS A 1019 -7.30 17.23 10.15
C LYS A 1019 -7.20 18.45 9.24
N LEU A 1020 -7.65 19.60 9.72
CA LEU A 1020 -7.61 20.89 9.04
C LEU A 1020 -6.27 21.61 9.20
N SER A 1021 -5.24 20.86 9.59
CA SER A 1021 -3.85 21.30 9.69
C SER A 1021 -2.96 20.35 8.90
N ARG A 1022 -2.10 20.89 8.04
CA ARG A 1022 -1.02 20.13 7.38
C ARG A 1022 0.27 20.94 7.36
N THR A 1023 1.41 20.27 7.49
CA THR A 1023 2.73 20.89 7.27
C THR A 1023 3.20 20.66 5.84
N GLN A 1024 3.75 21.70 5.22
CA GLN A 1024 4.38 21.68 3.91
C GLN A 1024 5.84 22.09 4.07
N ALA A 1025 6.76 21.26 3.57
CA ALA A 1025 8.19 21.54 3.57
C ALA A 1025 8.62 22.13 2.22
N THR A 1026 9.59 23.04 2.26
CA THR A 1026 10.20 23.72 1.10
C THR A 1026 11.69 23.36 0.95
N SER A 1027 12.19 22.39 1.69
CA SER A 1027 13.59 21.90 1.63
C SER A 1027 13.89 20.95 0.45
N ASN A 1028 12.90 20.64 -0.40
CA ASN A 1028 13.00 19.72 -1.54
C ASN A 1028 12.81 20.44 -2.90
N MET A 1029 13.29 21.68 -3.01
CA MET A 1029 13.25 22.45 -4.26
C MET A 1029 14.39 22.02 -5.18
N ILE A 1030 14.09 21.18 -6.18
CA ILE A 1030 15.05 20.71 -7.18
C ILE A 1030 14.55 21.07 -8.58
N ALA A 1031 15.45 21.63 -9.39
CA ALA A 1031 15.20 21.96 -10.80
C ALA A 1031 16.48 21.75 -11.63
N PHE A 1032 16.36 21.77 -12.95
CA PHE A 1032 17.50 21.91 -13.83
C PHE A 1032 17.89 23.39 -13.95
N ASP A 1033 19.17 23.69 -13.74
CA ASP A 1033 19.75 25.02 -13.92
C ASP A 1033 19.72 25.44 -15.41
N ALA A 1034 20.09 26.70 -15.68
CA ALA A 1034 20.17 27.22 -17.04
C ALA A 1034 21.26 26.57 -17.93
N SER A 1035 22.00 25.57 -17.42
CA SER A 1035 22.97 24.74 -18.15
C SER A 1035 22.53 23.26 -18.25
N GLY A 1036 21.28 22.94 -17.89
CA GLY A 1036 20.74 21.58 -17.93
C GLY A 1036 21.24 20.65 -16.82
N ARG A 1037 21.88 21.18 -15.77
CA ARG A 1037 22.40 20.40 -14.64
C ARG A 1037 21.39 20.38 -13.49
N ILE A 1038 21.21 19.24 -12.85
CA ILE A 1038 20.26 19.11 -11.73
C ILE A 1038 20.80 19.78 -10.46
N LYS A 1039 20.07 20.76 -9.93
CA LYS A 1039 20.46 21.59 -8.79
C LYS A 1039 19.39 21.57 -7.70
N LYS A 1040 19.83 21.52 -6.44
CA LYS A 1040 19.00 21.81 -5.27
C LYS A 1040 19.14 23.29 -4.94
N TYR A 1041 18.02 23.90 -4.59
CA TYR A 1041 17.91 25.28 -4.13
C TYR A 1041 17.54 25.23 -2.64
N ASP A 1042 18.17 26.07 -1.82
CA ASP A 1042 17.97 26.08 -0.38
C ASP A 1042 16.93 27.12 0.05
N SER A 1043 16.79 28.20 -0.73
CA SER A 1043 15.79 29.25 -0.58
C SER A 1043 14.99 29.50 -1.87
N VAL A 1044 13.90 30.28 -1.75
CA VAL A 1044 13.07 30.70 -2.90
C VAL A 1044 13.79 31.84 -3.66
N GLU A 1045 14.54 32.60 -2.89
CA GLU A 1045 15.37 33.74 -3.26
C GLU A 1045 16.53 33.30 -4.18
N ASP A 1046 17.11 32.10 -3.97
CA ASP A 1046 18.09 31.48 -4.89
C ASP A 1046 17.50 31.24 -6.29
N ILE A 1047 16.27 30.72 -6.34
CA ILE A 1047 15.54 30.44 -7.60
C ILE A 1047 15.24 31.75 -8.33
N LEU A 1048 14.75 32.75 -7.59
CA LEU A 1048 14.46 34.08 -8.12
C LEU A 1048 15.73 34.74 -8.69
N THR A 1049 16.86 34.63 -7.98
CA THR A 1049 18.13 35.24 -8.37
C THR A 1049 18.72 34.61 -9.63
N GLU A 1050 18.78 33.28 -9.72
CA GLU A 1050 19.27 32.60 -10.91
C GLU A 1050 18.38 32.89 -12.14
N PHE A 1051 17.06 32.89 -11.95
CA PHE A 1051 16.13 33.31 -13.00
C PHE A 1051 16.37 34.76 -13.46
N TYR A 1052 16.60 35.69 -12.52
CA TYR A 1052 16.81 37.10 -12.84
C TYR A 1052 18.04 37.32 -13.74
N GLU A 1053 19.15 36.64 -13.46
CA GLU A 1053 20.36 36.75 -14.30
C GLU A 1053 20.11 36.27 -15.73
N VAL A 1054 19.40 35.15 -15.89
CA VAL A 1054 19.04 34.59 -17.21
C VAL A 1054 18.07 35.51 -17.94
N ARG A 1055 17.06 36.05 -17.24
CA ARG A 1055 16.05 36.93 -17.85
C ARG A 1055 16.61 38.30 -18.24
N LEU A 1056 17.44 38.92 -17.40
CA LEU A 1056 18.07 40.20 -17.71
C LEU A 1056 19.03 40.07 -18.93
N ARG A 1057 19.81 38.99 -18.99
CA ARG A 1057 20.66 38.67 -20.14
C ARG A 1057 19.85 38.42 -21.41
N THR A 1058 18.65 37.84 -21.28
CA THR A 1058 17.72 37.64 -22.39
C THR A 1058 17.10 38.97 -22.85
N TYR A 1059 16.77 39.90 -21.96
CA TYR A 1059 16.33 41.25 -22.35
C TYR A 1059 17.39 42.05 -23.11
N GLN A 1060 18.67 41.91 -22.76
CA GLN A 1060 19.77 42.50 -23.55
C GLN A 1060 19.77 41.93 -24.98
N ARG A 1061 19.78 40.59 -25.12
CA ARG A 1061 19.70 39.90 -26.42
C ARG A 1061 18.43 40.28 -27.22
N ARG A 1062 17.29 40.47 -26.53
CA ARG A 1062 16.03 40.91 -27.13
C ARG A 1062 16.13 42.33 -27.67
N LYS A 1063 16.71 43.27 -26.90
CA LYS A 1063 16.95 44.63 -27.40
C LYS A 1063 17.84 44.61 -28.64
N GLU A 1064 18.95 43.89 -28.60
CA GLU A 1064 19.90 43.75 -29.72
C GLU A 1064 19.22 43.16 -30.97
N HIS A 1065 18.43 42.09 -30.81
CA HIS A 1065 17.68 41.47 -31.90
C HIS A 1065 16.60 42.39 -32.47
N MET A 1066 15.80 43.06 -31.63
CA MET A 1066 14.77 43.99 -32.06
C MET A 1066 15.35 45.23 -32.75
N VAL A 1067 16.50 45.74 -32.29
CA VAL A 1067 17.25 46.82 -32.97
C VAL A 1067 17.68 46.35 -34.37
N ASN A 1068 18.34 45.20 -34.47
CA ASN A 1068 18.81 44.63 -35.75
C ASN A 1068 17.65 44.35 -36.73
N GLU A 1069 16.49 43.87 -36.25
CA GLU A 1069 15.28 43.68 -37.08
C GLU A 1069 14.62 45.00 -37.52
N LEU A 1070 14.77 46.08 -36.77
CA LEU A 1070 14.33 47.42 -37.17
C LEU A 1070 15.32 48.07 -38.14
N GLU A 1071 16.62 47.91 -37.94
CA GLU A 1071 17.68 48.34 -38.87
C GLU A 1071 17.51 47.65 -40.23
N LYS A 1072 17.33 46.32 -40.28
CA LYS A 1072 17.01 45.59 -41.53
C LYS A 1072 15.73 46.10 -42.19
N ARG A 1073 14.68 46.41 -41.43
CA ARG A 1073 13.41 46.96 -41.97
C ARG A 1073 13.61 48.37 -42.53
N PHE A 1074 14.37 49.21 -41.85
CA PHE A 1074 14.76 50.54 -42.31
C PHE A 1074 15.56 50.44 -43.62
N ASP A 1075 16.61 49.61 -43.66
CA ASP A 1075 17.41 49.39 -44.86
C ASP A 1075 16.58 48.79 -46.00
N ARG A 1076 15.66 47.86 -45.71
CA ARG A 1076 14.75 47.30 -46.72
C ARG A 1076 13.87 48.38 -47.34
N PHE A 1077 13.19 49.20 -46.54
CA PHE A 1077 12.33 50.28 -47.05
C PHE A 1077 13.13 51.40 -47.72
N SER A 1078 14.31 51.76 -47.18
CA SER A 1078 15.23 52.74 -47.75
C SER A 1078 15.71 52.31 -49.15
N ASN A 1079 16.16 51.06 -49.29
CA ASN A 1079 16.57 50.50 -50.57
C ASN A 1079 15.36 50.31 -51.53
N GLN A 1080 14.19 49.89 -51.06
CA GLN A 1080 12.99 49.79 -51.92
C GLN A 1080 12.54 51.16 -52.45
N ALA A 1081 12.49 52.18 -51.58
CA ALA A 1081 12.17 53.54 -51.98
C ALA A 1081 13.19 54.08 -53.00
N ARG A 1082 14.49 53.90 -52.76
CA ARG A 1082 15.55 54.31 -53.70
C ARG A 1082 15.46 53.57 -55.04
N PHE A 1083 15.20 52.26 -55.03
CA PHE A 1083 15.05 51.45 -56.24
C PHE A 1083 13.86 51.92 -57.09
N ILE A 1084 12.71 52.19 -56.47
CA ILE A 1084 11.54 52.72 -57.17
C ILE A 1084 11.80 54.13 -57.71
N HIS A 1085 12.41 55.02 -56.92
CA HIS A 1085 12.75 56.37 -57.36
C HIS A 1085 13.69 56.37 -58.56
N MET A 1086 14.76 55.57 -58.54
CA MET A 1086 15.68 55.43 -59.68
C MET A 1086 15.00 54.84 -60.94
N ILE A 1087 13.93 54.06 -60.79
CA ILE A 1087 13.12 53.58 -61.94
C ILE A 1087 12.20 54.70 -62.46
N ILE A 1088 11.60 55.49 -61.58
CA ILE A 1088 10.73 56.63 -61.94
C ILE A 1088 11.52 57.74 -62.67
N GLU A 1089 12.71 58.09 -62.18
CA GLU A 1089 13.60 59.09 -62.80
C GLU A 1089 14.38 58.54 -64.02
N GLY A 1090 14.23 57.24 -64.35
CA GLY A 1090 14.91 56.59 -65.48
C GLY A 1090 16.38 56.25 -65.26
N GLU A 1091 16.94 56.51 -64.07
CA GLU A 1091 18.32 56.16 -63.68
C GLU A 1091 18.58 54.65 -63.61
N LEU A 1092 17.55 53.81 -63.54
CA LEU A 1092 17.63 52.36 -63.46
C LEU A 1092 16.60 51.68 -64.37
N VAL A 1093 17.06 51.14 -65.51
CA VAL A 1093 16.20 50.50 -66.52
C VAL A 1093 16.19 48.99 -66.32
N VAL A 1094 15.13 48.46 -65.70
CA VAL A 1094 14.95 47.02 -65.45
C VAL A 1094 14.53 46.26 -66.72
N SER A 1095 13.78 46.90 -67.62
CA SER A 1095 13.27 46.25 -68.83
C SER A 1095 14.39 45.79 -69.77
N LYS A 1096 14.30 44.56 -70.29
CA LYS A 1096 15.21 43.95 -71.27
C LYS A 1096 16.63 43.61 -70.78
N LYS A 1097 16.98 43.81 -69.50
CA LYS A 1097 18.21 43.27 -68.89
C LYS A 1097 18.01 41.85 -68.35
N LYS A 1098 19.07 41.04 -68.23
CA LYS A 1098 18.99 39.72 -67.55
C LYS A 1098 19.11 39.90 -66.04
N LYS A 1099 18.61 38.94 -65.24
CA LYS A 1099 18.70 38.99 -63.76
C LYS A 1099 20.15 39.14 -63.27
N LYS A 1100 21.11 38.43 -63.87
CA LYS A 1100 22.53 38.54 -63.49
C LYS A 1100 23.10 39.94 -63.76
N ASP A 1101 22.85 40.50 -64.94
CA ASP A 1101 23.28 41.86 -65.31
C ASP A 1101 22.70 42.91 -64.33
N LEU A 1102 21.42 42.76 -63.96
CA LEU A 1102 20.74 43.59 -62.96
C LEU A 1102 21.33 43.47 -61.56
N ILE A 1103 21.75 42.28 -61.12
CA ILE A 1103 22.42 42.08 -59.82
C ILE A 1103 23.78 42.79 -59.78
N VAL A 1104 24.52 42.80 -60.89
CA VAL A 1104 25.78 43.57 -61.00
C VAL A 1104 25.51 45.07 -60.88
N GLU A 1105 24.54 45.60 -61.63
CA GLU A 1105 24.14 47.02 -61.56
C GLU A 1105 23.62 47.42 -60.17
N LEU A 1106 22.92 46.54 -59.46
CA LEU A 1106 22.49 46.76 -58.07
C LEU A 1106 23.67 46.82 -57.10
N LYS A 1107 24.70 45.99 -57.29
CA LYS A 1107 25.95 46.04 -56.51
C LYS A 1107 26.73 47.33 -56.79
N GLU A 1108 26.86 47.73 -58.05
CA GLU A 1108 27.50 48.99 -58.47
C GLU A 1108 26.78 50.21 -57.89
N LYS A 1109 25.44 50.24 -57.95
CA LYS A 1109 24.59 51.28 -57.32
C LYS A 1109 24.44 51.12 -55.80
N LYS A 1110 25.26 50.28 -55.16
CA LYS A 1110 25.35 50.07 -53.70
C LYS A 1110 24.00 49.78 -53.03
N PHE A 1111 23.18 48.91 -53.62
CA PHE A 1111 22.02 48.34 -52.92
C PHE A 1111 22.49 47.23 -51.99
N GLN A 1112 22.02 47.24 -50.74
CA GLN A 1112 22.41 46.21 -49.77
C GLN A 1112 21.85 44.83 -50.16
N PRO A 1113 22.64 43.76 -50.07
CA PRO A 1113 22.13 42.40 -50.21
C PRO A 1113 21.35 42.01 -48.93
N ILE A 1114 20.05 41.74 -49.05
CA ILE A 1114 19.20 41.25 -47.96
C ILE A 1114 18.76 39.81 -48.29
N SER A 1115 19.55 38.83 -47.84
CA SER A 1115 19.24 37.42 -48.00
C SER A 1115 18.07 36.99 -47.10
N LYS A 1116 17.28 35.99 -47.53
CA LYS A 1116 16.25 35.39 -46.67
C LYS A 1116 16.92 34.73 -45.45
N PRO A 1117 16.34 34.82 -44.23
CA PRO A 1117 16.79 34.01 -43.11
C PRO A 1117 16.70 32.51 -43.48
N LYS A 1118 17.63 31.70 -42.99
CA LYS A 1118 17.63 30.25 -43.25
C LYS A 1118 16.35 29.64 -42.68
N LYS A 1119 15.54 28.96 -43.50
CA LYS A 1119 14.34 28.22 -43.04
C LYS A 1119 14.76 27.20 -41.97
N GLY A 1120 14.23 27.34 -40.76
CA GLY A 1120 14.65 26.57 -39.58
C GLY A 1120 14.28 27.17 -38.23
N HIS A 1121 13.90 28.45 -38.18
CA HIS A 1121 13.31 29.08 -36.98
C HIS A 1121 11.84 29.47 -37.21
N LEU A 1122 11.15 29.82 -36.12
CA LEU A 1122 9.69 29.77 -35.96
C LEU A 1122 8.89 30.86 -36.72
N VAL A 1123 9.42 31.41 -37.81
CA VAL A 1123 8.89 32.60 -38.51
C VAL A 1123 8.73 32.32 -40.00
N ASP A 1124 7.60 31.69 -40.37
CA ASP A 1124 7.15 31.47 -41.76
C ASP A 1124 5.60 31.28 -41.78
N LEU A 1125 4.87 31.98 -40.89
CA LEU A 1125 3.42 31.81 -40.67
C LEU A 1125 2.57 33.09 -40.68
N GLU A 1126 3.14 34.23 -41.05
CA GLU A 1126 2.36 35.39 -41.51
C GLU A 1126 2.73 35.69 -42.97
N VAL A 1127 1.70 35.90 -43.81
CA VAL A 1127 1.72 36.21 -45.26
C VAL A 1127 1.80 35.03 -46.26
N GLU A 1128 2.62 33.98 -46.08
CA GLU A 1128 2.69 32.85 -47.06
C GLU A 1128 1.89 31.60 -46.63
N ASN A 1129 0.56 31.60 -46.84
CA ASN A 1129 -0.26 30.37 -46.83
C ASN A 1129 -1.52 30.42 -47.72
N ALA A 1130 -1.33 30.93 -48.94
CA ALA A 1130 -2.18 30.64 -50.09
C ALA A 1130 -1.28 30.61 -51.35
N LEU A 1131 -1.44 29.58 -52.19
CA LEU A 1131 -0.66 29.36 -53.43
C LEU A 1131 0.84 29.00 -53.25
N ALA A 1132 1.15 27.80 -52.73
CA ALA A 1132 2.52 27.27 -52.70
C ALA A 1132 2.64 25.71 -52.69
N GLU A 1133 1.79 24.99 -53.44
CA GLU A 1133 1.94 23.53 -53.68
C GLU A 1133 2.12 23.22 -55.17
N GLU A 1134 3.24 23.66 -55.78
CA GLU A 1134 3.80 23.08 -57.02
C GLU A 1134 5.17 23.70 -57.32
N GLU A 1135 6.28 23.05 -56.91
CA GLU A 1135 7.58 23.03 -57.61
C GLU A 1135 8.62 22.18 -56.84
N GLN A 1136 8.89 20.96 -57.31
CA GLN A 1136 10.10 20.19 -56.98
C GLN A 1136 10.69 19.56 -58.25
N SER A 1137 11.24 20.40 -59.13
CA SER A 1137 12.02 19.96 -60.30
C SER A 1137 13.03 21.03 -60.70
N GLY A 1138 14.24 20.95 -60.16
CA GLY A 1138 15.34 21.86 -60.51
C GLY A 1138 16.63 21.50 -59.77
N ASP A 1139 17.69 21.23 -60.53
CA ASP A 1139 19.02 20.99 -59.98
C ASP A 1139 19.70 22.33 -59.68
N VAL A 1140 19.83 22.68 -58.40
CA VAL A 1140 20.30 24.01 -57.97
C VAL A 1140 21.82 24.03 -57.84
N SER A 1141 22.48 24.30 -58.97
CA SER A 1141 23.87 24.79 -58.98
C SER A 1141 23.99 26.14 -58.25
N GLN A 1142 25.15 26.39 -57.64
CA GLN A 1142 25.40 27.51 -56.72
C GLN A 1142 25.26 28.90 -57.37
N ASP A 1143 24.47 29.78 -56.73
CA ASP A 1143 24.51 31.26 -56.87
C ASP A 1143 23.80 31.87 -55.64
N GLU A 1144 24.41 31.83 -54.44
CA GLU A 1144 23.78 32.40 -53.22
C GLU A 1144 23.50 33.92 -53.35
N ASP A 1145 24.24 34.61 -54.22
CA ASP A 1145 24.04 36.00 -54.64
C ASP A 1145 22.69 36.27 -55.34
N SER A 1146 22.05 35.25 -55.92
CA SER A 1146 20.78 35.39 -56.68
C SER A 1146 19.66 35.99 -55.84
N ASP A 1147 19.55 35.53 -54.59
CA ASP A 1147 18.35 35.73 -53.79
C ASP A 1147 18.41 36.94 -52.86
N ALA A 1148 19.63 37.41 -52.56
CA ALA A 1148 19.85 38.59 -51.73
C ALA A 1148 19.30 39.90 -52.32
N TYR A 1149 18.94 39.91 -53.61
CA TYR A 1149 18.30 41.05 -54.28
C TYR A 1149 16.82 40.79 -54.66
N ASN A 1150 16.26 39.62 -54.33
CA ASN A 1150 14.85 39.32 -54.65
C ASN A 1150 13.88 40.33 -53.99
N TYR A 1151 14.22 40.92 -52.83
CA TYR A 1151 13.37 41.90 -52.16
C TYR A 1151 13.15 43.22 -52.95
N LEU A 1152 13.97 43.47 -53.99
CA LEU A 1152 13.78 44.53 -54.99
C LEU A 1152 13.21 43.96 -56.29
N LEU A 1153 13.77 42.83 -56.77
CA LEU A 1153 13.50 42.28 -58.10
C LEU A 1153 12.17 41.49 -58.20
N SER A 1154 11.58 41.07 -57.09
CA SER A 1154 10.28 40.34 -57.05
C SER A 1154 9.08 41.23 -56.68
N MET A 1155 9.24 42.55 -56.63
CA MET A 1155 8.13 43.44 -56.31
C MET A 1155 7.08 43.49 -57.43
N PRO A 1156 5.76 43.46 -57.13
CA PRO A 1156 4.71 43.54 -58.15
C PRO A 1156 4.78 44.85 -58.94
N LEU A 1157 4.46 44.83 -60.23
CA LEU A 1157 4.65 45.98 -61.14
C LEU A 1157 3.96 47.29 -60.66
N TRP A 1158 2.81 47.17 -59.97
CA TRP A 1158 2.11 48.30 -59.34
C TRP A 1158 2.95 49.05 -58.29
N SER A 1159 3.94 48.40 -57.67
CA SER A 1159 4.79 49.03 -56.66
C SER A 1159 5.78 50.04 -57.24
N LEU A 1160 5.91 50.14 -58.57
CA LEU A 1160 6.77 51.10 -59.27
C LEU A 1160 6.08 52.48 -59.44
N THR A 1161 5.03 52.74 -58.67
CA THR A 1161 4.26 53.98 -58.68
C THR A 1161 4.80 55.03 -57.70
N TYR A 1162 4.62 56.31 -58.02
CA TYR A 1162 5.03 57.41 -57.14
C TYR A 1162 4.30 57.39 -55.78
N GLU A 1163 3.03 56.99 -55.76
CA GLU A 1163 2.26 56.77 -54.53
C GLU A 1163 2.96 55.76 -53.60
N ARG A 1164 3.43 54.64 -54.15
CA ARG A 1164 4.14 53.62 -53.38
C ARG A 1164 5.52 54.07 -52.93
N TYR A 1165 6.22 54.91 -53.70
CA TYR A 1165 7.46 55.56 -53.27
C TYR A 1165 7.23 56.42 -52.01
N VAL A 1166 6.20 57.28 -52.02
CA VAL A 1166 5.84 58.12 -50.86
C VAL A 1166 5.41 57.28 -49.66
N GLU A 1167 4.65 56.20 -49.88
CA GLU A 1167 4.27 55.24 -48.83
C GLU A 1167 5.49 54.56 -48.19
N LEU A 1168 6.50 54.19 -48.99
CA LEU A 1168 7.74 53.57 -48.51
C LEU A 1168 8.64 54.55 -47.76
N LEU A 1169 8.71 55.83 -48.19
CA LEU A 1169 9.37 56.88 -47.40
C LEU A 1169 8.72 57.03 -46.02
N LYS A 1170 7.39 57.13 -45.97
CA LYS A 1170 6.64 57.22 -44.71
C LYS A 1170 6.93 56.03 -43.79
N LYS A 1171 6.94 54.80 -44.33
CA LYS A 1171 7.28 53.58 -43.56
C LYS A 1171 8.74 53.53 -43.10
N LYS A 1172 9.68 54.04 -43.91
CA LYS A 1172 11.09 54.16 -43.54
C LYS A 1172 11.27 55.15 -42.38
N ASP A 1173 10.56 56.27 -42.38
CA ASP A 1173 10.58 57.25 -41.28
C ASP A 1173 9.85 56.76 -40.02
N GLU A 1174 8.76 56.01 -40.17
CA GLU A 1174 8.05 55.35 -39.06
C GLU A 1174 8.95 54.31 -38.35
N VAL A 1175 9.62 53.43 -39.11
CA VAL A 1175 10.57 52.45 -38.55
C VAL A 1175 11.79 53.15 -37.93
N MET A 1176 12.27 54.26 -38.51
CA MET A 1176 13.36 55.04 -37.93
C MET A 1176 12.97 55.60 -36.56
N ALA A 1177 11.75 56.12 -36.39
CA ALA A 1177 11.24 56.60 -35.11
C ALA A 1177 11.04 55.48 -34.07
N GLU A 1178 10.63 54.28 -34.51
CA GLU A 1178 10.54 53.09 -33.65
C GLU A 1178 11.93 52.63 -33.15
N LEU A 1179 12.92 52.59 -34.05
CA LEU A 1179 14.31 52.28 -33.75
C LEU A 1179 14.91 53.27 -32.76
N ASP A 1180 14.71 54.57 -33.01
CA ASP A 1180 15.16 55.67 -32.15
C ASP A 1180 14.56 55.60 -30.73
N ALA A 1181 13.32 55.14 -30.61
CA ALA A 1181 12.63 54.94 -29.33
C ALA A 1181 13.12 53.67 -28.60
N LEU A 1182 13.45 52.60 -29.34
CA LEU A 1182 13.97 51.36 -28.78
C LEU A 1182 15.42 51.50 -28.29
N ILE A 1183 16.29 52.17 -29.07
CA ILE A 1183 17.70 52.39 -28.71
C ILE A 1183 17.82 53.13 -27.37
N LYS A 1184 16.91 54.08 -27.10
CA LYS A 1184 16.88 54.88 -25.85
C LYS A 1184 16.45 54.08 -24.61
N LYS A 1185 15.74 52.95 -24.74
CA LYS A 1185 15.32 52.11 -23.61
C LYS A 1185 16.43 51.15 -23.18
N THR A 1186 16.64 50.99 -21.87
CA THR A 1186 17.50 49.96 -21.29
C THR A 1186 16.80 48.59 -21.23
N PRO A 1187 17.54 47.47 -21.08
CA PRO A 1187 16.95 46.15 -20.82
C PRO A 1187 16.03 46.13 -19.57
N LYS A 1188 16.40 46.90 -18.54
CA LYS A 1188 15.60 47.03 -17.30
C LYS A 1188 14.25 47.71 -17.56
N GLU A 1189 14.21 48.81 -18.31
CA GLU A 1189 12.97 49.50 -18.66
C GLU A 1189 12.07 48.67 -19.60
N LEU A 1190 12.66 47.87 -20.49
CA LEU A 1190 11.91 46.90 -21.31
C LEU A 1190 11.26 45.82 -20.45
N TRP A 1191 11.93 45.36 -19.39
CA TRP A 1191 11.35 44.40 -18.45
C TRP A 1191 10.28 45.02 -17.56
N LEU A 1192 10.53 46.20 -16.97
CA LEU A 1192 9.53 46.93 -16.16
C LEU A 1192 8.22 47.14 -16.93
N HIS A 1193 8.30 47.56 -18.21
CA HIS A 1193 7.13 47.71 -19.07
C HIS A 1193 6.37 46.39 -19.32
N ASP A 1194 7.08 45.27 -19.51
CA ASP A 1194 6.43 43.95 -19.66
C ASP A 1194 5.82 43.45 -18.34
N LEU A 1195 6.39 43.82 -17.18
CA LEU A 1195 5.81 43.56 -15.85
C LEU A 1195 4.55 44.41 -15.61
N ASP A 1196 4.54 45.68 -16.02
CA ASP A 1196 3.34 46.55 -15.96
C ASP A 1196 2.20 45.97 -16.82
N ALA A 1197 2.52 45.51 -18.03
CA ALA A 1197 1.57 44.85 -18.91
C ALA A 1197 1.04 43.52 -18.32
N PHE A 1198 1.90 42.75 -17.65
CA PHE A 1198 1.49 41.55 -16.92
C PHE A 1198 0.55 41.87 -15.76
N GLU A 1199 0.88 42.82 -14.89
CA GLU A 1199 0.03 43.14 -13.73
C GLU A 1199 -1.33 43.67 -14.18
N HIS A 1200 -1.38 44.47 -15.26
CA HIS A 1200 -2.66 44.89 -15.83
C HIS A 1200 -3.51 43.69 -16.32
N ALA A 1201 -2.91 42.76 -17.08
CA ALA A 1201 -3.59 41.58 -17.57
C ALA A 1201 -4.01 40.61 -16.44
N TRP A 1202 -3.16 40.43 -15.42
CA TRP A 1202 -3.41 39.58 -14.25
C TRP A 1202 -4.54 40.14 -13.38
N ASN A 1203 -4.53 41.44 -13.08
CA ASN A 1203 -5.61 42.09 -12.34
C ASN A 1203 -6.94 41.93 -13.09
N LYS A 1204 -6.98 42.16 -14.41
CA LYS A 1204 -8.19 41.94 -15.21
C LYS A 1204 -8.72 40.51 -15.09
N VAL A 1205 -7.87 39.49 -15.22
CA VAL A 1205 -8.28 38.08 -15.09
C VAL A 1205 -8.80 37.76 -13.69
N MET A 1206 -8.20 38.32 -12.64
CA MET A 1206 -8.68 38.15 -11.27
C MET A 1206 -10.02 38.88 -11.02
N ASP A 1207 -10.21 40.08 -11.57
CA ASP A 1207 -11.48 40.82 -11.52
C ASP A 1207 -12.60 40.06 -12.25
N ASP A 1208 -12.30 39.46 -13.41
CA ASP A 1208 -13.24 38.64 -14.18
C ASP A 1208 -13.64 37.37 -13.41
N ILE A 1209 -12.69 36.64 -12.81
CA ILE A 1209 -12.98 35.47 -11.94
C ILE A 1209 -13.83 35.89 -10.72
N GLN A 1210 -13.50 37.01 -10.07
CA GLN A 1210 -14.24 37.48 -8.89
C GLN A 1210 -15.65 37.96 -9.26
N ARG A 1211 -15.86 38.45 -10.48
CA ARG A 1211 -17.19 38.77 -11.04
C ARG A 1211 -18.04 37.53 -11.18
N GLU A 1212 -17.51 36.47 -11.82
CA GLU A 1212 -18.21 35.19 -12.03
C GLU A 1212 -18.65 34.57 -10.68
N MET A 1213 -17.74 34.51 -9.69
CA MET A 1213 -18.06 34.00 -8.35
C MET A 1213 -19.18 34.78 -7.64
N LEU A 1214 -19.24 36.11 -7.82
CA LEU A 1214 -20.28 36.95 -7.23
C LEU A 1214 -21.65 36.76 -7.93
N GLU A 1215 -21.65 36.49 -9.23
CA GLU A 1215 -22.87 36.19 -10.00
C GLU A 1215 -23.42 34.79 -9.66
N GLU A 1216 -22.56 33.79 -9.46
CA GLU A 1216 -22.94 32.47 -8.92
C GLU A 1216 -23.59 32.57 -7.53
N GLU A 1217 -22.97 33.30 -6.60
CA GLU A 1217 -23.53 33.52 -5.27
C GLU A 1217 -24.88 34.25 -5.30
N GLN A 1218 -25.03 35.26 -6.16
CA GLN A 1218 -26.31 35.97 -6.31
C GLN A 1218 -27.39 35.05 -6.87
N SER A 1219 -27.10 34.27 -7.92
CA SER A 1219 -28.07 33.33 -8.52
C SER A 1219 -28.54 32.28 -7.50
N SER A 1220 -27.61 31.79 -6.66
CA SER A 1220 -27.88 30.85 -5.57
C SER A 1220 -28.78 31.45 -4.49
N ARG A 1221 -28.47 32.68 -4.04
CA ARG A 1221 -29.29 33.42 -3.06
C ARG A 1221 -30.69 33.72 -3.59
N ASP A 1222 -30.83 34.07 -4.87
CA ASP A 1222 -32.14 34.34 -5.49
C ASP A 1222 -32.98 33.07 -5.69
N PHE A 1223 -32.35 31.92 -5.94
CA PHE A 1223 -33.05 30.63 -5.95
C PHE A 1223 -33.59 30.26 -4.55
N VAL A 1224 -32.80 30.48 -3.50
CA VAL A 1224 -33.24 30.29 -2.10
C VAL A 1224 -34.34 31.29 -1.71
N ASN A 1225 -34.26 32.55 -2.14
CA ASN A 1225 -35.29 33.56 -1.90
C ASN A 1225 -36.60 33.27 -2.66
N ARG A 1226 -36.52 32.73 -3.88
CA ARG A 1226 -37.70 32.25 -4.63
C ARG A 1226 -38.37 31.06 -3.94
N THR A 1227 -37.61 30.08 -3.47
CA THR A 1227 -38.17 28.88 -2.82
C THR A 1227 -38.76 29.15 -1.43
N LYS A 1228 -38.25 30.15 -0.69
CA LYS A 1228 -38.84 30.58 0.61
C LYS A 1228 -40.15 31.38 0.46
N LYS A 1229 -40.46 31.96 -0.71
CA LYS A 1229 -41.71 32.71 -0.95
C LYS A 1229 -42.89 31.82 -1.39
N LYS A 1230 -43.39 30.97 -0.48
CA LYS A 1230 -44.77 30.42 -0.60
C LYS A 1230 -45.80 31.48 -0.20
N PRO A 1231 -46.74 31.90 -1.07
CA PRO A 1231 -47.80 32.81 -0.68
C PRO A 1231 -48.85 32.11 0.20
N ARG A 1232 -49.28 32.77 1.29
CA ARG A 1232 -50.49 32.39 2.05
C ARG A 1232 -51.75 32.68 1.23
N GLY A 1233 -52.05 31.82 0.25
CA GLY A 1233 -53.23 31.90 -0.63
C GLY A 1233 -54.33 30.91 -0.23
N LYS A 1234 -55.57 31.40 -0.08
CA LYS A 1234 -56.71 30.61 0.44
C LYS A 1234 -57.11 29.44 -0.47
N SER A 1235 -57.55 28.35 0.16
CA SER A 1235 -58.36 27.31 -0.48
C SER A 1235 -59.84 27.71 -0.54
N THR A 1236 -60.48 27.63 -1.71
CA THR A 1236 -61.83 27.03 -1.94
C THR A 1236 -62.27 27.24 -3.40
N GLY A 1237 -62.72 26.17 -4.07
CA GLY A 1237 -63.45 26.21 -5.36
C GLY A 1237 -62.65 26.63 -6.61
N THR A 1238 -62.69 25.94 -7.74
CA THR A 1238 -63.57 24.84 -8.18
C THR A 1238 -62.87 23.88 -9.17
N ARG A 1239 -63.56 22.76 -9.45
CA ARG A 1239 -63.24 21.71 -10.45
C ARG A 1239 -62.89 22.31 -11.84
N LYS A 1240 -62.13 21.67 -12.73
CA LYS A 1240 -62.10 20.22 -13.08
C LYS A 1240 -60.84 19.85 -13.92
N PRO A 1241 -60.23 18.66 -13.80
CA PRO A 1241 -59.01 18.28 -14.55
C PRO A 1241 -59.18 17.13 -15.59
N ARG A 1242 -58.33 17.12 -16.64
CA ARG A 1242 -57.90 16.03 -17.56
C ARG A 1242 -57.15 16.67 -18.76
N ALA A 1243 -56.25 16.05 -19.53
CA ALA A 1243 -55.44 14.82 -19.46
C ALA A 1243 -54.21 15.04 -20.39
N ILE A 1244 -52.96 14.78 -19.99
CA ILE A 1244 -52.16 13.55 -20.18
C ILE A 1244 -51.92 13.15 -21.66
N ALA A 1245 -50.63 12.98 -22.01
CA ALA A 1245 -50.01 12.45 -23.23
C ALA A 1245 -50.08 13.34 -24.51
N GLY A 1246 -49.08 13.31 -25.41
CA GLY A 1246 -47.75 12.68 -25.27
C GLY A 1246 -46.92 12.61 -26.57
N SER A 1247 -45.60 12.78 -26.42
CA SER A 1247 -44.51 12.40 -27.36
C SER A 1247 -44.56 12.85 -28.84
N SER A 1248 -43.74 13.87 -29.15
CA SER A 1248 -42.74 13.92 -30.25
C SER A 1248 -43.11 13.52 -31.70
N SER A 1249 -42.95 14.47 -32.63
CA SER A 1249 -41.69 14.60 -33.39
C SER A 1249 -41.51 16.02 -33.97
N SER A 1250 -40.35 16.29 -34.56
CA SER A 1250 -40.07 17.46 -35.42
C SER A 1250 -40.98 17.47 -36.68
N THR A 1251 -41.13 18.56 -37.46
CA THR A 1251 -40.11 19.56 -37.86
C THR A 1251 -40.74 20.87 -38.40
N ALA A 1252 -39.93 21.94 -38.47
CA ALA A 1252 -40.05 23.12 -39.36
C ALA A 1252 -41.19 24.16 -39.17
N VAL A 1253 -40.82 25.26 -38.48
CA VAL A 1253 -40.97 26.68 -38.92
C VAL A 1253 -42.28 27.15 -39.59
N LYS A 1254 -42.98 28.05 -38.88
CA LYS A 1254 -43.29 29.39 -39.40
C LYS A 1254 -43.41 30.41 -38.26
N LYS A 1255 -42.82 31.60 -38.44
CA LYS A 1255 -43.08 32.80 -37.62
C LYS A 1255 -43.95 33.73 -38.46
N GLU A 1256 -45.07 34.19 -37.90
CA GLU A 1256 -45.78 35.40 -38.31
C GLU A 1256 -45.98 36.21 -37.02
N ALA A 1257 -45.62 37.51 -37.02
CA ALA A 1257 -45.70 38.36 -35.83
C ALA A 1257 -45.78 39.84 -36.19
N SER A 1258 -46.97 40.43 -36.00
CA SER A 1258 -47.28 41.86 -35.97
C SER A 1258 -48.59 42.03 -35.17
N SER A 1259 -48.82 43.08 -34.37
CA SER A 1259 -47.99 44.26 -34.09
C SER A 1259 -48.22 44.84 -32.67
N GLU A 1260 -47.20 45.57 -32.20
CA GLU A 1260 -47.25 46.85 -31.45
C GLU A 1260 -48.02 47.00 -30.11
N SER A 1261 -47.26 47.31 -29.04
CA SER A 1261 -47.29 48.64 -28.39
C SER A 1261 -46.08 48.84 -27.43
N LYS A 1262 -45.73 50.10 -27.13
CA LYS A 1262 -44.55 50.61 -26.37
C LYS A 1262 -44.84 52.06 -25.91
N PRO A 1263 -43.98 52.76 -25.14
CA PRO A 1263 -42.82 52.34 -24.32
C PRO A 1263 -43.22 52.38 -22.82
N SER A 1264 -42.45 52.68 -21.76
CA SER A 1264 -41.02 52.95 -21.42
C SER A 1264 -40.81 52.55 -19.93
N THR A 1265 -39.68 52.71 -19.22
CA THR A 1265 -38.29 53.16 -19.50
C THR A 1265 -37.35 52.10 -18.83
N THR A 1266 -36.18 52.26 -18.19
CA THR A 1266 -35.17 53.30 -17.84
C THR A 1266 -33.78 52.67 -18.08
N ASN A 1267 -32.71 53.46 -18.26
CA ASN A 1267 -31.36 52.99 -18.57
C ASN A 1267 -30.73 52.03 -17.53
N ARG A 1268 -30.08 50.96 -18.01
CA ARG A 1268 -28.63 50.75 -17.80
C ARG A 1268 -28.04 49.86 -18.91
N LYS A 1269 -27.05 50.37 -19.66
CA LYS A 1269 -26.14 49.55 -20.48
C LYS A 1269 -24.94 49.15 -19.63
N GLN A 1270 -24.32 48.00 -19.93
CA GLN A 1270 -22.87 47.94 -20.14
C GLN A 1270 -22.49 46.71 -20.96
N GLN A 1271 -21.67 46.94 -22.00
CA GLN A 1271 -20.89 45.91 -22.69
C GLN A 1271 -19.45 46.00 -22.17
N THR A 1272 -18.73 44.89 -22.16
CA THR A 1272 -17.27 44.75 -22.43
C THR A 1272 -16.93 43.24 -22.34
N LEU A 1273 -15.77 42.72 -22.80
CA LEU A 1273 -14.60 43.34 -23.45
C LEU A 1273 -13.95 42.35 -24.43
N LEU A 1274 -13.81 42.69 -25.71
CA LEU A 1274 -12.98 41.88 -26.63
C LEU A 1274 -12.40 42.70 -27.81
N GLU A 1275 -11.63 43.75 -27.49
CA GLU A 1275 -10.69 44.38 -28.42
C GLU A 1275 -9.76 45.30 -27.62
N PHE A 1276 -8.44 45.17 -27.79
CA PHE A 1276 -7.46 46.24 -27.60
C PHE A 1276 -6.08 45.83 -28.12
N ALA A 1277 -5.73 46.31 -29.31
CA ALA A 1277 -4.36 46.35 -29.81
C ALA A 1277 -4.21 47.59 -30.71
N ALA A 1278 -3.34 48.51 -30.31
CA ALA A 1278 -2.89 49.70 -31.06
C ALA A 1278 -3.96 50.60 -31.75
N SER A 1279 -4.29 51.75 -31.13
CA SER A 1279 -4.00 53.08 -31.75
C SER A 1279 -4.41 54.28 -30.88
N LYS A 1280 -3.73 55.40 -31.13
CA LYS A 1280 -3.69 56.69 -30.42
C LYS A 1280 -5.04 57.41 -30.24
N GLU A 1281 -5.19 58.11 -29.11
CA GLU A 1281 -6.06 59.27 -28.91
C GLU A 1281 -5.51 60.54 -29.64
N PRO A 1282 -6.24 61.68 -29.68
CA PRO A 1282 -7.63 61.81 -30.11
C PRO A 1282 -7.85 63.02 -31.05
N GLU A 1283 -8.86 62.95 -31.92
CA GLU A 1283 -9.44 64.13 -32.62
C GLU A 1283 -10.90 64.34 -32.18
N LYS A 1284 -11.42 65.56 -32.37
CA LYS A 1284 -12.53 66.09 -31.57
C LYS A 1284 -13.92 65.61 -31.98
N SER A 1285 -14.76 65.43 -30.96
CA SER A 1285 -16.21 65.22 -31.08
C SER A 1285 -16.92 66.37 -31.78
N SER A 1286 -17.78 66.06 -32.74
CA SER A 1286 -18.97 66.87 -33.04
C SER A 1286 -20.13 65.93 -33.42
N ASP A 1287 -21.22 66.01 -32.66
CA ASP A 1287 -22.35 65.09 -32.81
C ASP A 1287 -23.23 65.43 -34.01
N ILE A 1288 -23.40 64.47 -34.93
CA ILE A 1288 -24.53 64.44 -35.87
C ILE A 1288 -25.18 63.05 -35.74
N ASN A 1289 -26.49 63.05 -35.51
CA ASN A 1289 -27.21 61.87 -35.03
C ASN A 1289 -27.25 60.71 -36.04
N ILE A 1290 -26.97 59.51 -35.54
CA ILE A 1290 -27.23 58.26 -36.24
C ILE A 1290 -28.72 57.93 -36.15
N VAL A 1291 -29.36 57.73 -37.30
CA VAL A 1291 -30.59 56.92 -37.41
C VAL A 1291 -30.27 55.74 -38.33
N LYS A 1292 -30.17 54.54 -37.77
CA LYS A 1292 -30.04 53.28 -38.52
C LYS A 1292 -30.98 52.22 -37.95
N THR A 1293 -32.13 52.08 -38.60
CA THR A 1293 -33.10 50.99 -38.53
C THR A 1293 -33.80 50.99 -39.90
N GLU A 1294 -33.81 49.92 -40.70
CA GLU A 1294 -33.25 48.58 -40.50
C GLU A 1294 -32.58 48.11 -41.79
N ASP A 1295 -31.39 47.50 -41.70
CA ASP A 1295 -30.77 46.79 -42.82
C ASP A 1295 -29.83 45.70 -42.27
N ASN A 1296 -30.35 44.46 -42.23
CA ASN A 1296 -29.68 43.19 -41.92
C ASN A 1296 -30.74 42.08 -42.08
N SER A 1297 -30.70 41.15 -43.03
CA SER A 1297 -29.59 40.58 -43.82
C SER A 1297 -28.61 39.70 -43.04
N HIS A 1298 -29.14 38.67 -42.35
CA HIS A 1298 -28.47 37.36 -42.38
C HIS A 1298 -29.46 36.19 -42.29
N GLY A 1299 -29.52 35.41 -43.36
CA GLY A 1299 -30.32 34.19 -43.51
C GLY A 1299 -29.66 33.16 -44.42
N LEU A 1300 -28.32 33.26 -44.56
CA LEU A 1300 -27.50 32.40 -45.40
C LEU A 1300 -27.38 31.00 -44.80
N SER A 1301 -28.12 30.04 -45.35
CA SER A 1301 -27.75 28.63 -45.29
C SER A 1301 -26.77 28.34 -46.43
N VAL A 1302 -25.51 28.06 -46.10
CA VAL A 1302 -24.51 27.63 -47.08
C VAL A 1302 -24.79 26.19 -47.50
N GLU A 1303 -25.24 26.02 -48.75
CA GLU A 1303 -24.59 25.13 -49.73
C GLU A 1303 -25.11 25.46 -51.12
N GLU A 1304 -24.24 25.97 -52.00
CA GLU A 1304 -24.62 26.37 -53.35
C GLU A 1304 -24.73 25.17 -54.30
N ASN A 1305 -25.72 25.22 -55.20
CA ASN A 1305 -25.84 24.23 -56.26
C ASN A 1305 -24.66 24.36 -57.24
N ARG A 1306 -24.08 23.22 -57.62
CA ARG A 1306 -23.09 23.14 -58.69
C ARG A 1306 -23.67 23.63 -60.02
N ILE A 1307 -23.01 24.61 -60.64
CA ILE A 1307 -23.11 24.77 -62.10
C ILE A 1307 -22.34 23.62 -62.77
N SER A 1308 -22.97 23.09 -63.82
CA SER A 1308 -22.61 21.92 -64.62
C SER A 1308 -21.12 21.76 -64.99
N LYS A 1309 -20.61 20.52 -64.80
CA LYS A 1309 -19.84 19.83 -65.85
C LYS A 1309 -20.72 18.75 -66.45
N SER A 1310 -20.95 18.79 -67.76
CA SER A 1310 -21.70 17.80 -68.53
C SER A 1310 -20.76 16.84 -69.26
N PRO A 1311 -20.98 15.51 -69.17
CA PRO A 1311 -20.28 14.53 -70.00
C PRO A 1311 -21.23 13.65 -70.85
N GLY A 1312 -20.88 13.46 -72.12
CA GLY A 1312 -21.23 12.25 -72.87
C GLY A 1312 -22.56 12.19 -73.63
N LEU A 1313 -22.43 12.21 -74.97
CA LEU A 1313 -23.07 11.33 -75.97
C LEU A 1313 -24.41 10.64 -75.67
N ASP A 1314 -25.35 10.89 -76.59
CA ASP A 1314 -26.50 10.10 -77.04
C ASP A 1314 -26.95 8.84 -76.26
N SER A 1315 -28.18 8.95 -75.75
CA SER A 1315 -29.22 7.92 -75.57
C SER A 1315 -28.91 6.45 -75.93
N SER A 1316 -29.16 5.54 -74.98
CA SER A 1316 -30.51 4.92 -74.93
C SER A 1316 -30.81 4.02 -73.71
N ASP A 1317 -31.96 4.31 -73.09
CA ASP A 1317 -32.90 3.40 -72.39
C ASP A 1317 -32.46 2.67 -71.09
N SER A 1318 -33.39 1.86 -70.58
CA SER A 1318 -33.77 1.76 -69.17
C SER A 1318 -33.26 0.54 -68.41
N GLY A 1319 -33.31 0.64 -67.07
CA GLY A 1319 -33.12 -0.49 -66.17
C GLY A 1319 -34.43 -0.97 -65.54
N LYS A 1320 -34.52 -2.27 -65.23
CA LYS A 1320 -35.52 -2.87 -64.31
C LYS A 1320 -35.05 -4.24 -63.83
N SER A 1321 -35.57 -4.70 -62.69
CA SER A 1321 -35.33 -6.06 -62.21
C SER A 1321 -36.64 -6.78 -61.86
N ARG A 1322 -36.77 -8.03 -62.35
CA ARG A 1322 -37.42 -9.24 -61.76
C ARG A 1322 -38.11 -10.11 -62.83
N LYS A 1323 -37.55 -11.32 -63.05
CA LYS A 1323 -38.16 -12.66 -63.35
C LYS A 1323 -39.40 -12.71 -64.29
N ARG A 1324 -39.54 -13.70 -65.20
CA ARG A 1324 -39.49 -15.16 -64.88
C ARG A 1324 -39.56 -16.10 -66.13
N SER A 1325 -38.66 -17.09 -66.19
CA SER A 1325 -38.79 -18.49 -66.74
C SER A 1325 -39.04 -18.84 -68.22
N GLN A 1326 -38.45 -20.00 -68.62
CA GLN A 1326 -38.66 -20.87 -69.81
C GLN A 1326 -38.11 -20.36 -71.15
N SER A 1327 -37.53 -21.19 -72.05
CA SER A 1327 -37.08 -22.61 -72.02
C SER A 1327 -35.96 -22.77 -73.09
N VAL A 1328 -35.12 -23.82 -73.20
CA VAL A 1328 -35.36 -25.29 -73.33
C VAL A 1328 -34.05 -26.06 -72.95
N ASP A 1329 -34.19 -27.19 -72.24
CA ASP A 1329 -33.28 -28.35 -72.00
C ASP A 1329 -31.79 -28.14 -71.56
N SER A 1330 -31.17 -28.96 -70.69
CA SER A 1330 -31.55 -30.24 -70.03
C SER A 1330 -30.95 -30.41 -68.60
N GLU A 1331 -31.48 -31.36 -67.82
CA GLU A 1331 -31.02 -31.89 -66.50
C GLU A 1331 -31.18 -31.02 -65.21
N ASP A 1332 -31.42 -31.60 -64.02
CA ASP A 1332 -32.77 -31.94 -63.48
C ASP A 1332 -32.92 -31.68 -61.94
N ALA A 1333 -34.16 -31.62 -61.45
CA ALA A 1333 -34.76 -31.71 -60.08
C ALA A 1333 -33.98 -31.35 -58.76
N GLY A 1334 -34.60 -30.74 -57.72
CA GLY A 1334 -35.96 -30.18 -57.60
C GLY A 1334 -36.44 -29.76 -56.17
N SER A 1335 -37.32 -28.74 -56.11
CA SER A 1335 -38.31 -28.40 -55.04
C SER A 1335 -37.90 -27.73 -53.68
N LYS A 1336 -38.91 -27.33 -52.88
CA LYS A 1336 -38.82 -26.40 -51.72
C LYS A 1336 -39.89 -26.59 -50.59
N LYS A 1337 -39.42 -26.47 -49.34
CA LYS A 1337 -40.11 -25.96 -48.11
C LYS A 1337 -41.29 -26.77 -47.48
N PRO A 1338 -41.61 -26.58 -46.17
CA PRO A 1338 -41.96 -27.74 -45.30
C PRO A 1338 -43.16 -27.60 -44.33
N VAL A 1339 -43.68 -28.74 -43.83
CA VAL A 1339 -44.51 -28.86 -42.60
C VAL A 1339 -44.24 -30.19 -41.83
N LYS A 1340 -44.01 -30.07 -40.51
CA LYS A 1340 -44.19 -30.98 -39.32
C LYS A 1340 -44.66 -32.46 -39.54
N LYS A 1341 -44.37 -33.46 -38.66
CA LYS A 1341 -44.52 -33.45 -37.17
C LYS A 1341 -43.99 -34.76 -36.45
N ILE A 1342 -43.56 -34.62 -35.18
CA ILE A 1342 -43.56 -35.60 -34.03
C ILE A 1342 -42.43 -36.64 -33.77
N ALA A 1343 -42.06 -36.71 -32.47
CA ALA A 1343 -41.27 -37.69 -31.69
C ALA A 1343 -39.81 -38.00 -32.14
N ALA A 1344 -38.76 -37.85 -31.31
CA ALA A 1344 -38.57 -37.32 -29.94
C ALA A 1344 -37.04 -36.99 -29.75
N SER A 1345 -36.44 -36.46 -28.68
CA SER A 1345 -36.83 -35.94 -27.34
C SER A 1345 -35.61 -35.15 -26.78
N ALA A 1346 -35.67 -34.18 -25.85
CA ALA A 1346 -36.82 -33.48 -25.24
C ALA A 1346 -36.47 -32.06 -24.70
N SER A 1347 -35.40 -31.88 -23.89
CA SER A 1347 -35.19 -30.67 -23.06
C SER A 1347 -33.71 -30.38 -22.69
N GLY A 1348 -33.24 -29.12 -22.62
CA GLY A 1348 -33.92 -27.86 -23.00
C GLY A 1348 -33.23 -26.56 -22.51
N ARG A 1349 -33.81 -25.41 -22.93
CA ARG A 1349 -33.80 -24.01 -22.38
C ARG A 1349 -32.64 -23.58 -21.43
N GLY A 1350 -31.96 -22.44 -21.57
CA GLY A 1350 -32.09 -21.21 -22.39
C GLY A 1350 -30.96 -20.23 -21.96
N ARG A 1351 -30.93 -18.90 -22.17
CA ARG A 1351 -31.76 -17.88 -22.88
C ARG A 1351 -30.84 -16.65 -23.16
N LYS A 1352 -31.12 -15.82 -24.18
CA LYS A 1352 -30.32 -14.60 -24.50
C LYS A 1352 -30.42 -13.47 -23.47
N THR A 1353 -29.29 -12.81 -23.19
CA THR A 1353 -29.19 -11.35 -22.90
C THR A 1353 -27.86 -10.79 -23.44
N ASN A 1354 -27.90 -9.78 -24.31
CA ASN A 1354 -26.71 -8.98 -24.58
C ASN A 1354 -26.51 -7.96 -23.44
N LYS A 1355 -25.27 -7.75 -23.02
CA LYS A 1355 -24.82 -6.54 -22.29
C LYS A 1355 -23.47 -6.09 -22.87
N PRO A 1356 -23.14 -4.79 -22.84
CA PRO A 1356 -21.93 -4.26 -23.47
C PRO A 1356 -20.66 -4.67 -22.72
N VAL A 1357 -19.55 -4.73 -23.45
CA VAL A 1357 -18.20 -4.81 -22.87
C VAL A 1357 -17.88 -3.44 -22.28
N ALA A 1358 -17.76 -3.36 -20.95
CA ALA A 1358 -17.33 -2.17 -20.24
C ALA A 1358 -15.82 -2.24 -20.01
N THR A 1359 -15.07 -1.30 -20.60
CA THR A 1359 -13.63 -1.18 -20.39
C THR A 1359 -13.36 -0.49 -19.05
N THR A 1360 -13.07 -1.27 -18.00
CA THR A 1360 -12.70 -0.74 -16.68
C THR A 1360 -11.19 -0.56 -16.58
N ILE A 1361 -10.75 0.69 -16.63
CA ILE A 1361 -9.45 1.13 -16.11
C ILE A 1361 -9.54 1.09 -14.57
N PHE A 1362 -8.54 0.53 -13.90
CA PHE A 1362 -8.40 0.63 -12.45
C PHE A 1362 -6.93 0.84 -12.07
N SER A 1363 -6.67 1.95 -11.38
CA SER A 1363 -5.50 2.10 -10.51
C SER A 1363 -5.60 1.13 -9.34
N SER A 1364 -4.46 0.64 -8.85
CA SER A 1364 -4.41 -0.23 -7.67
C SER A 1364 -3.95 0.54 -6.44
N ASP A 1365 -4.92 0.90 -5.61
CA ASP A 1365 -4.73 1.10 -4.17
C ASP A 1365 -5.87 0.35 -3.44
N ASP A 1366 -5.84 0.42 -2.11
CA ASP A 1366 -6.75 -0.16 -1.12
C ASP A 1366 -6.66 -1.67 -0.80
N GLU A 1367 -6.76 -1.90 0.52
CA GLU A 1367 -6.88 -3.18 1.20
C GLU A 1367 -8.37 -3.56 1.29
N ASP A 1368 -8.71 -4.86 1.38
CA ASP A 1368 -10.00 -5.24 1.98
C ASP A 1368 -9.94 -6.63 2.64
N ASP A 1369 -10.54 -6.76 3.83
CA ASP A 1369 -10.36 -7.91 4.72
C ASP A 1369 -11.55 -8.90 4.60
N LEU A 1370 -11.33 -10.02 3.91
CA LEU A 1370 -12.36 -11.04 3.71
C LEU A 1370 -12.58 -11.90 4.97
N LEU A 1371 -13.49 -11.43 5.83
CA LEU A 1371 -14.06 -12.16 6.96
C LEU A 1371 -14.56 -13.57 6.55
N PRO A 1372 -14.01 -14.67 7.11
CA PRO A 1372 -14.44 -16.03 6.76
C PRO A 1372 -15.76 -16.39 7.45
N SER A 1373 -16.82 -16.57 6.66
CA SER A 1373 -18.16 -16.90 7.15
C SER A 1373 -18.29 -18.35 7.63
N SER A 1374 -18.15 -18.53 8.95
CA SER A 1374 -18.85 -19.56 9.75
C SER A 1374 -19.03 -20.96 9.13
N LEU A 1375 -17.92 -21.65 8.80
CA LEU A 1375 -17.96 -23.09 8.52
C LEU A 1375 -18.01 -23.87 9.85
N LYS A 1376 -19.06 -24.69 10.01
CA LYS A 1376 -19.27 -25.54 11.20
C LYS A 1376 -18.27 -26.70 11.21
N PRO A 1377 -17.61 -27.02 12.34
CA PRO A 1377 -16.84 -28.24 12.46
C PRO A 1377 -17.78 -29.45 12.49
N SER A 1378 -17.41 -30.52 11.79
CA SER A 1378 -18.11 -31.81 11.89
C SER A 1378 -17.09 -32.95 11.94
N THR A 1379 -16.94 -33.52 13.14
CA THR A 1379 -16.00 -34.60 13.43
C THR A 1379 -16.74 -35.91 13.69
N ILE A 1380 -16.23 -36.97 13.07
CA ILE A 1380 -16.02 -38.30 13.69
C ILE A 1380 -17.26 -39.20 13.95
N THR A 1381 -17.44 -40.12 12.99
CA THR A 1381 -17.70 -41.58 13.12
C THR A 1381 -19.03 -42.21 13.59
N SER A 1382 -19.36 -43.28 12.87
CA SER A 1382 -19.80 -44.62 13.32
C SER A 1382 -21.26 -44.91 13.76
N THR A 1383 -21.99 -45.49 12.81
CA THR A 1383 -22.77 -46.74 12.92
C THR A 1383 -23.93 -46.89 13.92
N LYS A 1384 -25.13 -47.07 13.35
CA LYS A 1384 -25.89 -48.35 13.48
C LYS A 1384 -26.75 -48.59 12.24
N ALA A 1385 -27.10 -49.85 11.96
CA ALA A 1385 -27.70 -50.26 10.69
C ALA A 1385 -28.92 -51.18 10.86
N SER A 1386 -29.89 -51.07 9.96
CA SER A 1386 -30.89 -52.10 9.62
C SER A 1386 -31.50 -51.72 8.26
N ALA A 1387 -31.15 -52.33 7.12
CA ALA A 1387 -31.29 -53.73 6.70
C ALA A 1387 -32.68 -54.10 6.15
N LYS A 1388 -32.78 -54.15 4.81
CA LYS A 1388 -33.66 -55.07 4.06
C LYS A 1388 -32.80 -55.87 3.07
N ASN A 1389 -33.25 -57.06 2.70
CA ASN A 1389 -32.35 -58.19 2.43
C ASN A 1389 -32.89 -59.14 1.34
N LYS A 1390 -31.98 -59.93 0.74
CA LYS A 1390 -32.16 -61.13 -0.10
C LYS A 1390 -32.61 -60.97 -1.57
N GLY A 1391 -31.66 -61.24 -2.46
CA GLY A 1391 -31.85 -62.02 -3.70
C GLY A 1391 -30.67 -63.00 -3.84
N LYS A 1392 -30.90 -64.26 -4.24
CA LYS A 1392 -29.87 -65.32 -4.36
C LYS A 1392 -30.15 -66.22 -5.57
N LYS A 1393 -29.10 -66.61 -6.32
CA LYS A 1393 -28.83 -68.02 -6.74
C LYS A 1393 -27.47 -68.15 -7.48
N ALA A 1394 -26.83 -69.31 -7.28
CA ALA A 1394 -25.89 -70.09 -8.13
C ALA A 1394 -25.05 -69.36 -9.22
N SER A 1395 -23.75 -69.64 -9.43
CA SER A 1395 -22.79 -70.66 -8.89
C SER A 1395 -21.33 -70.18 -9.19
N SER A 1396 -20.20 -70.90 -9.08
CA SER A 1396 -19.90 -72.34 -8.89
C SER A 1396 -18.56 -72.56 -8.10
N VAL A 1397 -17.84 -73.66 -8.37
CA VAL A 1397 -16.66 -74.25 -7.66
C VAL A 1397 -15.80 -74.96 -8.76
N LYS A 1398 -14.45 -75.01 -8.80
CA LYS A 1398 -13.48 -75.69 -7.90
C LYS A 1398 -12.00 -75.33 -8.25
N LYS A 1399 -11.04 -75.74 -7.41
CA LYS A 1399 -9.57 -75.85 -7.71
C LYS A 1399 -9.19 -77.31 -8.03
N GLN A 1400 -8.10 -77.56 -8.78
CA GLN A 1400 -6.90 -78.33 -8.33
C GLN A 1400 -5.94 -78.78 -9.46
N SER A 1401 -4.62 -78.67 -9.18
CA SER A 1401 -3.48 -79.54 -9.63
C SER A 1401 -3.09 -79.60 -11.14
N PRO A 1402 -1.87 -80.12 -11.49
CA PRO A 1402 -1.11 -79.62 -12.65
C PRO A 1402 -0.56 -80.74 -13.60
N GLU A 1403 0.55 -80.41 -14.29
CA GLU A 1403 1.63 -81.29 -14.82
C GLU A 1403 1.60 -81.78 -16.31
N ASP A 1404 2.80 -81.66 -16.92
CA ASP A 1404 3.51 -82.50 -17.92
C ASP A 1404 3.37 -82.37 -19.49
N ASP A 1405 4.41 -81.73 -20.09
CA ASP A 1405 5.57 -82.34 -20.83
C ASP A 1405 5.89 -82.24 -22.36
N ASP A 1406 7.22 -82.17 -22.60
CA ASP A 1406 8.15 -82.39 -23.76
C ASP A 1406 8.01 -81.59 -25.09
N ASP A 1407 9.06 -81.15 -25.82
CA ASP A 1407 10.54 -81.33 -25.89
C ASP A 1407 11.32 -79.96 -26.01
N ASP A 1408 12.66 -79.72 -26.12
CA ASP A 1408 14.02 -80.25 -25.75
C ASP A 1408 15.08 -79.12 -26.12
N PHE A 1409 16.44 -79.04 -25.97
CA PHE A 1409 17.56 -79.76 -25.32
C PHE A 1409 18.85 -78.87 -25.17
N ILE A 1410 19.93 -79.39 -24.55
CA ILE A 1410 21.40 -79.02 -24.59
C ILE A 1410 21.93 -77.70 -23.91
N ILE A 1411 23.14 -77.81 -23.32
CA ILE A 1411 23.98 -76.89 -22.49
C ILE A 1411 25.50 -77.16 -22.78
N PRO A 1412 26.58 -76.54 -22.19
CA PRO A 1412 26.76 -75.89 -20.86
C PRO A 1412 27.79 -74.68 -20.76
N GLY A 1413 28.21 -74.32 -19.53
CA GLY A 1413 29.48 -73.59 -19.19
C GLY A 1413 29.31 -72.38 -18.24
N SER A 1414 29.61 -72.40 -16.92
CA SER A 1414 30.90 -72.48 -16.16
C SER A 1414 31.77 -71.19 -16.20
N SER A 1415 32.32 -70.61 -15.12
CA SER A 1415 32.27 -70.88 -13.64
C SER A 1415 32.98 -69.77 -12.81
N SER A 1416 32.72 -69.67 -11.48
CA SER A 1416 33.64 -69.19 -10.37
C SER A 1416 34.22 -67.74 -10.39
N THR A 1417 34.57 -67.00 -9.30
CA THR A 1417 34.43 -67.08 -7.81
C THR A 1417 34.74 -65.68 -7.15
N PRO A 1418 34.44 -65.43 -5.85
CA PRO A 1418 34.63 -64.10 -5.20
C PRO A 1418 35.61 -64.03 -3.99
N LYS A 1419 35.84 -62.79 -3.48
CA LYS A 1419 36.36 -62.33 -2.15
C LYS A 1419 37.86 -61.99 -1.92
N ALA A 1420 38.08 -60.70 -1.62
CA ALA A 1420 38.68 -60.10 -0.40
C ALA A 1420 40.21 -60.07 -0.07
N SER A 1421 40.63 -58.83 0.26
CA SER A 1421 41.52 -58.38 1.37
C SER A 1421 43.06 -58.33 1.29
N SER A 1422 43.57 -57.22 1.88
CA SER A 1422 44.83 -56.94 2.60
C SER A 1422 46.16 -56.56 1.88
N THR A 1423 46.53 -55.29 2.12
CA THR A 1423 47.86 -54.73 2.54
C THR A 1423 49.01 -54.47 1.55
N ASN A 1424 49.46 -53.20 1.60
CA ASN A 1424 50.83 -52.65 1.46
C ASN A 1424 51.55 -52.71 0.09
N ALA A 1425 51.71 -51.56 -0.59
CA ALA A 1425 52.95 -50.74 -0.50
C ALA A 1425 52.98 -49.52 -1.47
N GLU A 1426 53.43 -48.38 -0.94
CA GLU A 1426 54.13 -47.26 -1.61
C GLU A 1426 55.54 -47.17 -0.93
N PRO A 1427 56.59 -46.40 -1.36
CA PRO A 1427 56.57 -45.14 -2.12
C PRO A 1427 57.67 -45.03 -3.25
N PRO A 1428 58.59 -44.03 -3.39
CA PRO A 1428 58.61 -43.21 -4.62
C PRO A 1428 60.03 -42.91 -5.25
N GLU A 1429 60.07 -41.85 -6.08
CA GLU A 1429 61.20 -40.95 -6.46
C GLU A 1429 62.18 -41.31 -7.61
N ASP A 1430 62.42 -40.26 -8.44
CA ASP A 1430 63.65 -39.85 -9.16
C ASP A 1430 64.41 -40.76 -10.18
N SER A 1431 65.13 -40.25 -11.19
CA SER A 1431 65.13 -38.93 -11.90
C SER A 1431 65.98 -38.99 -13.21
N ASP A 1432 66.28 -37.82 -13.80
CA ASP A 1432 67.33 -37.52 -14.79
C ASP A 1432 67.16 -37.79 -16.31
N SER A 1433 67.85 -36.96 -17.11
CA SER A 1433 67.87 -36.94 -18.58
C SER A 1433 69.14 -36.24 -19.11
N PRO A 1434 69.73 -36.64 -20.27
CA PRO A 1434 70.45 -35.60 -21.05
C PRO A 1434 70.54 -35.73 -22.61
N ILE A 1435 70.31 -34.58 -23.27
CA ILE A 1435 71.21 -33.94 -24.30
C ILE A 1435 71.17 -34.35 -25.80
N ARG A 1436 70.51 -33.46 -26.59
CA ARG A 1436 70.92 -32.73 -27.83
C ARG A 1436 71.56 -33.43 -29.06
N LYS A 1437 71.04 -33.06 -30.25
CA LYS A 1437 71.70 -32.11 -31.20
C LYS A 1437 70.73 -31.49 -32.25
N ARG A 1438 71.19 -30.45 -32.96
CA ARG A 1438 70.54 -29.51 -33.95
C ARG A 1438 71.44 -29.47 -35.23
N PRO A 1439 71.27 -28.65 -36.34
CA PRO A 1439 70.59 -27.33 -36.47
C PRO A 1439 70.02 -26.86 -37.88
N THR A 1440 69.53 -25.59 -37.96
CA THR A 1440 69.43 -24.66 -39.15
C THR A 1440 68.44 -24.95 -40.33
N ARG A 1441 67.90 -23.98 -41.12
CA ARG A 1441 67.98 -22.48 -41.22
C ARG A 1441 66.81 -21.83 -42.04
N ARG A 1442 66.42 -20.57 -41.73
CA ARG A 1442 65.79 -19.49 -42.60
C ARG A 1442 64.41 -19.78 -43.30
N ALA A 1443 63.52 -18.82 -43.60
CA ALA A 1443 63.40 -17.37 -43.30
C ALA A 1443 61.96 -16.79 -43.59
N ALA A 1444 61.60 -15.70 -42.87
CA ALA A 1444 60.74 -14.55 -43.21
C ALA A 1444 59.39 -14.67 -43.98
N ALA A 1445 58.30 -14.16 -43.39
CA ALA A 1445 57.44 -13.11 -44.02
C ALA A 1445 56.43 -12.46 -43.03
N THR A 1446 56.32 -11.14 -43.14
CA THR A 1446 55.61 -10.13 -42.34
C THR A 1446 54.12 -9.99 -42.67
N VAL A 1447 53.25 -9.73 -41.67
CA VAL A 1447 52.14 -8.72 -41.69
C VAL A 1447 52.02 -8.13 -40.27
N LYS A 1448 51.53 -6.88 -40.14
CA LYS A 1448 51.33 -6.12 -38.89
C LYS A 1448 49.93 -5.46 -38.86
N THR A 1449 49.65 -4.83 -37.70
CA THR A 1449 48.69 -3.74 -37.40
C THR A 1449 47.25 -4.12 -36.99
N PRO A 1450 46.57 -3.29 -36.18
CA PRO A 1450 47.11 -2.64 -34.97
C PRO A 1450 46.17 -2.71 -33.74
N ILE A 1451 46.76 -2.50 -32.56
CA ILE A 1451 46.01 -2.13 -31.34
C ILE A 1451 45.79 -0.61 -31.38
N TYR A 1452 44.59 -0.15 -31.01
CA TYR A 1452 44.30 1.29 -30.90
C TYR A 1452 44.86 1.84 -29.58
N VAL A 1453 45.44 3.04 -29.61
CA VAL A 1453 46.13 3.65 -28.46
C VAL A 1453 45.42 4.94 -28.07
N ASP A 1454 45.23 5.13 -26.76
CA ASP A 1454 44.62 6.30 -26.15
C ASP A 1454 45.65 7.46 -26.08
N PRO A 1455 45.36 8.65 -26.65
CA PRO A 1455 46.28 9.77 -26.64
C PRO A 1455 46.28 10.49 -25.27
N SER A 1456 47.23 10.12 -24.41
CA SER A 1456 47.44 10.76 -23.12
C SER A 1456 47.78 12.25 -23.24
N PHE A 1457 47.33 13.03 -22.25
CA PHE A 1457 47.67 14.44 -22.04
C PHE A 1457 49.20 14.61 -21.93
N ASP A 1458 49.77 15.60 -22.61
CA ASP A 1458 51.22 15.86 -22.63
C ASP A 1458 51.60 16.84 -21.50
N SER A 1459 52.79 16.67 -20.90
CA SER A 1459 53.21 17.45 -19.72
C SER A 1459 54.71 17.72 -19.68
N MET A 1460 55.07 19.00 -19.78
CA MET A 1460 56.41 19.59 -19.62
C MET A 1460 56.20 20.98 -18.99
N ASP A 1461 57.00 21.48 -18.04
CA ASP A 1461 58.15 20.93 -17.31
C ASP A 1461 58.12 21.47 -15.86
N GLU A 1462 58.86 20.84 -14.94
CA GLU A 1462 59.26 21.47 -13.66
C GLU A 1462 60.69 21.05 -13.28
N PRO A 1463 61.48 21.96 -12.69
CA PRO A 1463 62.33 21.54 -11.57
C PRO A 1463 62.54 22.61 -10.46
N SER A 1464 61.88 22.42 -9.32
CA SER A 1464 62.48 22.21 -7.99
C SER A 1464 63.57 23.13 -7.38
N MET A 1465 63.48 23.29 -6.04
CA MET A 1465 64.49 23.74 -5.06
C MET A 1465 64.64 25.28 -4.87
N GLN A 1466 64.95 25.82 -3.69
CA GLN A 1466 65.51 25.19 -2.47
C GLN A 1466 65.11 25.91 -1.15
N ASP A 1467 65.16 25.16 -0.02
CA ASP A 1467 65.25 25.50 1.42
C ASP A 1467 64.73 26.85 1.99
N ASP A 1468 63.93 26.76 3.06
CA ASP A 1468 64.37 27.23 4.39
C ASP A 1468 63.63 26.49 5.54
N SER A 1469 64.19 26.44 6.75
CA SER A 1469 63.67 25.56 7.84
C SER A 1469 63.85 26.11 9.25
N PHE A 1470 62.91 25.82 10.18
CA PHE A 1470 63.16 25.91 11.63
C PHE A 1470 62.35 24.89 12.45
N ILE A 1471 62.68 24.77 13.75
CA ILE A 1471 62.58 23.54 14.55
C ILE A 1471 61.56 23.60 15.70
N VAL A 1472 61.12 22.39 16.08
CA VAL A 1472 60.27 21.92 17.20
C VAL A 1472 60.66 22.45 18.59
N ASP A 1473 59.68 22.70 19.47
CA ASP A 1473 59.63 22.17 20.86
C ASP A 1473 58.22 22.35 21.51
N ASN A 1474 58.01 21.74 22.68
CA ASN A 1474 56.72 21.66 23.43
C ASN A 1474 56.48 22.95 24.29
N ASP A 1475 55.37 23.18 25.01
CA ASP A 1475 54.74 22.43 26.12
C ASP A 1475 53.26 22.85 26.38
N GLU A 1476 52.57 22.09 27.26
CA GLU A 1476 51.58 22.44 28.31
C GLU A 1476 50.72 23.76 28.19
N ASP A 1477 49.42 23.84 28.54
CA ASP A 1477 48.58 22.98 29.42
C ASP A 1477 47.05 23.28 29.35
N VAL A 1478 46.24 22.41 30.00
CA VAL A 1478 44.89 22.65 30.62
C VAL A 1478 43.59 22.80 29.79
N ASP A 1479 42.63 21.91 30.11
CA ASP A 1479 41.16 21.97 30.38
C ASP A 1479 40.30 23.20 29.93
N ASP A 1480 38.96 23.14 29.75
CA ASP A 1480 37.92 22.21 30.23
C ASP A 1480 36.56 22.38 29.45
N TYR A 1481 35.53 21.60 29.83
CA TYR A 1481 34.07 21.72 29.58
C TYR A 1481 33.38 20.95 28.44
N ASP A 1482 32.07 20.72 28.68
CA ASP A 1482 31.35 19.48 28.41
C ASP A 1482 29.97 19.70 27.74
N GLU A 1483 29.36 18.58 27.31
CA GLU A 1483 27.94 18.28 27.01
C GLU A 1483 26.91 19.35 26.52
N SER A 1484 26.14 18.91 25.51
CA SER A 1484 24.69 19.14 25.28
C SER A 1484 24.15 20.50 24.76
N ASP A 1485 23.69 20.46 23.51
CA ASP A 1485 22.29 20.70 23.10
C ASP A 1485 21.96 19.82 21.86
#